data_AF-A0A177N2L2-F1
#
_entry.id   AF-A0A177N2L2-F1
#
_cell.length_a   1.000
_cell.length_b   1.000
_cell.length_c   1.000
_cell.angle_alpha   90.00
_cell.angle_beta   90.00
_cell.angle_gamma   90.00
#
_symmetry.space_group_name_H-M   'P 1'
#
loop_
_entity.id
_entity.type
_entity.pdbx_description
1 polymer ?
#
loop_
_entity_poly.entity_id
_entity_poly.type
_entity_poly.pdbx_seq_one_letter_code
_entity_poly.pdbx_strand_id
1 'polypeptide(L)'
;MSLELNLRFPKPDQVIVRLGDNETEALPFSNPITAKDRDDLRWYVEVYAAHALGDPDDQEAQRIKNRLPLLGKALFDAVFGQREAQRLFNEFQDARGATLLLTVGADHPAILGLPWELLHDSSAPDGTFLYHETLSIRRRYAGAAKGRPPHKIHTKDQLHLLMVISRPQGAGFIDPRADAEAVLDAIDQHAPGRISVEFLRPATLDALLERLEDDRRPAIDILHFDGHGVFDKSGGILNKAKTAGGGHGPFKEGEAGGAPNTGYLLFEDNDGHSALLSAALLGQNLHRQPIGLVILSACQSAAHGDGDEPLGSVAARLTAAGIPAVLAMSHSVLVPTTQALFGEFYQHLAKGRGLGAALDKARRYLDNHPEKYRLQLGEHNIPLNLHDWFIPTLYHAGADSPLLSAAPAAAAAEIPNDLPARPEAGFFGRRRELWQIERGFAGQARRISISGFGGQGKTALALEAGRWLLRTGLFRRAVFVNYAETASRDPVAVAVAALAVVLQHSLSDADAATEALRNAPPCLIILDNLESLEPDALKALLDAAQAWSEAGKSRLLLTSRRPDFNHPGYLGQGSLKHIAIALGGLGSRAEPDDALQWHAQLNRLPPAPSQPPPTRNALVELFALVDFHPLSIRVLSAQLKTRRIAELGGRLEQLLNQTNPAGLDQDHPAALVASLQLSLEKLDAAARALLPRLGVFQGGAFEDDLLAVTEIPAADWPALRQQLQAAALLGAENLPEVNPPFLRFHPTLAPLLWQELDQVQRDALTAAHRQRYYGLANYLYNEDSRNPHFARTIARRELPNLLYAVRGALQAGEPQAVEFVHSVNLFLKHFGLRREQAESGSLAEQQAGAVGSDSWYLAQTQRGEQLFADGQIGEAITVFKQLLAGLGDSANYQRAQTLGWLGRCFQNGGRPDLAADHQQQALSVLAELPPSDSVKRQTGVCWIDLADALRDLGRYAEARLAYLAGLKIAEELQDLRNQAVVMGQLGTLAMQDGQHDDALQRYWDALSLFQSLEEPATEAIAWHQLGRVHQKTHQWPDAEDCYRKSAEINEALGNKSGAASTWNQLARVNESQGKPVAAETWYRKAVAQYRQDNDKLRLSACLGNLAGLLQNQSNRLDEARVLAEEALALNKTLEPSAAEIWKSYGLLADIAALQVATSNDPVDLLRQAQAYRRQARETYRAYPGNQVLLGQWASVILAWCDGDVAVRADVLTWLGQNDLIALAEALSRLQTGERDAEALLDALGWGESLILSAILQGLAEPASLDGLRELPDGGSAGEG
;
A
#
# COMPACT_ATOMS: atom_id res chain seq x y z
N MET A 1 16.81 19.43 -37.99
CA MET A 1 16.16 19.00 -39.24
C MET A 1 16.78 17.67 -39.65
N SER A 2 15.98 16.69 -40.06
CA SER A 2 16.47 15.40 -40.56
C SER A 2 16.69 15.45 -42.07
N LEU A 3 17.76 14.80 -42.54
CA LEU A 3 18.04 14.59 -43.96
C LEU A 3 17.70 13.13 -44.31
N GLU A 4 16.90 12.90 -45.35
CA GLU A 4 16.43 11.56 -45.73
C GLU A 4 17.01 11.13 -47.08
N LEU A 5 17.68 9.97 -47.10
CA LEU A 5 18.10 9.24 -48.29
C LEU A 5 17.11 8.09 -48.55
N ASN A 6 16.44 8.13 -49.71
CA ASN A 6 15.40 7.17 -50.06
C ASN A 6 15.91 6.17 -51.10
N LEU A 7 15.86 4.87 -50.78
CA LEU A 7 16.16 3.77 -51.68
C LEU A 7 14.85 3.16 -52.15
N ARG A 8 14.38 3.56 -53.34
CA ARG A 8 13.10 3.11 -53.89
C ARG A 8 13.31 1.97 -54.87
N PHE A 9 12.66 0.84 -54.62
CA PHE A 9 12.69 -0.35 -55.46
C PHE A 9 11.36 -0.50 -56.22
N PRO A 10 11.24 0.06 -57.44
CA PRO A 10 10.02 -0.10 -58.25
C PRO A 10 9.84 -1.55 -58.72
N LYS A 11 10.94 -2.31 -58.82
CA LYS A 11 10.98 -3.75 -59.11
C LYS A 11 12.09 -4.41 -58.28
N PRO A 12 12.05 -5.74 -58.06
CA PRO A 12 13.06 -6.45 -57.27
C PRO A 12 14.47 -6.40 -57.87
N ASP A 13 14.61 -6.04 -59.14
CA ASP A 13 15.85 -5.97 -59.91
C ASP A 13 16.32 -4.53 -60.20
N GLN A 14 15.67 -3.52 -59.60
CA GLN A 14 15.97 -2.11 -59.85
C GLN A 14 15.91 -1.26 -58.56
N VAL A 15 16.81 -0.29 -58.43
CA VAL A 15 16.84 0.68 -57.32
C VAL A 15 16.99 2.11 -57.83
N ILE A 16 16.26 3.04 -57.23
CA ILE A 16 16.39 4.48 -57.42
C ILE A 16 16.85 5.08 -56.09
N VAL A 17 17.94 5.83 -56.10
CA VAL A 17 18.48 6.51 -54.91
C VAL A 17 18.10 7.99 -54.99
N ARG A 18 17.46 8.52 -53.95
CA ARG A 18 17.01 9.92 -53.91
C ARG A 18 17.43 10.64 -52.63
N LEU A 19 17.93 11.86 -52.78
CA LEU A 19 18.28 12.79 -51.70
C LEU A 19 17.70 14.17 -52.01
N GLY A 20 16.67 14.61 -51.28
CA GLY A 20 15.97 15.87 -51.56
C GLY A 20 15.28 15.87 -52.94
N ASP A 21 15.69 16.80 -53.81
CA ASP A 21 15.22 16.91 -55.21
C ASP A 21 16.10 16.16 -56.21
N ASN A 22 17.23 15.60 -55.77
CA ASN A 22 18.14 14.83 -56.63
C ASN A 22 17.79 13.33 -56.57
N GLU A 23 17.63 12.67 -57.72
CA GLU A 23 17.42 11.22 -57.83
C GLU A 23 18.22 10.60 -58.97
N THR A 24 18.59 9.33 -58.85
CA THR A 24 19.23 8.55 -59.92
C THR A 24 18.20 8.07 -60.94
N GLU A 25 18.65 7.67 -62.14
CA GLU A 25 17.83 6.77 -62.97
C GLU A 25 17.63 5.41 -62.27
N ALA A 26 16.76 4.54 -62.81
CA ALA A 26 16.57 3.20 -62.29
C ALA A 26 17.84 2.34 -62.51
N LEU A 27 18.62 2.15 -61.45
CA LEU A 27 19.86 1.39 -61.48
C LEU A 27 19.56 -0.11 -61.35
N PRO A 28 20.28 -1.00 -62.06
CA PRO A 28 20.16 -2.44 -61.85
C PRO A 28 20.56 -2.83 -60.43
N PHE A 29 19.72 -3.66 -59.79
CA PHE A 29 19.97 -4.24 -58.47
C PHE A 29 19.94 -5.76 -58.58
N SER A 30 20.93 -6.42 -57.98
CA SER A 30 20.96 -7.87 -57.84
C SER A 30 21.08 -8.20 -56.36
N ASN A 31 20.12 -8.95 -55.81
CA ASN A 31 20.17 -9.37 -54.41
C ASN A 31 21.47 -10.17 -54.15
N PRO A 32 22.39 -9.65 -53.31
CA PRO A 32 23.66 -10.32 -53.05
C PRO A 32 23.56 -11.41 -51.97
N ILE A 33 22.43 -11.51 -51.27
CA ILE A 33 22.20 -12.45 -50.17
C ILE A 33 21.64 -13.76 -50.69
N THR A 34 22.41 -14.85 -50.56
CA THR A 34 22.02 -16.17 -51.06
C THR A 34 21.03 -16.88 -50.11
N ALA A 35 20.40 -17.96 -50.57
CA ALA A 35 19.58 -18.81 -49.70
C ALA A 35 20.39 -19.38 -48.51
N LYS A 36 21.65 -19.76 -48.75
CA LYS A 36 22.56 -20.23 -47.70
C LYS A 36 22.84 -19.15 -46.67
N ASP A 37 23.04 -17.90 -47.07
CA ASP A 37 23.24 -16.79 -46.13
C ASP A 37 22.03 -16.57 -45.22
N ARG A 38 20.82 -16.72 -45.77
CA ARG A 38 19.56 -16.64 -45.00
C ARG A 38 19.44 -17.79 -43.99
N ASP A 39 19.80 -19.01 -44.39
CA ASP A 39 19.81 -20.16 -43.48
C ASP A 39 20.90 -20.04 -42.39
N ASP A 40 22.09 -19.55 -42.72
CA ASP A 40 23.18 -19.26 -41.78
C ASP A 40 22.73 -18.22 -40.73
N LEU A 41 22.13 -17.10 -41.17
CA LEU A 41 21.63 -16.07 -40.26
C LEU A 41 20.55 -16.62 -39.32
N ARG A 42 19.58 -17.39 -39.86
CA ARG A 42 18.53 -18.02 -39.07
C ARG A 42 19.11 -18.99 -38.04
N TRP A 43 20.07 -19.83 -38.45
CA TRP A 43 20.72 -20.75 -37.53
C TRP A 43 21.46 -20.00 -36.40
N TYR A 44 22.17 -18.92 -36.72
CA TYR A 44 22.92 -18.15 -35.73
C TYR A 44 22.03 -17.49 -34.66
N VAL A 45 20.88 -16.93 -35.06
CA VAL A 45 20.00 -16.20 -34.13
C VAL A 45 18.92 -17.07 -33.48
N GLU A 46 18.45 -18.13 -34.15
CA GLU A 46 17.37 -18.99 -33.62
C GLU A 46 17.90 -20.31 -33.04
N VAL A 47 18.89 -20.94 -33.67
CA VAL A 47 19.36 -22.27 -33.29
C VAL A 47 20.51 -22.18 -32.29
N TYR A 48 21.60 -21.49 -32.63
CA TYR A 48 22.75 -21.32 -31.73
C TYR A 48 22.34 -20.64 -30.41
N ALA A 49 21.50 -19.62 -30.50
CA ALA A 49 20.93 -18.94 -29.34
C ALA A 49 20.10 -19.87 -28.43
N ALA A 50 19.27 -20.76 -28.99
CA ALA A 50 18.43 -21.68 -28.23
C ALA A 50 19.21 -22.87 -27.62
N HIS A 51 20.34 -23.25 -28.23
CA HIS A 51 21.20 -24.34 -27.74
C HIS A 51 22.21 -23.89 -26.68
N ALA A 52 22.07 -22.67 -26.16
CA ALA A 52 22.88 -22.13 -25.05
C ALA A 52 22.94 -23.08 -23.84
N LEU A 53 21.94 -23.95 -23.61
CA LEU A 53 21.90 -24.84 -22.45
C LEU A 53 22.50 -26.24 -22.70
N GLY A 54 23.22 -26.45 -23.81
CA GLY A 54 23.89 -27.71 -24.20
C GLY A 54 25.37 -27.53 -24.56
N ASP A 55 25.79 -28.05 -25.73
CA ASP A 55 27.09 -27.84 -26.38
C ASP A 55 26.89 -27.03 -27.68
N PRO A 56 26.96 -25.69 -27.64
CA PRO A 56 26.79 -24.86 -28.83
C PRO A 56 27.99 -24.99 -29.79
N ASP A 57 27.75 -24.97 -31.10
CA ASP A 57 28.81 -24.97 -32.12
C ASP A 57 29.41 -23.56 -32.27
N ASP A 58 30.29 -23.20 -31.33
CA ASP A 58 30.95 -21.89 -31.27
C ASP A 58 31.79 -21.59 -32.52
N GLN A 59 32.32 -22.62 -33.18
CA GLN A 59 33.10 -22.45 -34.41
C GLN A 59 32.21 -21.99 -35.56
N GLU A 60 31.06 -22.62 -35.73
CA GLU A 60 30.09 -22.25 -36.74
C GLU A 60 29.48 -20.86 -36.44
N ALA A 61 29.19 -20.58 -35.16
CA ALA A 61 28.73 -19.27 -34.72
C ALA A 61 29.76 -18.16 -35.03
N GLN A 62 31.04 -18.40 -34.78
CA GLN A 62 32.11 -17.44 -35.11
C GLN A 62 32.28 -17.28 -36.62
N ARG A 63 32.12 -18.35 -37.41
CA ARG A 63 32.12 -18.28 -38.89
C ARG A 63 31.02 -17.36 -39.39
N ILE A 64 29.80 -17.49 -38.87
CA ILE A 64 28.65 -16.69 -39.30
C ILE A 64 28.80 -15.24 -38.83
N LYS A 65 29.23 -15.01 -37.58
CA LYS A 65 29.55 -13.67 -37.07
C LYS A 65 30.54 -12.93 -37.97
N ASN A 66 31.63 -13.58 -38.37
CA ASN A 66 32.66 -12.98 -39.23
C ASN A 66 32.14 -12.65 -40.64
N ARG A 67 31.03 -13.25 -41.08
CA ARG A 67 30.38 -12.94 -42.37
C ARG A 67 29.44 -11.74 -42.30
N LEU A 68 28.96 -11.32 -41.13
CA LEU A 68 27.99 -10.21 -41.02
C LEU A 68 28.46 -8.92 -41.73
N PRO A 69 29.71 -8.44 -41.54
CA PRO A 69 30.19 -7.26 -42.26
C PRO A 69 30.32 -7.48 -43.77
N LEU A 70 30.66 -8.70 -44.20
CA LEU A 70 30.78 -9.04 -45.63
C LEU A 70 29.44 -9.03 -46.34
N LEU A 71 28.39 -9.56 -45.69
CA LEU A 71 27.01 -9.50 -46.18
C LEU A 71 26.52 -8.04 -46.27
N GLY A 72 26.83 -7.26 -45.23
CA GLY A 72 26.57 -5.84 -45.16
C GLY A 72 27.20 -5.04 -46.30
N LYS A 73 28.48 -5.30 -46.57
CA LYS A 73 29.23 -4.69 -47.66
C LYS A 73 28.66 -5.08 -49.01
N ALA A 74 28.34 -6.35 -49.22
CA ALA A 74 27.75 -6.80 -50.48
C ALA A 74 26.40 -6.11 -50.76
N LEU A 75 25.57 -5.92 -49.73
CA LEU A 75 24.33 -5.12 -49.82
C LEU A 75 24.60 -3.65 -50.13
N PHE A 76 25.62 -3.06 -49.49
CA PHE A 76 26.03 -1.68 -49.75
C PHE A 76 26.48 -1.50 -51.20
N ASP A 77 27.40 -2.34 -51.68
CA ASP A 77 27.94 -2.31 -53.03
C ASP A 77 26.84 -2.56 -54.09
N ALA A 78 25.85 -3.41 -53.79
CA ALA A 78 24.72 -3.67 -54.67
C ALA A 78 23.82 -2.44 -54.91
N VAL A 79 23.79 -1.48 -53.98
CA VAL A 79 23.01 -0.24 -54.11
C VAL A 79 23.88 0.94 -54.52
N PHE A 80 25.04 1.10 -53.90
CA PHE A 80 25.90 2.28 -54.02
C PHE A 80 27.13 2.05 -54.90
N GLY A 81 27.33 0.85 -55.47
CA GLY A 81 28.49 0.56 -56.33
C GLY A 81 28.56 1.38 -57.63
N GLN A 82 27.45 2.02 -58.04
CA GLN A 82 27.44 2.96 -59.16
C GLN A 82 27.79 4.38 -58.73
N ARG A 83 28.54 5.10 -59.57
CA ARG A 83 29.05 6.45 -59.26
C ARG A 83 27.96 7.44 -58.83
N GLU A 84 26.78 7.40 -59.45
CA GLU A 84 25.69 8.33 -59.15
C GLU A 84 25.07 8.07 -57.77
N ALA A 85 24.80 6.80 -57.45
CA ALA A 85 24.30 6.40 -56.12
C ALA A 85 25.33 6.68 -55.02
N GLN A 86 26.61 6.34 -55.25
CA GLN A 86 27.69 6.63 -54.30
C GLN A 86 27.82 8.12 -54.02
N ARG A 87 27.69 8.97 -55.05
CA ARG A 87 27.75 10.43 -54.89
C ARG A 87 26.65 10.93 -53.95
N LEU A 88 25.40 10.50 -54.16
CA LEU A 88 24.29 10.88 -53.28
C LEU A 88 24.46 10.36 -51.86
N PHE A 89 25.03 9.16 -51.70
CA PHE A 89 25.34 8.61 -50.38
C PHE A 89 26.42 9.44 -49.65
N ASN A 90 27.50 9.82 -50.34
CA ASN A 90 28.55 10.66 -49.76
C ASN A 90 28.00 12.05 -49.38
N GLU A 91 27.20 12.67 -50.24
CA GLU A 91 26.50 13.93 -49.94
C GLU A 91 25.59 13.82 -48.71
N PHE A 92 24.92 12.68 -48.54
CA PHE A 92 24.10 12.36 -47.37
C PHE A 92 24.94 12.19 -46.09
N GLN A 93 26.07 11.49 -46.17
CA GLN A 93 26.94 11.21 -45.02
C GLN A 93 27.70 12.46 -44.53
N ASP A 94 28.08 13.36 -45.44
CA ASP A 94 28.83 14.59 -45.13
C ASP A 94 27.95 15.69 -44.50
N ALA A 95 26.63 15.50 -44.38
CA ALA A 95 25.70 16.47 -43.85
C ALA A 95 25.83 16.65 -42.32
N ARG A 96 26.77 17.54 -41.92
CA ARG A 96 27.06 17.85 -40.51
C ARG A 96 25.87 18.49 -39.78
N GLY A 97 25.57 17.98 -38.59
CA GLY A 97 24.55 18.55 -37.68
C GLY A 97 23.10 18.14 -37.96
N ALA A 98 22.85 17.29 -38.97
CA ALA A 98 21.54 16.73 -39.27
C ALA A 98 21.39 15.29 -38.74
N THR A 99 20.16 14.89 -38.41
CA THR A 99 19.81 13.48 -38.22
C THR A 99 19.63 12.85 -39.60
N LEU A 100 20.45 11.86 -39.92
CA LEU A 100 20.49 11.13 -41.18
C LEU A 100 19.51 9.95 -41.14
N LEU A 101 18.71 9.79 -42.20
CA LEU A 101 17.66 8.79 -42.27
C LEU A 101 17.70 8.03 -43.60
N LEU A 102 18.05 6.76 -43.56
CA LEU A 102 18.05 5.87 -44.73
C LEU A 102 16.74 5.09 -44.77
N THR A 103 15.96 5.29 -45.82
CA THR A 103 14.64 4.68 -45.99
C THR A 103 14.62 3.72 -47.16
N VAL A 104 14.39 2.44 -46.89
CA VAL A 104 14.21 1.41 -47.91
C VAL A 104 12.74 1.30 -48.29
N GLY A 105 12.38 1.81 -49.47
CA GLY A 105 11.02 1.82 -50.01
C GLY A 105 10.81 0.71 -51.05
N ALA A 106 9.95 -0.27 -50.78
CA ALA A 106 9.66 -1.32 -51.77
C ALA A 106 8.23 -1.87 -51.64
N ASP A 107 7.74 -2.47 -52.73
CA ASP A 107 6.43 -3.13 -52.81
C ASP A 107 6.56 -4.66 -52.77
N HIS A 108 7.80 -5.17 -52.68
CA HIS A 108 8.12 -6.58 -52.83
C HIS A 108 8.78 -7.18 -51.57
N PRO A 109 8.29 -8.32 -51.05
CA PRO A 109 8.83 -9.04 -49.90
C PRO A 109 10.32 -9.35 -49.98
N ALA A 110 10.78 -9.76 -51.16
CA ALA A 110 12.20 -10.11 -51.39
C ALA A 110 13.17 -8.95 -51.15
N ILE A 111 12.70 -7.70 -51.22
CA ILE A 111 13.51 -6.51 -50.90
C ILE A 111 13.32 -6.13 -49.44
N LEU A 112 12.07 -6.05 -48.97
CA LEU A 112 11.77 -5.69 -47.58
C LEU A 112 12.26 -6.72 -46.56
N GLY A 113 12.53 -7.97 -46.96
CA GLY A 113 13.06 -9.03 -46.10
C GLY A 113 14.59 -9.07 -45.99
N LEU A 114 15.33 -8.25 -46.75
CA LEU A 114 16.80 -8.21 -46.66
C LEU A 114 17.27 -7.57 -45.34
N PRO A 115 18.43 -7.98 -44.81
CA PRO A 115 18.97 -7.46 -43.55
C PRO A 115 19.65 -6.10 -43.76
N TRP A 116 18.88 -5.08 -44.12
CA TRP A 116 19.35 -3.72 -44.41
C TRP A 116 20.12 -3.08 -43.24
N GLU A 117 19.80 -3.51 -42.02
CA GLU A 117 20.48 -3.12 -40.80
C GLU A 117 21.97 -3.47 -40.83
N LEU A 118 22.36 -4.51 -41.58
CA LEU A 118 23.76 -4.91 -41.76
C LEU A 118 24.53 -4.03 -42.76
N LEU A 119 23.93 -3.04 -43.42
CA LEU A 119 24.65 -2.19 -44.38
C LEU A 119 25.98 -1.69 -43.80
N HIS A 120 27.07 -1.92 -44.53
CA HIS A 120 28.43 -1.70 -44.06
C HIS A 120 29.22 -0.93 -45.11
N ASP A 121 29.72 0.25 -44.73
CA ASP A 121 30.52 1.09 -45.62
C ASP A 121 32.02 0.86 -45.34
N SER A 122 32.66 0.14 -46.25
CA SER A 122 34.08 -0.18 -46.16
C SER A 122 35.02 0.93 -46.63
N SER A 123 34.49 2.07 -47.11
CA SER A 123 35.27 3.24 -47.52
C SER A 123 35.60 4.19 -46.37
N ALA A 124 34.89 4.08 -45.25
CA ALA A 124 35.19 4.79 -44.01
C ALA A 124 36.48 4.26 -43.33
N PRO A 125 37.28 5.12 -42.65
CA PRO A 125 38.58 4.74 -42.07
C PRO A 125 38.56 3.54 -41.12
N ASP A 126 37.43 3.29 -40.45
CA ASP A 126 37.24 2.23 -39.45
C ASP A 126 36.29 1.11 -39.92
N GLY A 127 35.72 1.18 -41.13
CA GLY A 127 34.77 0.20 -41.67
C GLY A 127 33.63 -0.12 -40.69
N THR A 128 32.63 0.76 -40.60
CA THR A 128 31.53 0.62 -39.63
C THR A 128 30.20 0.29 -40.29
N PHE A 129 29.36 -0.45 -39.57
CA PHE A 129 27.97 -0.60 -39.95
C PHE A 129 27.27 0.77 -39.93
N LEU A 130 26.31 0.97 -40.82
CA LEU A 130 25.70 2.27 -41.03
C LEU A 130 24.78 2.74 -39.87
N TYR A 131 24.47 1.91 -38.86
CA TYR A 131 23.71 2.36 -37.69
C TYR A 131 24.62 3.06 -36.65
N HIS A 132 24.79 4.38 -36.75
CA HIS A 132 25.62 5.17 -35.81
C HIS A 132 24.88 6.43 -35.34
N GLU A 133 25.47 7.25 -34.45
CA GLU A 133 24.78 8.29 -33.65
C GLU A 133 23.78 9.15 -34.40
N THR A 134 24.06 9.42 -35.67
CA THR A 134 23.30 10.30 -36.52
C THR A 134 22.49 9.57 -37.58
N LEU A 135 22.68 8.27 -37.86
CA LEU A 135 22.06 7.55 -38.99
C LEU A 135 21.11 6.42 -38.54
N SER A 136 19.84 6.56 -38.93
CA SER A 136 18.77 5.58 -38.70
C SER A 136 18.36 4.85 -39.99
N ILE A 137 18.13 3.54 -39.91
CA ILE A 137 17.64 2.71 -41.03
C ILE A 137 16.19 2.30 -40.77
N ARG A 138 15.30 2.53 -41.75
CA ARG A 138 13.88 2.16 -41.70
C ARG A 138 13.37 1.61 -43.02
N ARG A 139 12.27 0.86 -42.95
CA ARG A 139 11.58 0.27 -44.11
C ARG A 139 10.27 1.00 -44.37
N ARG A 140 9.93 1.21 -45.64
CA ARG A 140 8.66 1.80 -46.09
C ARG A 140 8.04 0.90 -47.16
N TYR A 141 6.77 0.55 -46.98
CA TYR A 141 6.02 -0.11 -48.04
C TYR A 141 5.58 0.93 -49.07
N ALA A 142 6.13 0.90 -50.28
CA ALA A 142 5.87 1.94 -51.29
C ALA A 142 4.49 1.78 -51.97
N GLY A 143 3.88 0.59 -51.89
CA GLY A 143 2.52 0.28 -52.35
C GLY A 143 1.42 0.89 -51.47
N ALA A 144 1.78 1.62 -50.41
CA ALA A 144 0.87 2.37 -49.54
C ALA A 144 0.04 3.42 -50.30
N ALA A 145 0.46 3.84 -51.50
CA ALA A 145 -0.35 4.69 -52.38
C ALA A 145 -1.67 4.02 -52.86
N LYS A 146 -1.79 2.68 -52.76
CA LYS A 146 -3.04 1.92 -52.95
C LYS A 146 -3.68 1.45 -51.64
N GLY A 147 -3.01 1.66 -50.50
CA GLY A 147 -3.48 1.32 -49.15
C GLY A 147 -4.24 2.46 -48.48
N ARG A 148 -4.56 2.32 -47.19
CA ARG A 148 -5.20 3.41 -46.43
C ARG A 148 -4.15 4.46 -46.06
N PRO A 149 -4.48 5.77 -46.10
CA PRO A 149 -3.56 6.80 -45.65
C PRO A 149 -3.23 6.61 -44.17
N PRO A 150 -1.96 6.74 -43.75
CA PRO A 150 -1.59 6.60 -42.35
C PRO A 150 -2.15 7.74 -41.50
N HIS A 151 -2.43 7.46 -40.24
CA HIS A 151 -2.84 8.47 -39.26
C HIS A 151 -1.75 9.54 -39.09
N LYS A 152 -2.17 10.80 -38.89
CA LYS A 152 -1.24 11.87 -38.53
C LYS A 152 -0.84 11.72 -37.06
N ILE A 153 0.45 11.55 -36.83
CA ILE A 153 1.02 11.48 -35.49
C ILE A 153 1.22 12.91 -34.97
N HIS A 154 0.72 13.16 -33.75
CA HIS A 154 1.00 14.38 -32.99
C HIS A 154 1.77 14.02 -31.73
N THR A 155 2.79 14.81 -31.39
CA THR A 155 3.53 14.67 -30.13
C THR A 155 2.61 15.04 -28.97
N LYS A 156 2.56 14.19 -27.93
CA LYS A 156 1.70 14.35 -26.76
C LYS A 156 2.53 14.54 -25.48
N ASP A 157 1.93 15.15 -24.46
CA ASP A 157 2.56 15.26 -23.14
C ASP A 157 2.39 14.00 -22.28
N GLN A 158 1.34 13.23 -22.58
CA GLN A 158 1.05 11.93 -22.00
C GLN A 158 0.70 10.91 -23.09
N LEU A 159 1.16 9.67 -22.92
CA LEU A 159 0.84 8.54 -23.79
C LEU A 159 0.07 7.46 -23.06
N HIS A 160 -0.73 6.71 -23.82
CA HIS A 160 -1.40 5.50 -23.37
C HIS A 160 -0.89 4.26 -24.11
N LEU A 161 -0.24 3.36 -23.38
CA LEU A 161 0.30 2.10 -23.85
C LEU A 161 -0.67 0.95 -23.50
N LEU A 162 -1.14 0.22 -24.52
CA LEU A 162 -1.83 -1.05 -24.35
C LEU A 162 -0.85 -2.22 -24.57
N MET A 163 -0.57 -2.96 -23.50
CA MET A 163 0.16 -4.22 -23.51
C MET A 163 -0.81 -5.39 -23.76
N VAL A 164 -0.50 -6.22 -24.75
CA VAL A 164 -1.24 -7.45 -25.08
C VAL A 164 -0.29 -8.62 -24.94
N ILE A 165 -0.37 -9.33 -23.81
CA ILE A 165 0.46 -10.51 -23.55
C ILE A 165 -0.39 -11.76 -23.78
N SER A 166 -0.06 -12.54 -24.80
CA SER A 166 -0.78 -13.76 -25.15
C SER A 166 0.07 -15.00 -24.89
N ARG A 167 -0.46 -15.96 -24.12
CA ARG A 167 0.18 -17.24 -23.78
C ARG A 167 -0.85 -18.38 -23.87
N PRO A 168 -1.30 -18.75 -25.08
CA PRO A 168 -2.27 -19.82 -25.25
C PRO A 168 -1.68 -21.18 -24.88
N GLN A 169 -2.53 -22.09 -24.38
CA GLN A 169 -2.12 -23.44 -24.03
C GLN A 169 -1.56 -24.19 -25.25
N GLY A 170 -0.46 -24.91 -25.06
CA GLY A 170 0.19 -25.70 -26.12
C GLY A 170 1.15 -24.91 -27.03
N ALA A 171 1.19 -23.58 -26.93
CA ALA A 171 2.27 -22.77 -27.51
C ALA A 171 3.35 -22.59 -26.44
N GLY A 172 4.62 -22.89 -26.74
CA GLY A 172 5.73 -22.91 -25.78
C GLY A 172 5.68 -21.77 -24.75
N PHE A 173 5.87 -22.09 -23.46
CA PHE A 173 5.63 -21.16 -22.37
C PHE A 173 6.83 -20.27 -22.10
N ILE A 174 6.66 -18.97 -22.32
CA ILE A 174 7.63 -17.90 -22.00
C ILE A 174 7.07 -17.10 -20.83
N ASP A 175 7.91 -16.67 -19.88
CA ASP A 175 7.47 -15.83 -18.76
C ASP A 175 6.70 -14.60 -19.31
N PRO A 176 5.40 -14.44 -18.99
CA PRO A 176 4.62 -13.29 -19.46
C PRO A 176 5.13 -11.96 -18.91
N ARG A 177 5.96 -11.98 -17.86
CA ARG A 177 6.47 -10.77 -17.21
C ARG A 177 7.74 -10.24 -17.85
N ALA A 178 8.49 -11.07 -18.59
CA ALA A 178 9.87 -10.74 -18.95
C ALA A 178 10.01 -9.41 -19.71
N ASP A 179 9.33 -9.26 -20.85
CA ASP A 179 9.36 -8.03 -21.65
C ASP A 179 8.64 -6.89 -20.93
N ALA A 180 7.52 -7.20 -20.29
CA ALA A 180 6.68 -6.23 -19.60
C ALA A 180 7.39 -5.57 -18.40
N GLU A 181 8.16 -6.31 -17.60
CA GLU A 181 8.97 -5.77 -16.50
C GLU A 181 10.00 -4.78 -17.03
N ALA A 182 10.72 -5.10 -18.11
CA ALA A 182 11.70 -4.19 -18.70
C ALA A 182 11.06 -2.89 -19.22
N VAL A 183 9.86 -2.99 -19.82
CA VAL A 183 9.09 -1.81 -20.26
C VAL A 183 8.63 -0.97 -19.08
N LEU A 184 8.07 -1.61 -18.04
CA LEU A 184 7.60 -0.92 -16.84
C LEU A 184 8.75 -0.27 -16.07
N ASP A 185 9.90 -0.94 -15.92
CA ASP A 185 11.10 -0.39 -15.28
C ASP A 185 11.57 0.90 -15.98
N ALA A 186 11.62 0.87 -17.32
CA ALA A 186 12.00 2.04 -18.11
C ALA A 186 11.00 3.21 -17.97
N ILE A 187 9.70 2.91 -17.91
CA ILE A 187 8.64 3.92 -17.73
C ILE A 187 8.68 4.50 -16.31
N ASP A 188 8.75 3.65 -15.28
CA ASP A 188 8.77 4.05 -13.87
C ASP A 188 9.98 4.96 -13.58
N GLN A 189 11.13 4.66 -14.19
CA GLN A 189 12.37 5.41 -14.01
C GLN A 189 12.41 6.73 -14.82
N HIS A 190 11.83 6.78 -16.02
CA HIS A 190 12.07 7.87 -16.97
C HIS A 190 10.82 8.64 -17.44
N ALA A 191 9.62 8.11 -17.25
CA ALA A 191 8.36 8.76 -17.60
C ALA A 191 7.22 8.46 -16.59
N PRO A 192 7.46 8.50 -15.26
CA PRO A 192 6.42 8.27 -14.25
C PRO A 192 5.26 9.27 -14.44
N GLY A 193 4.04 8.75 -14.51
CA GLY A 193 2.82 9.55 -14.74
C GLY A 193 2.68 10.16 -16.15
N ARG A 194 3.64 9.93 -17.05
CA ARG A 194 3.62 10.43 -18.44
C ARG A 194 3.29 9.35 -19.46
N ILE A 195 3.63 8.10 -19.18
CA ILE A 195 3.17 6.95 -19.97
C ILE A 195 2.29 6.10 -19.05
N SER A 196 0.99 6.06 -19.34
CA SER A 196 0.05 5.19 -18.66
C SER A 196 0.02 3.83 -19.35
N VAL A 197 0.08 2.75 -18.58
CA VAL A 197 0.10 1.38 -19.10
C VAL A 197 -1.19 0.65 -18.74
N GLU A 198 -1.80 0.04 -19.74
CA GLU A 198 -2.95 -0.85 -19.64
C GLU A 198 -2.55 -2.24 -20.13
N PHE A 199 -3.02 -3.30 -19.46
CA PHE A 199 -2.87 -4.68 -19.92
C PHE A 199 -4.21 -5.24 -20.38
N LEU A 200 -4.25 -5.79 -21.60
CA LEU A 200 -5.44 -6.43 -22.15
C LEU A 200 -5.65 -7.80 -21.50
N ARG A 201 -6.82 -8.00 -20.87
CA ARG A 201 -7.15 -9.22 -20.13
C ARG A 201 -8.63 -9.61 -20.36
N PRO A 202 -8.92 -10.83 -20.84
CA PRO A 202 -7.98 -11.78 -21.43
C PRO A 202 -7.42 -11.27 -22.77
N ALA A 203 -6.30 -11.84 -23.24
CA ALA A 203 -5.68 -11.45 -24.51
C ALA A 203 -6.40 -12.08 -25.73
N THR A 204 -7.71 -11.89 -25.81
CA THR A 204 -8.58 -12.36 -26.90
C THR A 204 -8.82 -11.26 -27.93
N LEU A 205 -9.20 -11.65 -29.15
CA LEU A 205 -9.59 -10.68 -30.18
C LEU A 205 -10.81 -9.87 -29.74
N ASP A 206 -11.82 -10.53 -29.17
CA ASP A 206 -13.07 -9.87 -28.73
C ASP A 206 -12.79 -8.80 -27.68
N ALA A 207 -11.93 -9.09 -26.68
CA ALA A 207 -11.53 -8.10 -25.67
C ALA A 207 -10.78 -6.91 -26.29
N LEU A 208 -9.93 -7.16 -27.29
CA LEU A 208 -9.24 -6.09 -28.02
C LEU A 208 -10.24 -5.22 -28.79
N LEU A 209 -11.22 -5.83 -29.47
CA LEU A 209 -12.24 -5.10 -30.23
C LEU A 209 -13.12 -4.26 -29.30
N GLU A 210 -13.60 -4.82 -28.19
CA GLU A 210 -14.35 -4.08 -27.17
C GLU A 210 -13.54 -2.91 -26.62
N ARG A 211 -12.24 -3.11 -26.37
CA ARG A 211 -11.34 -2.04 -25.91
C ARG A 211 -11.15 -0.93 -26.95
N LEU A 212 -11.09 -1.29 -28.24
CA LEU A 212 -10.96 -0.34 -29.34
C LEU A 212 -12.25 0.46 -29.59
N GLU A 213 -13.41 -0.07 -29.18
CA GLU A 213 -14.72 0.59 -29.35
C GLU A 213 -15.15 1.41 -28.12
N ASP A 214 -14.48 1.29 -26.96
CA ASP A 214 -14.83 2.05 -25.75
C ASP A 214 -14.20 3.46 -25.72
N ASP A 215 -14.94 4.44 -26.25
CA ASP A 215 -14.56 5.86 -26.28
C ASP A 215 -14.49 6.54 -24.89
N ARG A 216 -14.96 5.89 -23.82
CA ARG A 216 -14.85 6.43 -22.45
C ARG A 216 -13.45 6.26 -21.86
N ARG A 217 -12.62 5.42 -22.49
CA ARG A 217 -11.25 5.14 -22.06
C ARG A 217 -10.26 5.95 -22.90
N PRO A 218 -9.04 6.22 -22.40
CA PRO A 218 -8.03 6.92 -23.19
C PRO A 218 -7.76 6.21 -24.52
N ALA A 219 -7.63 6.99 -25.60
CA ALA A 219 -7.25 6.46 -26.91
C ALA A 219 -5.87 5.80 -26.84
N ILE A 220 -5.68 4.69 -27.55
CA ILE A 220 -4.43 3.93 -27.52
C ILE A 220 -3.40 4.62 -28.42
N ASP A 221 -2.23 4.96 -27.87
CA ASP A 221 -1.12 5.55 -28.62
C ASP A 221 -0.13 4.50 -29.10
N ILE A 222 0.13 3.52 -28.24
CA ILE A 222 1.06 2.43 -28.49
C ILE A 222 0.34 1.12 -28.17
N LEU A 223 0.37 0.17 -29.10
CA LEU A 223 -0.03 -1.22 -28.84
C LEU A 223 1.23 -2.10 -28.87
N HIS A 224 1.55 -2.76 -27.77
CA HIS A 224 2.66 -3.70 -27.69
C HIS A 224 2.11 -5.12 -27.51
N PHE A 225 2.23 -5.92 -28.56
CA PHE A 225 1.89 -7.33 -28.56
C PHE A 225 3.12 -8.18 -28.21
N ASP A 226 3.03 -8.95 -27.13
CA ASP A 226 3.99 -9.95 -26.70
C ASP A 226 3.33 -11.34 -26.80
N GLY A 227 3.82 -12.17 -27.71
CA GLY A 227 3.22 -13.48 -27.97
C GLY A 227 3.93 -14.27 -29.06
N HIS A 228 3.24 -15.25 -29.63
CA HIS A 228 3.79 -16.08 -30.71
C HIS A 228 3.30 -15.60 -32.08
N GLY A 229 4.18 -15.67 -33.08
CA GLY A 229 3.86 -15.42 -34.47
C GLY A 229 4.16 -16.66 -35.31
N VAL A 230 3.32 -16.94 -36.31
CA VAL A 230 3.48 -18.10 -37.20
C VAL A 230 3.27 -17.68 -38.65
N PHE A 231 4.11 -18.19 -39.56
CA PHE A 231 4.03 -17.92 -40.99
C PHE A 231 3.60 -19.17 -41.78
N ASP A 232 2.48 -19.09 -42.50
CA ASP A 232 1.99 -20.20 -43.34
C ASP A 232 2.55 -20.12 -44.77
N LYS A 233 3.61 -20.89 -45.05
CA LYS A 233 4.21 -20.98 -46.39
C LYS A 233 3.35 -21.72 -47.42
N SER A 234 2.53 -22.69 -46.99
CA SER A 234 1.85 -23.63 -47.89
C SER A 234 0.33 -23.52 -47.92
N GLY A 235 -0.26 -22.59 -47.15
CA GLY A 235 -1.72 -22.50 -46.93
C GLY A 235 -2.28 -23.66 -46.11
N GLY A 236 -1.42 -24.44 -45.46
CA GLY A 236 -1.75 -25.72 -44.82
C GLY A 236 -2.00 -25.62 -43.32
N ILE A 237 -1.68 -24.49 -42.68
CA ILE A 237 -1.81 -24.33 -41.23
C ILE A 237 -3.29 -24.36 -40.81
N LEU A 238 -4.17 -23.76 -41.63
CA LEU A 238 -5.63 -23.83 -41.44
C LEU A 238 -6.19 -25.25 -41.59
N ASN A 239 -5.61 -26.08 -42.46
CA ASN A 239 -6.05 -27.47 -42.66
C ASN A 239 -5.58 -28.39 -41.51
N LYS A 240 -4.40 -28.15 -40.94
CA LYS A 240 -3.91 -28.90 -39.75
C LYS A 240 -4.62 -28.48 -38.46
N ALA A 241 -4.97 -27.21 -38.31
CA ALA A 241 -5.73 -26.70 -37.15
C ALA A 241 -7.12 -27.34 -37.04
N LYS A 242 -7.80 -27.61 -38.16
CA LYS A 242 -9.11 -28.29 -38.19
C LYS A 242 -9.06 -29.75 -37.71
N THR A 243 -7.91 -30.42 -37.81
CA THR A 243 -7.76 -31.84 -37.45
C THR A 243 -7.24 -32.07 -36.03
N ALA A 244 -6.79 -31.03 -35.33
CA ALA A 244 -6.08 -31.16 -34.04
C ALA A 244 -6.89 -30.70 -32.80
N GLY A 245 -8.09 -30.14 -32.96
CA GLY A 245 -8.94 -29.74 -31.83
C GLY A 245 -10.34 -29.36 -32.32
N GLY A 246 -11.37 -29.82 -31.60
CA GLY A 246 -12.77 -29.72 -32.03
C GLY A 246 -13.25 -28.30 -32.33
N GLY A 247 -13.64 -28.06 -33.58
CA GLY A 247 -14.88 -27.36 -33.96
C GLY A 247 -15.12 -25.88 -33.60
N HIS A 248 -14.27 -25.17 -32.84
CA HIS A 248 -14.61 -23.82 -32.34
C HIS A 248 -13.52 -22.76 -32.60
N GLY A 249 -13.03 -22.66 -33.84
CA GLY A 249 -12.29 -21.48 -34.31
C GLY A 249 -13.24 -20.40 -34.87
N PRO A 250 -12.83 -19.11 -34.95
CA PRO A 250 -13.68 -17.98 -35.33
C PRO A 250 -14.05 -17.93 -36.83
N PHE A 251 -13.68 -18.94 -37.61
CA PHE A 251 -13.99 -19.01 -39.03
C PHE A 251 -15.37 -19.65 -39.23
N LYS A 252 -16.39 -18.83 -39.53
CA LYS A 252 -17.65 -19.33 -40.11
C LYS A 252 -17.34 -20.13 -41.37
N GLU A 253 -18.02 -21.27 -41.54
CA GLU A 253 -18.01 -22.04 -42.78
C GLU A 253 -18.38 -21.11 -43.95
N GLY A 254 -17.40 -20.76 -44.79
CA GLY A 254 -17.58 -19.85 -45.92
C GLY A 254 -16.36 -19.01 -46.29
N GLU A 255 -15.46 -18.69 -45.34
CA GLU A 255 -14.20 -17.95 -45.60
C GLU A 255 -12.97 -18.88 -45.64
N ALA A 256 -13.18 -20.14 -46.03
CA ALA A 256 -12.13 -21.15 -46.08
C ALA A 256 -11.30 -21.04 -47.36
N GLY A 257 -10.27 -20.20 -47.31
CA GLY A 257 -9.21 -20.15 -48.31
C GLY A 257 -8.05 -19.31 -47.81
N GLY A 258 -7.25 -19.83 -46.86
CA GLY A 258 -6.01 -19.17 -46.47
C GLY A 258 -5.04 -19.14 -47.65
N ALA A 259 -4.74 -17.96 -48.16
CA ALA A 259 -3.76 -17.81 -49.22
C ALA A 259 -2.37 -18.24 -48.71
N PRO A 260 -1.60 -19.02 -49.50
CA PRO A 260 -0.22 -19.37 -49.16
C PRO A 260 0.62 -18.09 -48.99
N ASN A 261 1.59 -18.12 -48.07
CA ASN A 261 2.42 -16.98 -47.63
C ASN A 261 1.72 -15.93 -46.75
N THR A 262 0.94 -16.38 -45.75
CA THR A 262 0.27 -15.47 -44.79
C THR A 262 0.88 -15.57 -43.38
N GLY A 263 1.21 -14.43 -42.76
CA GLY A 263 1.60 -14.32 -41.36
C GLY A 263 0.40 -14.18 -40.40
N TYR A 264 0.48 -14.84 -39.25
CA TYR A 264 -0.53 -14.84 -38.18
C TYR A 264 0.11 -14.51 -36.82
N LEU A 265 -0.66 -13.85 -35.95
CA LEU A 265 -0.36 -13.72 -34.52
C LEU A 265 -1.25 -14.68 -33.73
N LEU A 266 -0.71 -15.31 -32.69
CA LEU A 266 -1.47 -16.19 -31.80
C LEU A 266 -2.05 -15.37 -30.66
N PHE A 267 -3.36 -15.18 -30.68
CA PHE A 267 -4.15 -14.68 -29.55
C PHE A 267 -4.67 -15.88 -28.73
N GLU A 268 -5.32 -15.57 -27.61
CA GLU A 268 -6.08 -16.56 -26.85
C GLU A 268 -7.53 -16.64 -27.35
N ASP A 269 -8.13 -17.82 -27.29
CA ASP A 269 -9.59 -17.97 -27.29
C ASP A 269 -10.16 -17.88 -25.87
N ASN A 270 -11.48 -18.01 -25.73
CA ASN A 270 -12.16 -17.88 -24.43
C ASN A 270 -11.82 -19.01 -23.44
N ASP A 271 -11.29 -20.13 -23.94
CA ASP A 271 -10.82 -21.26 -23.13
C ASP A 271 -9.29 -21.17 -22.87
N GLY A 272 -8.62 -20.20 -23.50
CA GLY A 272 -7.19 -19.98 -23.43
C GLY A 272 -6.33 -20.87 -24.33
N HIS A 273 -6.93 -21.46 -25.36
CA HIS A 273 -6.17 -22.13 -26.43
C HIS A 273 -5.80 -21.12 -27.53
N SER A 274 -5.12 -21.60 -28.56
CA SER A 274 -4.56 -20.75 -29.61
C SER A 274 -5.64 -20.29 -30.60
N ALA A 275 -5.79 -18.98 -30.75
CA ALA A 275 -6.59 -18.33 -31.78
C ALA A 275 -5.68 -17.64 -32.81
N LEU A 276 -5.71 -18.10 -34.07
CA LEU A 276 -4.89 -17.53 -35.15
C LEU A 276 -5.54 -16.26 -35.71
N LEU A 277 -4.83 -15.13 -35.62
CA LEU A 277 -5.28 -13.84 -36.15
C LEU A 277 -4.43 -13.41 -37.34
N SER A 278 -5.07 -13.17 -38.49
CA SER A 278 -4.38 -12.67 -39.67
C SER A 278 -4.06 -11.17 -39.52
N ALA A 279 -2.91 -10.75 -40.07
CA ALA A 279 -2.50 -9.34 -40.02
C ALA A 279 -3.48 -8.39 -40.74
N ALA A 280 -4.20 -8.89 -41.75
CA ALA A 280 -5.21 -8.12 -42.47
C ALA A 280 -6.40 -7.78 -41.57
N LEU A 281 -6.91 -8.77 -40.82
CA LEU A 281 -8.01 -8.57 -39.88
C LEU A 281 -7.59 -7.65 -38.72
N LEU A 282 -6.39 -7.85 -38.17
CA LEU A 282 -5.85 -6.98 -37.13
C LEU A 282 -5.71 -5.53 -37.62
N GLY A 283 -5.11 -5.31 -38.79
CA GLY A 283 -4.90 -3.98 -39.36
C GLY A 283 -6.20 -3.22 -39.63
N GLN A 284 -7.25 -3.91 -40.11
CA GLN A 284 -8.56 -3.30 -40.34
C GLN A 284 -9.20 -2.75 -39.07
N ASN A 285 -9.00 -3.43 -37.94
CA ASN A 285 -9.57 -3.05 -36.65
C ASN A 285 -8.71 -1.99 -35.95
N LEU A 286 -7.38 -2.12 -35.96
CA LEU A 286 -6.47 -1.14 -35.35
C LEU A 286 -6.56 0.24 -36.00
N HIS A 287 -6.81 0.32 -37.32
CA HIS A 287 -6.95 1.60 -38.01
C HIS A 287 -8.14 2.45 -37.52
N ARG A 288 -9.09 1.88 -36.78
CA ARG A 288 -10.23 2.62 -36.21
C ARG A 288 -9.82 3.64 -35.15
N GLN A 289 -8.65 3.47 -34.51
CA GLN A 289 -8.08 4.42 -33.56
C GLN A 289 -6.78 5.04 -34.10
N PRO A 290 -6.38 6.24 -33.64
CA PRO A 290 -5.16 6.92 -34.06
C PRO A 290 -3.90 6.34 -33.37
N ILE A 291 -3.69 5.02 -33.46
CA ILE A 291 -2.52 4.34 -32.88
C ILE A 291 -1.27 4.79 -33.63
N GLY A 292 -0.30 5.36 -32.91
CA GLY A 292 0.94 5.88 -33.48
C GLY A 292 2.00 4.81 -33.70
N LEU A 293 2.06 3.79 -32.83
CA LEU A 293 3.04 2.71 -32.89
C LEU A 293 2.43 1.36 -32.52
N VAL A 294 2.72 0.34 -33.33
CA VAL A 294 2.49 -1.07 -32.98
C VAL A 294 3.83 -1.78 -32.81
N ILE A 295 4.03 -2.47 -31.68
CA ILE A 295 5.21 -3.28 -31.41
C ILE A 295 4.79 -4.75 -31.42
N LEU A 296 5.50 -5.57 -32.18
CA LEU A 296 5.30 -7.01 -32.30
C LEU A 296 6.52 -7.74 -31.71
N SER A 297 6.49 -8.04 -30.42
CA SER A 297 7.38 -8.99 -29.75
C SER A 297 6.88 -10.42 -30.01
N ALA A 298 6.82 -10.81 -31.28
CA ALA A 298 6.37 -12.12 -31.71
C ALA A 298 7.32 -12.70 -32.77
N CYS A 299 7.67 -13.98 -32.61
CA CYS A 299 8.59 -14.68 -33.50
C CYS A 299 8.13 -14.58 -34.96
N GLN A 300 9.05 -14.28 -35.89
CA GLN A 300 8.82 -14.25 -37.33
C GLN A 300 7.72 -13.28 -37.82
N SER A 301 7.33 -12.28 -37.02
CA SER A 301 6.31 -11.29 -37.38
C SER A 301 6.72 -10.37 -38.54
N ALA A 302 8.02 -10.23 -38.82
CA ALA A 302 8.56 -9.58 -40.02
C ALA A 302 9.13 -10.56 -41.07
N ALA A 303 8.93 -11.88 -40.92
CA ALA A 303 9.40 -12.88 -41.87
C ALA A 303 8.57 -12.86 -43.17
N HIS A 304 9.24 -13.13 -44.30
CA HIS A 304 8.65 -13.15 -45.64
C HIS A 304 8.84 -14.54 -46.27
N GLY A 305 7.83 -15.03 -46.99
CA GLY A 305 7.92 -16.28 -47.77
C GLY A 305 8.62 -16.05 -49.12
N ASP A 306 9.15 -17.11 -49.73
CA ASP A 306 9.80 -17.07 -51.07
C ASP A 306 8.78 -16.95 -52.24
N GLY A 307 7.52 -16.60 -51.97
CA GLY A 307 6.47 -16.51 -52.99
C GLY A 307 6.10 -15.07 -53.40
N ASP A 308 5.39 -14.97 -54.53
CA ASP A 308 5.03 -13.72 -55.24
C ASP A 308 3.96 -12.83 -54.53
N GLU A 309 3.50 -13.18 -53.32
CA GLU A 309 2.50 -12.36 -52.61
C GLU A 309 3.14 -11.13 -51.92
N PRO A 310 2.78 -9.88 -52.30
CA PRO A 310 3.45 -8.65 -51.87
C PRO A 310 3.46 -8.36 -50.37
N LEU A 311 2.65 -9.10 -49.58
CA LEU A 311 2.25 -8.73 -48.23
C LEU A 311 2.44 -9.88 -47.20
N GLY A 312 3.31 -10.87 -47.38
CA GLY A 312 3.38 -11.99 -46.42
C GLY A 312 3.67 -11.61 -44.95
N SER A 313 4.43 -10.53 -44.72
CA SER A 313 4.82 -10.04 -43.38
C SER A 313 3.66 -9.33 -42.64
N VAL A 314 3.49 -9.64 -41.35
CA VAL A 314 2.49 -9.00 -40.48
C VAL A 314 2.73 -7.49 -40.39
N ALA A 315 3.99 -7.10 -40.20
CA ALA A 315 4.36 -5.69 -40.08
C ALA A 315 4.06 -4.88 -41.35
N ALA A 316 4.39 -5.42 -42.53
CA ALA A 316 4.11 -4.77 -43.80
C ALA A 316 2.60 -4.60 -44.06
N ARG A 317 1.79 -5.61 -43.70
CA ARG A 317 0.30 -5.53 -43.80
C ARG A 317 -0.29 -4.48 -42.88
N LEU A 318 0.19 -4.37 -41.65
CA LEU A 318 -0.29 -3.35 -40.71
C LEU A 318 0.02 -1.93 -41.20
N THR A 319 1.21 -1.70 -41.75
CA THR A 319 1.55 -0.41 -42.36
C THR A 319 0.66 -0.11 -43.57
N ALA A 320 0.41 -1.10 -44.44
CA ALA A 320 -0.50 -0.94 -45.59
C ALA A 320 -1.96 -0.69 -45.17
N ALA A 321 -2.37 -1.15 -43.99
CA ALA A 321 -3.67 -0.90 -43.39
C ALA A 321 -3.81 0.52 -42.78
N GLY A 322 -2.76 1.34 -42.82
CA GLY A 322 -2.77 2.72 -42.34
C GLY A 322 -2.22 2.93 -40.93
N ILE A 323 -1.48 1.95 -40.37
CA ILE A 323 -0.74 2.15 -39.13
C ILE A 323 0.57 2.92 -39.44
N PRO A 324 0.85 4.04 -38.75
CA PRO A 324 2.00 4.89 -39.08
C PRO A 324 3.37 4.21 -38.90
N ALA A 325 3.56 3.50 -37.79
CA ALA A 325 4.81 2.82 -37.47
C ALA A 325 4.58 1.43 -36.85
N VAL A 326 5.38 0.45 -37.28
CA VAL A 326 5.38 -0.92 -36.75
C VAL A 326 6.81 -1.36 -36.46
N LEU A 327 7.11 -1.68 -35.20
CA LEU A 327 8.37 -2.31 -34.78
C LEU A 327 8.15 -3.82 -34.66
N ALA A 328 8.91 -4.63 -35.40
CA ALA A 328 8.75 -6.08 -35.43
C ALA A 328 10.10 -6.81 -35.46
N MET A 329 10.10 -8.10 -35.11
CA MET A 329 11.29 -8.94 -35.14
C MET A 329 11.36 -9.74 -36.44
N SER A 330 12.51 -9.69 -37.12
CA SER A 330 12.75 -10.47 -38.35
C SER A 330 12.93 -11.97 -38.09
N HIS A 331 13.38 -12.34 -36.89
CA HIS A 331 13.67 -13.72 -36.46
C HIS A 331 13.17 -13.94 -35.03
N SER A 332 13.18 -15.18 -34.55
CA SER A 332 13.02 -15.47 -33.12
C SER A 332 14.18 -14.89 -32.31
N VAL A 333 13.89 -14.36 -31.12
CA VAL A 333 14.83 -13.61 -30.28
C VAL A 333 14.86 -14.21 -28.87
N LEU A 334 16.04 -14.16 -28.23
CA LEU A 334 16.18 -14.55 -26.82
C LEU A 334 15.49 -13.54 -25.89
N VAL A 335 14.94 -14.05 -24.79
CA VAL A 335 14.29 -13.22 -23.77
C VAL A 335 15.21 -12.12 -23.21
N PRO A 336 16.49 -12.38 -22.84
CA PRO A 336 17.40 -11.30 -22.43
C PRO A 336 17.59 -10.21 -23.48
N THR A 337 17.54 -10.57 -24.77
CA THR A 337 17.68 -9.61 -25.86
C THR A 337 16.42 -8.74 -25.99
N THR A 338 15.22 -9.31 -25.91
CA THR A 338 13.97 -8.52 -25.97
C THR A 338 13.83 -7.62 -24.74
N GLN A 339 14.21 -8.09 -23.56
CA GLN A 339 14.28 -7.27 -22.34
C GLN A 339 15.19 -6.06 -22.50
N ALA A 340 16.43 -6.28 -22.93
CA ALA A 340 17.39 -5.19 -23.15
C ALA A 340 16.91 -4.22 -24.24
N LEU A 341 16.39 -4.76 -25.36
CA LEU A 341 15.86 -3.97 -26.47
C LEU A 341 14.74 -3.04 -26.01
N PHE A 342 13.70 -3.58 -25.36
CA PHE A 342 12.54 -2.80 -24.99
C PHE A 342 12.80 -1.87 -23.80
N GLY A 343 13.63 -2.28 -22.84
CA GLY A 343 14.07 -1.38 -21.76
C GLY A 343 14.74 -0.12 -22.31
N GLU A 344 15.72 -0.28 -23.21
CA GLU A 344 16.43 0.84 -23.84
C GLU A 344 15.53 1.64 -24.80
N PHE A 345 14.69 0.95 -25.59
CA PHE A 345 13.77 1.60 -26.51
C PHE A 345 12.77 2.50 -25.77
N TYR A 346 12.10 1.97 -24.73
CA TYR A 346 11.14 2.75 -23.95
C TYR A 346 11.81 3.82 -23.09
N GLN A 347 13.03 3.60 -22.58
CA GLN A 347 13.81 4.64 -21.91
C GLN A 347 14.02 5.85 -22.84
N HIS A 348 14.39 5.61 -24.10
CA HIS A 348 14.65 6.68 -25.05
C HIS A 348 13.36 7.32 -25.61
N LEU A 349 12.28 6.55 -25.75
CA LEU A 349 10.95 7.06 -26.03
C LEU A 349 10.43 7.97 -24.90
N ALA A 350 10.61 7.57 -23.65
CA ALA A 350 10.29 8.34 -22.44
C ALA A 350 11.04 9.67 -22.37
N LYS A 351 12.27 9.72 -22.91
CA LYS A 351 13.08 10.95 -23.04
C LYS A 351 12.64 11.85 -24.21
N GLY A 352 11.53 11.55 -24.88
CA GLY A 352 10.96 12.35 -25.97
C GLY A 352 11.71 12.22 -27.30
N ARG A 353 12.43 11.11 -27.53
CA ARG A 353 13.11 10.86 -28.81
C ARG A 353 12.15 10.30 -29.86
N GLY A 354 12.48 10.51 -31.14
CA GLY A 354 11.81 9.86 -32.27
C GLY A 354 11.95 8.33 -32.23
N LEU A 355 11.08 7.63 -32.95
CA LEU A 355 11.00 6.17 -32.97
C LEU A 355 12.29 5.53 -33.53
N GLY A 356 12.82 6.08 -34.62
CA GLY A 356 14.08 5.62 -35.21
C GLY A 356 15.24 5.84 -34.25
N ALA A 357 15.35 7.06 -33.71
CA ALA A 357 16.40 7.41 -32.76
C ALA A 357 16.38 6.57 -31.47
N ALA A 358 15.18 6.21 -30.97
CA ALA A 358 15.04 5.32 -29.82
C ALA A 358 15.49 3.88 -30.15
N LEU A 359 15.09 3.35 -31.31
CA LEU A 359 15.49 2.02 -31.75
C LEU A 359 17.00 1.92 -31.94
N ASP A 360 17.64 2.91 -32.55
CA ASP A 360 19.08 2.85 -32.80
C ASP A 360 19.90 2.89 -31.51
N LYS A 361 19.42 3.60 -30.48
CA LYS A 361 20.05 3.55 -29.16
C LYS A 361 19.94 2.15 -28.56
N ALA A 362 18.78 1.52 -28.66
CA ALA A 362 18.59 0.15 -28.22
C ALA A 362 19.46 -0.85 -29.02
N ARG A 363 19.57 -0.70 -30.35
CA ARG A 363 20.48 -1.52 -31.18
C ARG A 363 21.94 -1.37 -30.76
N ARG A 364 22.41 -0.15 -30.50
CA ARG A 364 23.78 0.09 -30.01
C ARG A 364 24.01 -0.52 -28.64
N TYR A 365 23.01 -0.47 -27.76
CA TYR A 365 23.10 -1.14 -26.48
C TYR A 365 23.31 -2.64 -26.68
N LEU A 366 22.50 -3.29 -27.53
CA LEU A 366 22.64 -4.72 -27.84
C LEU A 366 24.00 -5.08 -28.45
N ASP A 367 24.53 -4.24 -29.35
CA ASP A 367 25.84 -4.46 -29.97
C ASP A 367 27.00 -4.36 -28.98
N ASN A 368 26.92 -3.40 -28.05
CA ASN A 368 27.90 -3.22 -26.98
C ASN A 368 27.78 -4.26 -25.85
N HIS A 369 26.66 -5.00 -25.79
CA HIS A 369 26.38 -6.03 -24.77
C HIS A 369 26.03 -7.37 -25.44
N PRO A 370 27.01 -8.02 -26.09
CA PRO A 370 26.77 -9.28 -26.79
C PRO A 370 26.58 -10.47 -25.82
N GLU A 371 27.05 -10.39 -24.57
CA GLU A 371 26.93 -11.46 -23.57
C GLU A 371 25.44 -11.63 -23.17
N LYS A 372 24.84 -12.78 -23.50
CA LYS A 372 23.44 -13.08 -23.16
C LYS A 372 23.30 -14.00 -21.96
N TYR A 373 24.20 -14.99 -21.88
CA TYR A 373 24.24 -15.98 -20.81
C TYR A 373 25.69 -16.29 -20.44
N ARG A 374 25.88 -16.82 -19.22
CA ARG A 374 27.12 -17.47 -18.81
C ARG A 374 26.88 -18.97 -18.70
N LEU A 375 27.60 -19.73 -19.50
CA LEU A 375 27.43 -21.18 -19.63
C LEU A 375 28.54 -21.92 -18.91
N GLN A 376 28.17 -22.99 -18.21
CA GLN A 376 29.12 -23.87 -17.54
C GLN A 376 29.45 -25.06 -18.46
N LEU A 377 30.62 -25.03 -19.10
CA LEU A 377 31.11 -26.07 -20.00
C LEU A 377 32.34 -26.74 -19.38
N GLY A 378 32.14 -27.90 -18.77
CA GLY A 378 33.16 -28.54 -17.93
C GLY A 378 33.56 -27.66 -16.73
N GLU A 379 34.87 -27.43 -16.56
CA GLU A 379 35.40 -26.53 -15.51
C GLU A 379 35.37 -25.05 -15.92
N HIS A 380 35.05 -24.72 -17.17
CA HIS A 380 35.11 -23.37 -17.71
C HIS A 380 33.73 -22.70 -17.71
N ASN A 381 33.70 -21.43 -17.29
CA ASN A 381 32.54 -20.57 -17.40
C ASN A 381 32.74 -19.66 -18.61
N ILE A 382 31.96 -19.88 -19.67
CA ILE A 382 32.14 -19.22 -20.97
C ILE A 382 30.95 -18.30 -21.23
N PRO A 383 31.17 -17.01 -21.54
CA PRO A 383 30.09 -16.12 -21.94
C PRO A 383 29.57 -16.53 -23.33
N LEU A 384 28.27 -16.78 -23.45
CA LEU A 384 27.63 -16.92 -24.76
C LEU A 384 27.36 -15.52 -25.31
N ASN A 385 28.15 -15.16 -26.32
CA ASN A 385 28.05 -13.89 -27.03
C ASN A 385 27.20 -14.06 -28.29
N LEU A 386 26.12 -13.28 -28.40
CA LEU A 386 25.24 -13.24 -29.55
C LEU A 386 25.12 -11.80 -30.07
N HIS A 387 25.48 -11.57 -31.33
CA HIS A 387 25.30 -10.29 -32.00
C HIS A 387 23.96 -10.29 -32.75
N ASP A 388 22.93 -9.74 -32.11
CA ASP A 388 21.54 -9.79 -32.57
C ASP A 388 20.88 -8.39 -32.72
N TRP A 389 21.67 -7.33 -32.65
CA TRP A 389 21.21 -5.93 -32.75
C TRP A 389 20.50 -5.61 -34.08
N PHE A 390 20.73 -6.40 -35.14
CA PHE A 390 20.15 -6.17 -36.47
C PHE A 390 18.76 -6.80 -36.65
N ILE A 391 18.28 -7.60 -35.69
CA ILE A 391 16.98 -8.28 -35.77
C ILE A 391 15.77 -7.33 -35.70
N PRO A 392 15.72 -6.36 -34.77
CA PRO A 392 14.60 -5.43 -34.64
C PRO A 392 14.47 -4.60 -35.91
N THR A 393 13.27 -4.54 -36.49
CA THR A 393 13.01 -3.89 -37.77
C THR A 393 11.88 -2.86 -37.63
N LEU A 394 12.11 -1.62 -38.06
CA LEU A 394 11.11 -0.56 -38.04
C LEU A 394 10.51 -0.31 -39.43
N TYR A 395 9.21 -0.53 -39.57
CA TYR A 395 8.40 -0.14 -40.72
C TYR A 395 7.74 1.20 -40.41
N HIS A 396 7.94 2.21 -41.25
CA HIS A 396 7.47 3.58 -40.97
C HIS A 396 7.02 4.30 -42.25
N ALA A 397 5.76 4.75 -42.25
CA ALA A 397 5.15 5.45 -43.38
C ALA A 397 5.47 6.96 -43.45
N GLY A 398 5.76 7.63 -42.33
CA GLY A 398 5.91 9.10 -42.21
C GLY A 398 7.31 9.59 -41.83
N ALA A 399 7.42 10.82 -41.30
CA ALA A 399 8.64 11.39 -40.73
C ALA A 399 8.90 10.86 -39.31
N ASP A 400 10.16 10.84 -38.85
CA ASP A 400 10.53 10.40 -37.49
C ASP A 400 10.12 11.41 -36.41
N SER A 401 8.82 11.51 -36.16
CA SER A 401 8.24 12.40 -35.15
C SER A 401 8.21 11.72 -33.78
N PRO A 402 8.58 12.43 -32.69
CA PRO A 402 8.46 11.90 -31.34
C PRO A 402 6.98 11.74 -30.95
N LEU A 403 6.64 10.62 -30.31
CA LEU A 403 5.30 10.40 -29.74
C LEU A 403 5.10 11.20 -28.46
N LEU A 404 6.15 11.30 -27.62
CA LEU A 404 6.12 11.98 -26.33
C LEU A 404 6.96 13.26 -26.37
N SER A 405 6.49 14.34 -25.75
CA SER A 405 7.26 15.57 -25.57
C SER A 405 8.43 15.37 -24.58
N ALA A 406 9.44 16.23 -24.64
CA ALA A 406 10.52 16.21 -23.65
C ALA A 406 10.10 17.01 -22.41
N ALA A 407 10.03 16.36 -21.24
CA ALA A 407 9.73 17.00 -19.95
C ALA A 407 10.42 16.23 -18.80
N PRO A 408 10.72 16.88 -17.66
CA PRO A 408 11.29 16.22 -16.49
C PRO A 408 10.32 15.18 -15.90
N ALA A 409 10.88 14.13 -15.29
CA ALA A 409 10.11 13.08 -14.63
C ALA A 409 9.39 13.64 -13.38
N ALA A 410 8.11 13.30 -13.24
CA ALA A 410 7.34 13.57 -12.01
C ALA A 410 7.62 12.50 -10.94
N ALA A 411 7.17 12.70 -9.71
CA ALA A 411 7.19 11.62 -8.72
C ALA A 411 6.11 10.58 -9.06
N ALA A 412 6.43 9.29 -9.00
CA ALA A 412 5.45 8.22 -9.15
C ALA A 412 4.48 8.25 -7.95
N ALA A 413 3.19 8.11 -8.21
CA ALA A 413 2.21 7.96 -7.15
C ALA A 413 2.36 6.57 -6.49
N GLU A 414 2.48 6.55 -5.17
CA GLU A 414 2.59 5.30 -4.42
C GLU A 414 1.23 4.58 -4.38
N ILE A 415 1.24 3.28 -4.66
CA ILE A 415 0.02 2.45 -4.65
C ILE A 415 -0.18 1.96 -3.20
N PRO A 416 -1.31 2.26 -2.52
CA PRO A 416 -1.50 1.86 -1.13
C PRO A 416 -1.42 0.34 -0.95
N ASN A 417 -0.47 -0.13 -0.15
CA ASN A 417 -0.30 -1.55 0.19
C ASN A 417 0.58 -1.71 1.45
N ASP A 418 0.58 -2.91 2.02
CA ASP A 418 1.38 -3.33 3.18
C ASP A 418 2.31 -4.52 2.86
N LEU A 419 2.63 -4.73 1.56
CA LEU A 419 3.45 -5.86 1.14
C LEU A 419 4.90 -5.70 1.64
N PRO A 420 5.50 -6.71 2.29
CA PRO A 420 6.88 -6.63 2.74
C PRO A 420 7.87 -6.47 1.58
N ALA A 421 9.05 -5.90 1.87
CA ALA A 421 10.12 -5.74 0.89
C ALA A 421 10.57 -7.08 0.28
N ARG A 422 11.03 -7.05 -0.97
CA ARG A 422 11.50 -8.26 -1.65
C ARG A 422 12.83 -8.71 -1.00
N PRO A 423 13.02 -10.00 -0.69
CA PRO A 423 14.29 -10.50 -0.16
C PRO A 423 15.46 -10.22 -1.13
N GLU A 424 16.67 -10.07 -0.60
CA GLU A 424 17.89 -9.80 -1.40
C GLU A 424 18.16 -10.90 -2.44
N ALA A 425 17.83 -12.15 -2.11
CA ALA A 425 17.92 -13.28 -3.03
C ALA A 425 16.93 -13.22 -4.21
N GLY A 426 15.98 -12.27 -4.21
CA GLY A 426 14.95 -12.11 -5.22
C GLY A 426 13.88 -13.20 -5.21
N PHE A 427 13.14 -13.29 -6.32
CA PHE A 427 12.14 -14.33 -6.59
C PHE A 427 12.40 -14.95 -7.96
N PHE A 428 12.48 -16.27 -8.04
CA PHE A 428 12.82 -16.99 -9.27
C PHE A 428 11.97 -18.25 -9.45
N GLY A 429 11.62 -18.53 -10.70
CA GLY A 429 10.74 -19.63 -11.11
C GLY A 429 9.26 -19.35 -10.87
N ARG A 430 8.43 -20.41 -10.89
CA ARG A 430 6.96 -20.35 -10.67
C ARG A 430 6.19 -19.51 -11.70
N ARG A 431 6.74 -19.39 -12.89
CA ARG A 431 6.21 -18.52 -13.96
C ARG A 431 4.83 -18.99 -14.43
N ARG A 432 4.61 -20.31 -14.46
CA ARG A 432 3.31 -20.92 -14.80
C ARG A 432 2.27 -20.64 -13.73
N GLU A 433 2.62 -20.78 -12.46
CA GLU A 433 1.73 -20.54 -11.33
C GLU A 433 1.36 -19.05 -11.21
N LEU A 434 2.31 -18.13 -11.42
CA LEU A 434 2.01 -16.69 -11.50
C LEU A 434 1.02 -16.38 -12.62
N TRP A 435 1.22 -16.97 -13.80
CA TRP A 435 0.31 -16.81 -14.92
C TRP A 435 -1.08 -17.40 -14.65
N GLN A 436 -1.16 -18.54 -13.96
CA GLN A 436 -2.42 -19.12 -13.52
C GLN A 436 -3.16 -18.21 -12.53
N ILE A 437 -2.46 -17.59 -11.59
CA ILE A 437 -3.04 -16.63 -10.64
C ILE A 437 -3.60 -15.42 -11.39
N GLU A 438 -2.81 -14.83 -12.29
CA GLU A 438 -3.25 -13.68 -13.09
C GLU A 438 -4.48 -14.01 -13.95
N ARG A 439 -4.43 -15.11 -14.70
CA ARG A 439 -5.57 -15.57 -15.52
C ARG A 439 -6.80 -15.88 -14.69
N GLY A 440 -6.62 -16.50 -13.53
CA GLY A 440 -7.71 -16.79 -12.60
C GLY A 440 -8.44 -15.52 -12.18
N PHE A 441 -7.71 -14.53 -11.68
CA PHE A 441 -8.30 -13.28 -11.20
C PHE A 441 -8.80 -12.35 -12.32
N ALA A 442 -8.19 -12.41 -13.51
CA ALA A 442 -8.71 -11.75 -14.70
C ALA A 442 -10.04 -12.37 -15.18
N GLY A 443 -10.21 -13.68 -14.94
CA GLY A 443 -11.44 -14.41 -15.23
C GLY A 443 -12.48 -14.33 -14.10
N GLN A 444 -13.17 -15.46 -13.88
CA GLN A 444 -14.27 -15.54 -12.92
C GLN A 444 -13.83 -15.82 -11.48
N ALA A 445 -12.55 -16.19 -11.26
CA ALA A 445 -12.09 -16.57 -9.94
C ALA A 445 -12.14 -15.37 -9.00
N ARG A 446 -12.78 -15.58 -7.85
CA ARG A 446 -12.85 -14.64 -6.73
C ARG A 446 -11.77 -14.94 -5.69
N ARG A 447 -11.38 -16.21 -5.60
CA ARG A 447 -10.48 -16.75 -4.58
C ARG A 447 -9.49 -17.71 -5.24
N ILE A 448 -8.24 -17.65 -4.82
CA ILE A 448 -7.21 -18.62 -5.22
C ILE A 448 -6.48 -19.09 -3.98
N SER A 449 -6.40 -20.41 -3.78
CA SER A 449 -5.61 -20.99 -2.69
C SER A 449 -4.33 -21.61 -3.22
N ILE A 450 -3.22 -21.36 -2.54
CA ILE A 450 -1.91 -21.92 -2.81
C ILE A 450 -1.59 -22.90 -1.69
N SER A 451 -1.49 -24.18 -2.04
CA SER A 451 -1.20 -25.26 -1.10
C SER A 451 0.15 -25.91 -1.37
N GLY A 452 0.75 -26.50 -0.34
CA GLY A 452 2.04 -27.17 -0.45
C GLY A 452 2.78 -27.26 0.88
N PHE A 453 3.82 -28.09 0.93
CA PHE A 453 4.62 -28.30 2.13
C PHE A 453 5.37 -27.04 2.61
N GLY A 454 5.89 -27.08 3.84
CA GLY A 454 6.74 -26.02 4.38
C GLY A 454 7.99 -25.82 3.51
N GLY A 455 8.30 -24.58 3.15
CA GLY A 455 9.48 -24.27 2.32
C GLY A 455 9.30 -24.36 0.81
N GLN A 456 8.10 -24.69 0.31
CA GLN A 456 7.80 -24.75 -1.12
C GLN A 456 7.68 -23.39 -1.84
N GLY A 457 7.72 -22.28 -1.09
CA GLY A 457 7.66 -20.92 -1.63
C GLY A 457 6.24 -20.36 -1.78
N LYS A 458 5.25 -20.85 -1.00
CA LYS A 458 3.86 -20.36 -1.04
C LYS A 458 3.76 -18.85 -0.77
N THR A 459 4.27 -18.40 0.38
CA THR A 459 4.31 -16.97 0.76
C THR A 459 5.06 -16.14 -0.27
N ALA A 460 6.20 -16.63 -0.76
CA ALA A 460 6.99 -15.94 -1.78
C ALA A 460 6.21 -15.75 -3.08
N LEU A 461 5.50 -16.79 -3.55
CA LEU A 461 4.64 -16.73 -4.73
C LEU A 461 3.46 -15.78 -4.53
N ALA A 462 2.80 -15.82 -3.37
CA ALA A 462 1.67 -14.96 -3.08
C ALA A 462 2.06 -13.47 -3.06
N LEU A 463 3.17 -13.14 -2.39
CA LEU A 463 3.71 -11.78 -2.35
C LEU A 463 4.15 -11.30 -3.74
N GLU A 464 4.81 -12.16 -4.50
CA GLU A 464 5.25 -11.81 -5.85
C GLU A 464 4.07 -11.59 -6.80
N ALA A 465 3.04 -12.44 -6.71
CA ALA A 465 1.78 -12.21 -7.42
C ALA A 465 1.14 -10.87 -7.01
N GLY A 466 1.12 -10.55 -5.71
CA GLY A 466 0.63 -9.26 -5.22
C GLY A 466 1.34 -8.07 -5.84
N ARG A 467 2.69 -8.09 -5.85
CA ARG A 467 3.51 -7.03 -6.47
C ARG A 467 3.23 -6.91 -7.97
N TRP A 468 3.21 -8.02 -8.69
CA TRP A 468 2.97 -8.03 -10.13
C TRP A 468 1.58 -7.51 -10.50
N LEU A 469 0.54 -7.94 -9.78
CA LEU A 469 -0.84 -7.58 -10.10
C LEU A 469 -1.20 -6.15 -9.68
N LEU A 470 -0.52 -5.60 -8.66
CA LEU A 470 -0.56 -4.16 -8.37
C LEU A 470 0.13 -3.36 -9.48
N ARG A 471 1.36 -3.76 -9.84
CA ARG A 471 2.19 -3.05 -10.81
C ARG A 471 1.55 -2.99 -12.19
N THR A 472 0.86 -4.06 -12.60
CA THR A 472 0.13 -4.14 -13.87
C THR A 472 -1.32 -3.62 -13.80
N GLY A 473 -1.70 -3.04 -12.66
CA GLY A 473 -2.99 -2.35 -12.46
C GLY A 473 -4.22 -3.25 -12.42
N LEU A 474 -4.06 -4.58 -12.28
CA LEU A 474 -5.21 -5.47 -12.05
C LEU A 474 -5.85 -5.15 -10.69
N PHE A 475 -5.01 -4.85 -9.70
CA PHE A 475 -5.42 -4.28 -8.42
C PHE A 475 -4.81 -2.90 -8.20
N ARG A 476 -5.51 -2.09 -7.40
CA ARG A 476 -5.07 -0.75 -7.01
C ARG A 476 -4.69 -0.67 -5.53
N ARG A 477 -4.86 -1.77 -4.80
CA ARG A 477 -4.50 -1.96 -3.39
C ARG A 477 -4.16 -3.43 -3.13
N ALA A 478 -3.25 -3.69 -2.20
CA ALA A 478 -3.05 -5.04 -1.67
C ALA A 478 -2.89 -5.03 -0.15
N VAL A 479 -3.50 -6.01 0.50
CA VAL A 479 -3.43 -6.25 1.95
C VAL A 479 -2.75 -7.59 2.19
N PHE A 480 -1.84 -7.67 3.14
CA PHE A 480 -1.11 -8.88 3.50
C PHE A 480 -1.18 -9.15 4.99
N VAL A 481 -1.69 -10.32 5.34
CA VAL A 481 -1.80 -10.77 6.73
C VAL A 481 -1.07 -12.09 6.89
N ASN A 482 -0.05 -12.10 7.74
CA ASN A 482 0.72 -13.30 8.07
C ASN A 482 0.33 -13.86 9.45
N TYR A 483 -0.49 -14.92 9.45
CA TYR A 483 -0.98 -15.52 10.69
C TYR A 483 0.05 -16.35 11.46
N ALA A 484 1.21 -16.65 10.88
CA ALA A 484 2.29 -17.32 11.61
C ALA A 484 2.94 -16.39 12.67
N GLU A 485 2.94 -15.08 12.44
CA GLU A 485 3.58 -14.10 13.33
C GLU A 485 2.60 -13.48 14.33
N THR A 486 1.28 -13.56 14.08
CA THR A 486 0.29 -12.82 14.86
C THR A 486 -0.31 -13.58 16.04
N ALA A 487 -0.14 -14.91 16.13
CA ALA A 487 -0.63 -15.78 17.22
C ALA A 487 -2.05 -15.45 17.78
N SER A 488 -2.91 -14.82 16.95
CA SER A 488 -4.14 -14.17 17.41
C SER A 488 -5.31 -15.13 17.37
N ARG A 489 -6.13 -15.11 18.43
CA ARG A 489 -7.38 -15.89 18.49
C ARG A 489 -8.55 -15.23 17.76
N ASP A 490 -8.40 -14.03 17.23
CA ASP A 490 -9.38 -13.37 16.36
C ASP A 490 -8.74 -12.98 15.00
N PRO A 491 -8.55 -13.95 14.11
CA PRO A 491 -7.91 -13.70 12.83
C PRO A 491 -8.72 -12.77 11.91
N VAL A 492 -10.04 -12.64 12.15
CA VAL A 492 -10.91 -11.74 11.40
C VAL A 492 -10.57 -10.29 11.75
N ALA A 493 -10.48 -9.97 13.03
CA ALA A 493 -10.13 -8.62 13.48
C ALA A 493 -8.76 -8.17 12.97
N VAL A 494 -7.77 -9.06 12.96
CA VAL A 494 -6.43 -8.77 12.39
C VAL A 494 -6.53 -8.40 10.90
N ALA A 495 -7.28 -9.17 10.12
CA ALA A 495 -7.47 -8.86 8.70
C ALA A 495 -8.28 -7.58 8.48
N VAL A 496 -9.30 -7.32 9.30
CA VAL A 496 -10.08 -6.08 9.26
C VAL A 496 -9.21 -4.87 9.58
N ALA A 497 -8.29 -4.98 10.54
CA ALA A 497 -7.34 -3.91 10.85
C ALA A 497 -6.37 -3.64 9.70
N ALA A 498 -5.81 -4.68 9.09
CA ALA A 498 -4.95 -4.54 7.91
C ALA A 498 -5.71 -3.93 6.72
N LEU A 499 -6.95 -4.36 6.50
CA LEU A 499 -7.86 -3.77 5.51
C LEU A 499 -8.14 -2.30 5.80
N ALA A 500 -8.36 -1.92 7.06
CA ALA A 500 -8.64 -0.55 7.44
C ALA A 500 -7.49 0.40 7.07
N VAL A 501 -6.26 -0.03 7.34
CA VAL A 501 -5.03 0.72 6.99
C VAL A 501 -4.91 0.91 5.48
N VAL A 502 -4.97 -0.17 4.70
CA VAL A 502 -4.74 -0.09 3.25
C VAL A 502 -5.91 0.59 2.52
N LEU A 503 -7.14 0.37 2.96
CA LEU A 503 -8.31 1.04 2.40
C LEU A 503 -8.38 2.51 2.83
N GLN A 504 -7.66 2.92 3.88
CA GLN A 504 -7.79 4.24 4.52
C GLN A 504 -9.25 4.50 4.93
N HIS A 505 -9.87 3.48 5.51
CA HIS A 505 -11.24 3.51 6.02
C HIS A 505 -11.25 2.88 7.40
N SER A 506 -11.96 3.47 8.35
CA SER A 506 -12.18 2.82 9.63
C SER A 506 -13.21 1.68 9.53
N LEU A 507 -12.78 0.46 9.81
CA LEU A 507 -13.60 -0.76 9.75
C LEU A 507 -13.80 -1.29 11.17
N SER A 508 -15.04 -1.63 11.55
CA SER A 508 -15.37 -2.16 12.91
C SER A 508 -15.30 -3.67 12.96
N ASP A 509 -15.64 -4.30 11.84
CA ASP A 509 -15.94 -5.71 11.74
C ASP A 509 -15.85 -6.15 10.26
N ALA A 510 -16.10 -7.43 10.03
CA ALA A 510 -16.05 -8.04 8.70
C ALA A 510 -17.11 -7.49 7.74
N ASP A 511 -18.28 -7.06 8.23
CA ASP A 511 -19.36 -6.54 7.39
C ASP A 511 -19.04 -5.14 6.90
N ALA A 512 -18.52 -4.27 7.79
CA ALA A 512 -17.99 -2.96 7.43
C ALA A 512 -16.84 -3.08 6.42
N ALA A 513 -15.95 -4.06 6.60
CA ALA A 513 -14.91 -4.36 5.61
C ALA A 513 -15.50 -4.79 4.26
N THR A 514 -16.55 -5.61 4.26
CA THR A 514 -17.26 -6.03 3.04
C THR A 514 -17.88 -4.83 2.32
N GLU A 515 -18.51 -3.91 3.04
CA GLU A 515 -19.11 -2.70 2.45
C GLU A 515 -18.04 -1.75 1.89
N ALA A 516 -16.95 -1.52 2.63
CA ALA A 516 -15.84 -0.70 2.16
C ALA A 516 -15.21 -1.29 0.89
N LEU A 517 -14.97 -2.60 0.84
CA LEU A 517 -14.46 -3.29 -0.34
C LEU A 517 -15.40 -3.25 -1.54
N ARG A 518 -16.72 -3.15 -1.32
CA ARG A 518 -17.71 -3.03 -2.39
C ARG A 518 -17.56 -1.72 -3.17
N ASN A 519 -17.20 -0.64 -2.47
CA ASN A 519 -17.08 0.71 -3.01
C ASN A 519 -15.62 1.09 -3.32
N ALA A 520 -14.64 0.34 -2.82
CA ALA A 520 -13.23 0.59 -3.06
C ALA A 520 -12.79 0.20 -4.49
N PRO A 521 -11.75 0.87 -5.03
CA PRO A 521 -10.98 0.35 -6.16
C PRO A 521 -10.51 -1.10 -5.92
N PRO A 522 -10.27 -1.89 -6.99
CA PRO A 522 -9.97 -3.32 -6.87
C PRO A 522 -8.86 -3.60 -5.84
N CYS A 523 -9.16 -4.42 -4.84
CA CYS A 523 -8.25 -4.74 -3.74
C CYS A 523 -7.90 -6.24 -3.75
N LEU A 524 -6.61 -6.56 -3.64
CA LEU A 524 -6.14 -7.93 -3.43
C LEU A 524 -5.89 -8.17 -1.96
N ILE A 525 -6.49 -9.21 -1.39
CA ILE A 525 -6.30 -9.59 0.01
C ILE A 525 -5.48 -10.88 0.02
N ILE A 526 -4.34 -10.87 0.70
CA ILE A 526 -3.43 -12.00 0.83
C ILE A 526 -3.46 -12.48 2.28
N LEU A 527 -3.98 -13.69 2.50
CA LEU A 527 -4.04 -14.34 3.81
C LEU A 527 -3.05 -15.49 3.85
N ASP A 528 -1.98 -15.36 4.63
CA ASP A 528 -0.82 -16.26 4.62
C ASP A 528 -0.75 -17.14 5.88
N ASN A 529 -0.27 -18.37 5.71
CA ASN A 529 -0.05 -19.37 6.78
C ASN A 529 -1.31 -19.73 7.57
N LEU A 530 -2.41 -20.02 6.87
CA LEU A 530 -3.69 -20.36 7.49
C LEU A 530 -3.66 -21.65 8.32
N GLU A 531 -2.65 -22.51 8.15
CA GLU A 531 -2.44 -23.68 9.01
C GLU A 531 -2.16 -23.33 10.48
N SER A 532 -1.75 -22.09 10.78
CA SER A 532 -1.44 -21.64 12.14
C SER A 532 -2.69 -21.34 12.98
N LEU A 533 -3.88 -21.37 12.36
CA LEU A 533 -5.14 -21.02 12.99
C LEU A 533 -5.89 -22.25 13.51
N GLU A 534 -6.51 -22.09 14.67
CA GLU A 534 -7.44 -23.10 15.21
C GLU A 534 -8.65 -23.31 14.28
N PRO A 535 -9.23 -24.52 14.20
CA PRO A 535 -10.27 -24.85 13.22
C PRO A 535 -11.48 -23.89 13.21
N ASP A 536 -11.97 -23.49 14.38
CA ASP A 536 -13.13 -22.59 14.48
C ASP A 536 -12.79 -21.16 14.05
N ALA A 537 -11.60 -20.68 14.42
CA ALA A 537 -11.11 -19.37 14.04
C ALA A 537 -10.82 -19.28 12.52
N LEU A 538 -10.25 -20.35 11.96
CA LEU A 538 -10.05 -20.49 10.52
C LEU A 538 -11.39 -20.46 9.78
N LYS A 539 -12.41 -21.18 10.27
CA LYS A 539 -13.74 -21.17 9.66
C LYS A 539 -14.35 -19.76 9.63
N ALA A 540 -14.33 -19.05 10.75
CA ALA A 540 -14.84 -17.68 10.84
C ALA A 540 -14.10 -16.73 9.89
N LEU A 541 -12.78 -16.86 9.77
CA LEU A 541 -12.00 -16.10 8.79
C LEU A 541 -12.40 -16.42 7.35
N LEU A 542 -12.57 -17.70 7.01
CA LEU A 542 -12.92 -18.12 5.66
C LEU A 542 -14.32 -17.64 5.25
N ASP A 543 -15.28 -17.63 6.18
CA ASP A 543 -16.62 -17.06 5.99
C ASP A 543 -16.54 -15.55 5.65
N ALA A 544 -15.83 -14.77 6.47
CA ALA A 544 -15.62 -13.34 6.23
C ALA A 544 -14.86 -13.07 4.92
N ALA A 545 -13.79 -13.81 4.68
CA ALA A 545 -12.95 -13.65 3.50
C ALA A 545 -13.68 -14.05 2.20
N GLN A 546 -14.63 -15.00 2.27
CA GLN A 546 -15.51 -15.28 1.15
C GLN A 546 -16.35 -14.04 0.80
N ALA A 547 -16.95 -13.37 1.79
CA ALA A 547 -17.72 -12.14 1.57
C ALA A 547 -16.83 -11.02 0.98
N TRP A 548 -15.63 -10.82 1.54
CA TRP A 548 -14.66 -9.84 1.05
C TRP A 548 -14.25 -10.07 -0.41
N SER A 549 -14.02 -11.33 -0.79
CA SER A 549 -13.66 -11.70 -2.16
C SER A 549 -14.78 -11.44 -3.19
N GLU A 550 -16.04 -11.37 -2.73
CA GLU A 550 -17.22 -11.13 -3.56
C GLU A 550 -17.69 -9.66 -3.50
N ALA A 551 -17.09 -8.85 -2.63
CA ALA A 551 -17.32 -7.42 -2.52
C ALA A 551 -16.64 -6.66 -3.67
N GLY A 552 -17.46 -6.09 -4.56
CA GLY A 552 -16.99 -5.26 -5.66
C GLY A 552 -16.04 -6.01 -6.60
N LYS A 553 -14.85 -5.43 -6.80
CA LYS A 553 -13.77 -6.01 -7.63
C LYS A 553 -12.64 -6.62 -6.80
N SER A 554 -12.85 -6.80 -5.50
CA SER A 554 -11.84 -7.38 -4.61
C SER A 554 -11.63 -8.87 -4.87
N ARG A 555 -10.45 -9.39 -4.53
CA ARG A 555 -10.06 -10.79 -4.70
C ARG A 555 -9.23 -11.27 -3.53
N LEU A 556 -9.22 -12.58 -3.34
CA LEU A 556 -8.54 -13.22 -2.23
C LEU A 556 -7.51 -14.24 -2.71
N LEU A 557 -6.29 -14.14 -2.19
CA LEU A 557 -5.21 -15.10 -2.38
C LEU A 557 -4.85 -15.68 -1.01
N LEU A 558 -4.93 -17.00 -0.87
CA LEU A 558 -4.70 -17.67 0.41
C LEU A 558 -3.51 -18.61 0.31
N THR A 559 -2.73 -18.75 1.38
CA THR A 559 -1.75 -19.82 1.49
C THR A 559 -2.06 -20.74 2.67
N SER A 560 -1.89 -22.04 2.44
CA SER A 560 -2.04 -23.05 3.49
C SER A 560 -1.16 -24.27 3.20
N ARG A 561 -0.90 -25.09 4.22
CA ARG A 561 -0.40 -26.46 3.99
C ARG A 561 -1.47 -27.40 3.43
N ARG A 562 -2.74 -27.17 3.77
CA ARG A 562 -3.84 -28.05 3.39
C ARG A 562 -4.39 -27.65 2.01
N PRO A 563 -4.61 -28.60 1.10
CA PRO A 563 -5.21 -28.31 -0.20
C PRO A 563 -6.73 -28.06 -0.12
N ASP A 564 -7.38 -28.51 0.95
CA ASP A 564 -8.81 -28.32 1.21
C ASP A 564 -9.02 -27.72 2.61
N PHE A 565 -9.97 -26.78 2.69
CA PHE A 565 -10.39 -26.12 3.93
C PHE A 565 -11.66 -26.75 4.53
N ASN A 566 -12.29 -27.73 3.86
CA ASN A 566 -13.61 -28.26 4.21
C ASN A 566 -14.68 -27.16 4.33
N HIS A 567 -14.60 -26.16 3.46
CA HIS A 567 -15.48 -24.99 3.47
C HIS A 567 -16.22 -24.86 2.13
N PRO A 568 -17.55 -24.63 2.12
CA PRO A 568 -18.34 -24.61 0.88
C PRO A 568 -17.91 -23.53 -0.12
N GLY A 569 -17.32 -22.43 0.37
CA GLY A 569 -16.76 -21.35 -0.45
C GLY A 569 -15.43 -21.63 -1.15
N TYR A 570 -14.74 -22.72 -0.77
CA TYR A 570 -13.35 -23.04 -1.16
C TYR A 570 -13.22 -24.47 -1.70
N LEU A 571 -14.18 -24.90 -2.52
CA LEU A 571 -14.15 -26.23 -3.15
C LEU A 571 -12.97 -26.36 -4.11
N GLY A 572 -12.18 -27.43 -3.98
CA GLY A 572 -10.97 -27.65 -4.78
C GLY A 572 -11.21 -28.03 -6.25
N GLN A 573 -12.38 -28.55 -6.61
CA GLN A 573 -12.72 -28.93 -7.99
C GLN A 573 -14.14 -28.48 -8.36
N GLY A 574 -14.35 -28.10 -9.63
CA GLY A 574 -15.67 -27.76 -10.20
C GLY A 574 -16.18 -26.35 -9.90
N SER A 575 -15.42 -25.52 -9.18
CA SER A 575 -15.78 -24.11 -8.92
C SER A 575 -15.13 -23.17 -9.93
N LEU A 576 -15.92 -22.27 -10.52
CA LEU A 576 -15.40 -21.15 -11.32
C LEU A 576 -14.96 -19.96 -10.45
N LYS A 577 -15.40 -19.91 -9.18
CA LYS A 577 -15.07 -18.84 -8.23
C LYS A 577 -13.82 -19.10 -7.40
N HIS A 578 -13.42 -20.36 -7.23
CA HIS A 578 -12.25 -20.76 -6.45
C HIS A 578 -11.33 -21.66 -7.28
N ILE A 579 -10.06 -21.29 -7.35
CA ILE A 579 -9.01 -22.10 -8.00
C ILE A 579 -8.02 -22.54 -6.93
N ALA A 580 -7.76 -23.84 -6.83
CA ALA A 580 -6.74 -24.39 -5.96
C ALA A 580 -5.46 -24.69 -6.77
N ILE A 581 -4.33 -24.13 -6.35
CA ILE A 581 -3.01 -24.36 -6.94
C ILE A 581 -2.17 -25.14 -5.92
N ALA A 582 -1.77 -26.35 -6.27
CA ALA A 582 -0.85 -27.14 -5.46
C ALA A 582 0.58 -26.96 -5.97
N LEU A 583 1.49 -26.53 -5.09
CA LEU A 583 2.90 -26.38 -5.43
C LEU A 583 3.65 -27.71 -5.31
N GLY A 584 4.37 -28.06 -6.38
CA GLY A 584 5.44 -29.06 -6.38
C GLY A 584 6.83 -28.41 -6.37
N GLY A 585 7.91 -29.15 -6.60
CA GLY A 585 9.27 -28.57 -6.71
C GLY A 585 9.43 -27.50 -7.79
N LEU A 586 10.56 -26.78 -7.78
CA LEU A 586 10.96 -25.81 -8.81
C LEU A 586 11.47 -26.52 -10.08
N GLY A 587 10.58 -27.25 -10.74
CA GLY A 587 10.88 -27.96 -11.98
C GLY A 587 11.04 -29.47 -11.80
N SER A 588 11.63 -30.11 -12.81
CA SER A 588 11.82 -31.56 -12.87
C SER A 588 13.09 -31.91 -13.67
N ARG A 589 13.43 -33.21 -13.77
CA ARG A 589 14.52 -33.65 -14.65
C ARG A 589 14.31 -33.24 -16.11
N ALA A 590 13.06 -33.19 -16.57
CA ALA A 590 12.72 -32.79 -17.94
C ALA A 590 12.73 -31.26 -18.12
N GLU A 591 12.37 -30.51 -17.08
CA GLU A 591 12.28 -29.04 -17.08
C GLU A 591 12.99 -28.45 -15.83
N PRO A 592 14.33 -28.47 -15.75
CA PRO A 592 15.06 -28.11 -14.52
C PRO A 592 15.39 -26.62 -14.39
N ASP A 593 15.05 -25.80 -15.39
CA ASP A 593 15.63 -24.47 -15.55
C ASP A 593 15.28 -23.50 -14.41
N ASP A 594 14.09 -23.62 -13.83
CA ASP A 594 13.69 -22.80 -12.67
C ASP A 594 14.58 -23.08 -11.43
N ALA A 595 14.87 -24.35 -11.14
CA ALA A 595 15.79 -24.73 -10.05
C ALA A 595 17.24 -24.29 -10.33
N LEU A 596 17.71 -24.42 -11.57
CA LEU A 596 19.05 -24.00 -11.97
C LEU A 596 19.23 -22.48 -11.87
N GLN A 597 18.22 -21.72 -12.29
CA GLN A 597 18.22 -20.26 -12.13
C GLN A 597 18.18 -19.85 -10.65
N TRP A 598 17.37 -20.53 -9.83
CA TRP A 598 17.35 -20.31 -8.39
C TRP A 598 18.72 -20.55 -7.75
N HIS A 599 19.38 -21.66 -8.10
CA HIS A 599 20.75 -21.95 -7.69
C HIS A 599 21.74 -20.85 -8.10
N ALA A 600 21.67 -20.39 -9.36
CA ALA A 600 22.58 -19.35 -9.86
C ALA A 600 22.47 -18.05 -9.07
N GLN A 601 21.27 -17.67 -8.63
CA GLN A 601 21.04 -16.45 -7.84
C GLN A 601 21.54 -16.60 -6.41
N LEU A 602 21.26 -17.74 -5.79
CA LEU A 602 21.81 -18.08 -4.48
C LEU A 602 23.34 -18.13 -4.46
N ASN A 603 23.95 -18.53 -5.58
CA ASN A 603 25.39 -18.57 -5.71
C ASN A 603 26.04 -17.17 -5.78
N ARG A 604 25.28 -16.13 -6.15
CA ARG A 604 25.74 -14.72 -6.14
C ARG A 604 25.81 -14.14 -4.73
N LEU A 605 25.02 -14.66 -3.80
CA LEU A 605 25.05 -14.24 -2.40
C LEU A 605 26.41 -14.61 -1.78
N PRO A 606 26.92 -13.86 -0.79
CA PRO A 606 28.12 -14.27 -0.06
C PRO A 606 27.91 -15.58 0.74
N PRO A 607 28.97 -16.36 1.01
CA PRO A 607 30.32 -16.22 0.49
C PRO A 607 30.42 -16.65 -1.00
N ALA A 608 31.52 -16.27 -1.66
CA ALA A 608 31.83 -16.74 -3.01
C ALA A 608 32.20 -18.24 -3.00
N PRO A 609 31.88 -19.01 -4.06
CA PRO A 609 32.22 -20.43 -4.16
C PRO A 609 33.74 -20.65 -4.22
N SER A 610 34.24 -21.60 -3.44
CA SER A 610 35.63 -22.08 -3.45
C SER A 610 35.84 -23.36 -4.26
N GLN A 611 34.76 -24.04 -4.65
CA GLN A 611 34.78 -25.19 -5.55
C GLN A 611 34.48 -24.77 -6.98
N PRO A 612 34.99 -25.51 -7.99
CA PRO A 612 34.59 -25.29 -9.37
C PRO A 612 33.08 -25.52 -9.53
N PRO A 613 32.42 -24.79 -10.44
CA PRO A 613 30.98 -24.88 -10.59
C PRO A 613 30.59 -26.28 -11.10
N PRO A 614 29.55 -26.92 -10.55
CA PRO A 614 29.17 -28.25 -10.99
C PRO A 614 28.57 -28.25 -12.40
N THR A 615 28.63 -29.38 -13.10
CA THR A 615 27.99 -29.53 -14.42
C THR A 615 26.47 -29.49 -14.30
N ARG A 616 25.78 -29.03 -15.36
CA ARG A 616 24.30 -28.97 -15.42
C ARG A 616 23.66 -30.29 -15.01
N ASN A 617 24.05 -31.41 -15.62
CA ASN A 617 23.45 -32.71 -15.34
C ASN A 617 23.67 -33.17 -13.90
N ALA A 618 24.83 -32.88 -13.31
CA ALA A 618 25.09 -33.22 -11.91
C ALA A 618 24.20 -32.40 -10.95
N LEU A 619 23.96 -31.11 -11.25
CA LEU A 619 23.01 -30.28 -10.49
C LEU A 619 21.58 -30.80 -10.60
N VAL A 620 21.16 -31.18 -11.81
CA VAL A 620 19.82 -31.72 -12.05
C VAL A 620 19.59 -33.00 -11.24
N GLU A 621 20.56 -33.93 -11.24
CA GLU A 621 20.43 -35.16 -10.46
C GLU A 621 20.46 -34.90 -8.95
N LEU A 622 21.33 -34.00 -8.47
CA LEU A 622 21.34 -33.62 -7.05
C LEU A 622 19.99 -33.01 -6.62
N PHE A 623 19.42 -32.10 -7.42
CA PHE A 623 18.14 -31.46 -7.09
C PHE A 623 16.96 -32.44 -7.21
N ALA A 624 17.06 -33.44 -8.08
CA ALA A 624 16.08 -34.50 -8.17
C ALA A 624 16.02 -35.37 -6.89
N LEU A 625 17.11 -35.51 -6.13
CA LEU A 625 17.11 -36.21 -4.83
C LEU A 625 16.26 -35.50 -3.77
N VAL A 626 16.01 -34.20 -3.94
CA VAL A 626 15.17 -33.40 -3.03
C VAL A 626 13.87 -32.96 -3.70
N ASP A 627 13.44 -33.65 -4.75
CA ASP A 627 12.24 -33.33 -5.53
C ASP A 627 12.17 -31.85 -5.96
N PHE A 628 13.33 -31.25 -6.26
CA PHE A 628 13.47 -29.84 -6.63
C PHE A 628 12.88 -28.87 -5.58
N HIS A 629 12.86 -29.26 -4.30
CA HIS A 629 12.30 -28.46 -3.22
C HIS A 629 13.09 -27.15 -3.00
N PRO A 630 12.46 -25.95 -3.09
CA PRO A 630 13.18 -24.67 -3.11
C PRO A 630 14.09 -24.42 -1.91
N LEU A 631 13.59 -24.73 -0.70
CA LEU A 631 14.33 -24.53 0.54
C LEU A 631 15.51 -25.50 0.64
N SER A 632 15.32 -26.73 0.17
CA SER A 632 16.39 -27.74 0.10
C SER A 632 17.44 -27.33 -0.94
N ILE A 633 17.04 -26.80 -2.10
CA ILE A 633 17.95 -26.22 -3.10
C ILE A 633 18.75 -25.08 -2.50
N ARG A 634 18.14 -24.22 -1.66
CA ARG A 634 18.85 -23.14 -0.97
C ARG A 634 19.97 -23.67 -0.08
N VAL A 635 19.64 -24.68 0.73
CA VAL A 635 20.62 -25.35 1.60
C VAL A 635 21.72 -26.00 0.76
N LEU A 636 21.38 -26.82 -0.25
CA LEU A 636 22.34 -27.50 -1.11
C LEU A 636 23.21 -26.51 -1.92
N SER A 637 22.66 -25.38 -2.36
CA SER A 637 23.41 -24.35 -3.09
C SER A 637 24.48 -23.70 -2.20
N ALA A 638 24.16 -23.43 -0.92
CA ALA A 638 25.16 -22.98 0.03
C ALA A 638 26.23 -24.06 0.28
N GLN A 639 25.86 -25.34 0.26
CA GLN A 639 26.78 -26.46 0.44
C GLN A 639 27.76 -26.63 -0.74
N LEU A 640 27.26 -26.51 -1.97
CA LEU A 640 28.02 -26.63 -3.21
C LEU A 640 29.13 -25.57 -3.35
N LYS A 641 29.02 -24.45 -2.63
CA LYS A 641 30.09 -23.44 -2.61
C LYS A 641 31.40 -23.99 -2.06
N THR A 642 31.38 -25.01 -1.21
CA THR A 642 32.58 -25.53 -0.52
C THR A 642 32.80 -27.03 -0.67
N ARG A 643 31.82 -27.81 -1.14
CA ARG A 643 31.92 -29.26 -1.34
C ARG A 643 31.75 -29.67 -2.80
N ARG A 644 32.38 -30.78 -3.20
CA ARG A 644 32.18 -31.37 -4.52
C ARG A 644 30.81 -32.04 -4.61
N ILE A 645 30.14 -31.88 -5.75
CA ILE A 645 28.78 -32.37 -5.96
C ILE A 645 28.62 -33.88 -5.78
N ALA A 646 29.61 -34.68 -6.18
CA ALA A 646 29.56 -36.14 -6.07
C ALA A 646 29.56 -36.62 -4.60
N GLU A 647 30.36 -35.98 -3.75
CA GLU A 647 30.40 -36.25 -2.32
C GLU A 647 29.07 -35.86 -1.65
N LEU A 648 28.55 -34.67 -2.03
CA LEU A 648 27.30 -34.14 -1.51
C LEU A 648 26.10 -35.05 -1.85
N GLY A 649 25.99 -35.46 -3.12
CA GLY A 649 24.91 -36.33 -3.59
C GLY A 649 24.94 -37.70 -2.90
N GLY A 650 26.11 -38.35 -2.84
CA GLY A 650 26.25 -39.65 -2.19
C GLY A 650 25.91 -39.62 -0.70
N ARG A 651 26.28 -38.55 0.02
CA ARG A 651 25.90 -38.41 1.44
C ARG A 651 24.41 -38.14 1.64
N LEU A 652 23.81 -37.32 0.77
CA LEU A 652 22.38 -37.04 0.81
C LEU A 652 21.54 -38.31 0.59
N GLU A 653 21.92 -39.16 -0.37
CA GLU A 653 21.27 -40.47 -0.60
C GLU A 653 21.35 -41.39 0.62
N GLN A 654 22.51 -41.43 1.30
CA GLN A 654 22.65 -42.19 2.54
C GLN A 654 21.71 -41.69 3.64
N LEU A 655 21.61 -40.37 3.82
CA LEU A 655 20.72 -39.77 4.81
C LEU A 655 19.25 -40.07 4.48
N LEU A 656 18.85 -39.89 3.22
CA LEU A 656 17.50 -40.24 2.76
C LEU A 656 17.13 -41.70 3.06
N ASN A 657 18.07 -42.64 2.91
CA ASN A 657 17.87 -44.05 3.24
C ASN A 657 17.86 -44.35 4.76
N GLN A 658 18.46 -43.48 5.58
CA GLN A 658 18.49 -43.59 7.05
C GLN A 658 17.27 -42.95 7.71
N THR A 659 16.67 -41.95 7.07
CA THR A 659 15.48 -41.26 7.56
C THR A 659 14.26 -42.16 7.41
N ASN A 660 13.80 -42.77 8.51
CA ASN A 660 12.69 -43.72 8.49
C ASN A 660 11.35 -42.98 8.24
N PRO A 661 10.63 -43.22 7.12
CA PRO A 661 9.39 -42.50 6.79
C PRO A 661 8.21 -42.85 7.72
N ALA A 662 8.32 -43.87 8.56
CA ALA A 662 7.24 -44.34 9.42
C ALA A 662 6.96 -43.48 10.67
N GLY A 663 7.81 -42.49 10.98
CA GLY A 663 7.65 -41.62 12.15
C GLY A 663 7.69 -40.11 11.85
N LEU A 664 7.85 -39.73 10.58
CA LEU A 664 7.76 -38.34 10.14
C LEU A 664 6.32 -38.03 9.78
N ASP A 665 5.74 -37.00 10.39
CA ASP A 665 4.43 -36.50 10.00
C ASP A 665 4.47 -35.94 8.56
N GLN A 666 3.31 -35.85 7.90
CA GLN A 666 3.17 -35.27 6.56
C GLN A 666 3.73 -33.83 6.46
N ASP A 667 3.96 -33.18 7.61
CA ASP A 667 4.52 -31.85 7.76
C ASP A 667 6.04 -31.71 7.52
N HIS A 668 6.81 -32.80 7.51
CA HIS A 668 8.27 -32.76 7.37
C HIS A 668 8.79 -33.74 6.32
N PRO A 669 8.90 -33.34 5.04
CA PRO A 669 9.37 -34.22 3.98
C PRO A 669 10.77 -34.77 4.30
N ALA A 670 10.97 -36.08 4.12
CA ALA A 670 12.25 -36.74 4.40
C ALA A 670 13.43 -36.06 3.67
N ALA A 671 13.21 -35.55 2.46
CA ALA A 671 14.20 -34.79 1.70
C ALA A 671 14.57 -33.44 2.33
N LEU A 672 13.61 -32.73 2.94
CA LEU A 672 13.90 -31.49 3.67
C LEU A 672 14.73 -31.79 4.91
N VAL A 673 14.33 -32.81 5.68
CA VAL A 673 15.04 -33.26 6.88
C VAL A 673 16.46 -33.73 6.52
N ALA A 674 16.63 -34.54 5.48
CA ALA A 674 17.94 -35.01 5.02
C ALA A 674 18.84 -33.86 4.55
N SER A 675 18.30 -32.89 3.80
CA SER A 675 19.06 -31.71 3.38
C SER A 675 19.48 -30.83 4.58
N LEU A 676 18.62 -30.73 5.60
CA LEU A 676 18.90 -30.01 6.84
C LEU A 676 19.98 -30.73 7.67
N GLN A 677 19.85 -32.05 7.85
CA GLN A 677 20.85 -32.90 8.51
C GLN A 677 22.22 -32.80 7.83
N LEU A 678 22.26 -32.75 6.51
CA LEU A 678 23.49 -32.55 5.77
C LEU A 678 24.15 -31.18 6.08
N SER A 679 23.35 -30.15 6.32
CA SER A 679 23.83 -28.87 6.84
C SER A 679 24.31 -28.93 8.28
N LEU A 680 23.64 -29.71 9.13
CA LEU A 680 24.06 -29.95 10.50
C LEU A 680 25.38 -30.73 10.58
N GLU A 681 25.65 -31.64 9.64
CA GLU A 681 26.93 -32.37 9.54
C GLU A 681 28.14 -31.49 9.22
N LYS A 682 27.94 -30.28 8.66
CA LYS A 682 29.03 -29.31 8.47
C LYS A 682 29.51 -28.70 9.76
N LEU A 683 28.62 -28.65 10.75
CA LEU A 683 28.97 -28.10 12.05
C LEU A 683 30.03 -29.02 12.67
N ASP A 684 31.04 -28.43 13.30
CA ASP A 684 31.99 -29.20 14.06
C ASP A 684 31.32 -29.89 15.27
N ALA A 685 32.03 -30.82 15.92
CA ALA A 685 31.46 -31.59 17.03
C ALA A 685 31.06 -30.70 18.22
N ALA A 686 31.75 -29.58 18.43
CA ALA A 686 31.44 -28.63 19.50
C ALA A 686 30.15 -27.86 19.18
N ALA A 687 30.01 -27.37 17.95
CA ALA A 687 28.83 -26.70 17.44
C ALA A 687 27.58 -27.60 17.50
N ARG A 688 27.69 -28.88 17.10
CA ARG A 688 26.56 -29.84 17.18
C ARG A 688 26.11 -30.12 18.61
N ALA A 689 27.03 -30.17 19.57
CA ALA A 689 26.69 -30.41 20.97
C ALA A 689 25.87 -29.25 21.59
N LEU A 690 26.06 -28.04 21.08
CA LEU A 690 25.40 -26.82 21.57
C LEU A 690 24.06 -26.53 20.88
N LEU A 691 23.89 -27.01 19.64
CA LEU A 691 22.74 -26.70 18.80
C LEU A 691 21.37 -26.99 19.42
N PRO A 692 21.13 -28.17 20.04
CA PRO A 692 19.80 -28.55 20.54
C PRO A 692 19.19 -27.50 21.48
N ARG A 693 20.03 -26.73 22.17
CA ARG A 693 19.62 -25.67 23.11
C ARG A 693 18.86 -24.52 22.43
N LEU A 694 19.05 -24.31 21.12
CA LEU A 694 18.30 -23.34 20.32
C LEU A 694 16.82 -23.72 20.14
N GLY A 695 16.44 -24.97 20.41
CA GLY A 695 15.08 -25.48 20.17
C GLY A 695 13.99 -24.83 21.02
N VAL A 696 14.35 -24.10 22.09
CA VAL A 696 13.40 -23.45 22.99
C VAL A 696 12.71 -22.21 22.38
N PHE A 697 13.35 -21.56 21.39
CA PHE A 697 12.85 -20.32 20.81
C PHE A 697 11.77 -20.53 19.76
N GLN A 698 10.87 -19.56 19.67
CA GLN A 698 9.71 -19.54 18.79
C GLN A 698 10.02 -18.76 17.49
N GLY A 699 10.93 -19.30 16.69
CA GLY A 699 11.25 -18.84 15.33
C GLY A 699 12.52 -17.98 15.18
N GLY A 700 12.91 -17.26 16.22
CA GLY A 700 14.14 -16.46 16.26
C GLY A 700 14.30 -15.76 17.60
N ALA A 701 15.43 -15.08 17.80
CA ALA A 701 15.69 -14.27 19.00
C ALA A 701 16.78 -13.23 18.73
N PHE A 702 16.82 -12.15 19.51
CA PHE A 702 17.98 -11.28 19.63
C PHE A 702 19.16 -12.04 20.24
N GLU A 703 20.34 -11.72 19.75
CA GLU A 703 21.57 -12.47 20.05
C GLU A 703 21.89 -12.53 21.55
N ASP A 704 21.69 -11.43 22.28
CA ASP A 704 21.96 -11.37 23.71
C ASP A 704 20.99 -12.26 24.52
N ASP A 705 19.71 -12.26 24.15
CA ASP A 705 18.69 -13.12 24.76
C ASP A 705 18.95 -14.59 24.43
N LEU A 706 19.35 -14.88 23.19
CA LEU A 706 19.73 -16.21 22.74
C LEU A 706 20.83 -16.81 23.62
N LEU A 707 21.91 -16.07 23.82
CA LEU A 707 23.05 -16.53 24.61
C LEU A 707 22.71 -16.69 26.10
N ALA A 708 21.91 -15.78 26.64
CA ALA A 708 21.49 -15.83 28.04
C ALA A 708 20.62 -17.05 28.36
N VAL A 709 19.71 -17.45 27.46
CA VAL A 709 18.85 -18.63 27.66
C VAL A 709 19.60 -19.93 27.42
N THR A 710 20.41 -19.98 26.36
CA THR A 710 21.01 -21.23 25.89
C THR A 710 22.24 -21.62 26.67
N GLU A 711 22.86 -20.70 27.41
CA GLU A 711 24.14 -20.89 28.10
C GLU A 711 25.28 -21.32 27.15
N ILE A 712 25.14 -21.01 25.86
CA ILE A 712 26.23 -21.21 24.89
C ILE A 712 27.37 -20.25 25.28
N PRO A 713 28.61 -20.74 25.47
CA PRO A 713 29.73 -19.87 25.84
C PRO A 713 29.93 -18.76 24.80
N ALA A 714 29.99 -17.50 25.25
CA ALA A 714 30.13 -16.35 24.36
C ALA A 714 31.37 -16.40 23.46
N ALA A 715 32.42 -17.12 23.87
CA ALA A 715 33.61 -17.35 23.05
C ALA A 715 33.37 -18.31 21.86
N ASP A 716 32.45 -19.26 22.01
CA ASP A 716 32.14 -20.27 20.99
C ASP A 716 31.06 -19.77 20.01
N TRP A 717 30.25 -18.79 20.44
CA TRP A 717 29.13 -18.28 19.66
C TRP A 717 29.51 -17.66 18.30
N PRO A 718 30.53 -16.80 18.16
CA PRO A 718 30.87 -16.22 16.86
C PRO A 718 31.18 -17.30 15.80
N ALA A 719 31.91 -18.35 16.20
CA ALA A 719 32.19 -19.49 15.33
C ALA A 719 30.93 -20.28 15.00
N LEU A 720 30.08 -20.56 16.00
CA LEU A 720 28.81 -21.26 15.79
C LEU A 720 27.86 -20.47 14.88
N ARG A 721 27.67 -19.17 15.13
CA ARG A 721 26.85 -18.26 14.33
C ARG A 721 27.32 -18.23 12.89
N GLN A 722 28.63 -18.09 12.66
CA GLN A 722 29.20 -18.11 11.32
C GLN A 722 28.93 -19.43 10.61
N GLN A 723 29.06 -20.56 11.30
CA GLN A 723 28.77 -21.89 10.75
C GLN A 723 27.27 -22.05 10.43
N LEU A 724 26.38 -21.60 11.31
CA LEU A 724 24.92 -21.63 11.11
C LEU A 724 24.46 -20.77 9.93
N GLN A 725 25.02 -19.56 9.81
CA GLN A 725 24.75 -18.67 8.67
C GLN A 725 25.29 -19.25 7.35
N ALA A 726 26.52 -19.79 7.37
CA ALA A 726 27.10 -20.47 6.21
C ALA A 726 26.30 -21.72 5.79
N ALA A 727 25.62 -22.38 6.74
CA ALA A 727 24.74 -23.51 6.50
C ALA A 727 23.30 -23.12 6.11
N ALA A 728 22.98 -21.82 6.02
CA ALA A 728 21.65 -21.25 5.77
C ALA A 728 20.58 -21.69 6.78
N LEU A 729 21.01 -21.97 8.02
CA LEU A 729 20.16 -22.37 9.15
C LEU A 729 19.70 -21.17 9.98
N LEU A 730 20.38 -20.03 9.84
CA LEU A 730 20.14 -18.80 10.59
C LEU A 730 20.37 -17.59 9.68
N GLY A 731 19.49 -16.60 9.73
CA GLY A 731 19.61 -15.31 9.04
C GLY A 731 19.64 -14.15 10.05
N ALA A 732 20.41 -13.10 9.78
CA ALA A 732 20.44 -11.91 10.61
C ALA A 732 19.59 -10.79 9.99
N GLU A 733 18.65 -10.26 10.77
CA GLU A 733 17.84 -9.08 10.44
C GLU A 733 18.42 -7.88 11.20
N ASN A 734 19.03 -6.96 10.47
CA ASN A 734 19.52 -5.70 11.04
C ASN A 734 18.37 -4.70 11.10
N LEU A 735 18.09 -4.19 12.30
CA LEU A 735 17.04 -3.21 12.55
C LEU A 735 17.69 -1.84 12.80
N PRO A 736 17.13 -0.74 12.28
CA PRO A 736 17.63 0.60 12.57
C PRO A 736 17.69 0.84 14.09
N GLU A 737 18.83 1.34 14.57
CA GLU A 737 19.06 1.72 15.98
C GLU A 737 18.95 0.59 17.02
N VAL A 738 18.76 -0.67 16.58
CA VAL A 738 18.75 -1.85 17.45
C VAL A 738 19.95 -2.74 17.14
N ASN A 739 20.78 -2.94 18.16
CA ASN A 739 21.96 -3.79 18.11
C ASN A 739 22.01 -4.58 19.42
N PRO A 740 22.20 -5.91 19.41
CA PRO A 740 22.48 -6.82 18.27
C PRO A 740 21.30 -7.04 17.29
N PRO A 741 21.56 -7.61 16.09
CA PRO A 741 20.49 -7.95 15.14
C PRO A 741 19.58 -9.07 15.63
N PHE A 742 18.37 -9.12 15.09
CA PHE A 742 17.44 -10.23 15.33
C PHE A 742 17.84 -11.45 14.49
N LEU A 743 18.00 -12.61 15.11
CA LEU A 743 18.45 -13.81 14.42
C LEU A 743 17.26 -14.72 14.12
N ARG A 744 16.87 -14.78 12.84
CA ARG A 744 15.80 -15.65 12.36
C ARG A 744 16.30 -17.05 12.09
N PHE A 745 15.62 -18.05 12.64
CA PHE A 745 15.96 -19.44 12.45
C PHE A 745 15.28 -20.00 11.19
N HIS A 746 15.88 -21.03 10.62
CA HIS A 746 15.21 -21.85 9.64
C HIS A 746 13.93 -22.46 10.28
N PRO A 747 12.75 -22.39 9.63
CA PRO A 747 11.47 -22.71 10.28
C PRO A 747 11.36 -24.11 10.91
N THR A 748 12.08 -25.09 10.35
CA THR A 748 12.12 -26.47 10.85
C THR A 748 13.25 -26.76 11.82
N LEU A 749 14.15 -25.79 12.08
CA LEU A 749 15.33 -26.00 12.90
C LEU A 749 14.97 -26.17 14.38
N ALA A 750 14.31 -25.18 14.99
CA ALA A 750 14.01 -25.23 16.43
C ALA A 750 13.14 -26.43 16.83
N PRO A 751 12.04 -26.78 16.12
CA PRO A 751 11.25 -27.96 16.47
C PRO A 751 12.02 -29.28 16.38
N LEU A 752 12.89 -29.43 15.37
CA LEU A 752 13.73 -30.61 15.21
C LEU A 752 14.73 -30.73 16.38
N LEU A 753 15.43 -29.64 16.67
CA LEU A 753 16.42 -29.57 17.74
C LEU A 753 15.83 -29.79 19.13
N TRP A 754 14.59 -29.33 19.35
CA TRP A 754 13.88 -29.54 20.60
C TRP A 754 13.63 -31.02 20.90
N GLN A 755 13.42 -31.84 19.87
CA GLN A 755 13.20 -33.29 20.02
C GLN A 755 14.46 -34.05 20.44
N GLU A 756 15.66 -33.52 20.16
CA GLU A 756 16.93 -34.16 20.50
C GLU A 756 17.28 -34.07 22.01
N LEU A 757 16.65 -33.12 22.71
CA LEU A 757 16.84 -32.94 24.16
C LEU A 757 16.02 -33.93 24.97
N ASP A 758 16.57 -34.39 26.10
CA ASP A 758 15.79 -35.13 27.10
C ASP A 758 14.86 -34.20 27.90
N GLN A 759 13.96 -34.77 28.68
CA GLN A 759 12.97 -33.98 29.44
C GLN A 759 13.63 -33.04 30.47
N VAL A 760 14.73 -33.44 31.09
CA VAL A 760 15.42 -32.65 32.11
C VAL A 760 16.06 -31.41 31.47
N GLN A 761 16.70 -31.59 30.31
CA GLN A 761 17.28 -30.50 29.53
C GLN A 761 16.22 -29.54 29.02
N ARG A 762 15.07 -30.07 28.54
CA ARG A 762 13.94 -29.23 28.12
C ARG A 762 13.40 -28.40 29.27
N ASP A 763 13.13 -29.02 30.42
CA ASP A 763 12.61 -28.32 31.59
C ASP A 763 13.56 -27.21 32.06
N ALA A 764 14.87 -27.48 32.08
CA ALA A 764 15.90 -26.50 32.42
C ALA A 764 15.94 -25.31 31.46
N LEU A 765 15.94 -25.56 30.14
CA LEU A 765 15.95 -24.51 29.13
C LEU A 765 14.64 -23.71 29.12
N THR A 766 13.49 -24.34 29.31
CA THR A 766 12.23 -23.62 29.42
C THR A 766 12.21 -22.74 30.67
N ALA A 767 12.77 -23.18 31.80
CA ALA A 767 12.91 -22.34 32.99
C ALA A 767 13.85 -21.14 32.77
N ALA A 768 15.02 -21.37 32.17
CA ALA A 768 15.97 -20.30 31.81
C ALA A 768 15.34 -19.29 30.83
N HIS A 769 14.60 -19.78 29.85
CA HIS A 769 13.86 -18.96 28.89
C HIS A 769 12.83 -18.08 29.61
N ARG A 770 11.98 -18.65 30.47
CA ARG A 770 11.00 -17.86 31.23
C ARG A 770 11.65 -16.78 32.08
N GLN A 771 12.73 -17.11 32.79
CA GLN A 771 13.44 -16.15 33.62
C GLN A 771 14.05 -15.01 32.79
N ARG A 772 14.69 -15.31 31.65
CA ARG A 772 15.28 -14.30 30.77
C ARG A 772 14.22 -13.38 30.19
N TYR A 773 13.12 -13.93 29.66
CA TYR A 773 12.08 -13.14 29.04
C TYR A 773 11.24 -12.33 30.03
N TYR A 774 11.12 -12.78 31.29
CA TYR A 774 10.62 -11.92 32.37
C TYR A 774 11.53 -10.71 32.59
N GLY A 775 12.84 -10.92 32.69
CA GLY A 775 13.82 -9.84 32.79
C GLY A 775 13.79 -8.88 31.59
N LEU A 776 13.69 -9.41 30.38
CA LEU A 776 13.55 -8.62 29.15
C LEU A 776 12.26 -7.80 29.16
N ALA A 777 11.12 -8.41 29.48
CA ALA A 777 9.85 -7.69 29.55
C ALA A 777 9.88 -6.54 30.54
N ASN A 778 10.48 -6.74 31.73
CA ASN A 778 10.66 -5.69 32.72
C ASN A 778 11.61 -4.59 32.25
N TYR A 779 12.70 -4.92 31.58
CA TYR A 779 13.59 -3.94 30.99
C TYR A 779 12.85 -3.10 29.95
N LEU A 780 12.20 -3.74 28.97
CA LEU A 780 11.48 -3.07 27.90
C LEU A 780 10.33 -2.21 28.45
N TYR A 781 9.61 -2.69 29.46
CA TYR A 781 8.52 -1.93 30.11
C TYR A 781 9.02 -0.60 30.68
N ASN A 782 10.19 -0.61 31.32
CA ASN A 782 10.79 0.61 31.84
C ASN A 782 11.36 1.50 30.72
N GLU A 783 12.00 0.88 29.73
CA GLU A 783 12.62 1.58 28.59
C GLU A 783 11.57 2.24 27.68
N ASP A 784 10.35 1.70 27.57
CA ASP A 784 9.28 2.25 26.71
C ASP A 784 8.98 3.73 27.01
N SER A 785 9.12 4.14 28.28
CA SER A 785 8.95 5.53 28.69
C SER A 785 10.06 6.48 28.21
N ARG A 786 11.26 5.95 27.94
CA ARG A 786 12.46 6.71 27.56
C ARG A 786 12.74 6.62 26.07
N ASN A 787 12.64 5.41 25.52
CA ASN A 787 12.86 5.09 24.12
C ASN A 787 11.81 4.09 23.62
N PRO A 788 10.56 4.55 23.36
CA PRO A 788 9.48 3.68 22.95
C PRO A 788 9.71 3.00 21.61
N HIS A 789 10.33 3.68 20.63
CA HIS A 789 10.65 3.07 19.34
C HIS A 789 11.56 1.85 19.53
N PHE A 790 12.64 1.99 20.29
CA PHE A 790 13.56 0.89 20.60
C PHE A 790 12.85 -0.26 21.32
N ALA A 791 12.14 0.06 22.42
CA ALA A 791 11.48 -0.95 23.24
C ALA A 791 10.41 -1.74 22.47
N ARG A 792 9.55 -1.04 21.71
CA ARG A 792 8.47 -1.65 20.94
C ARG A 792 8.99 -2.40 19.72
N THR A 793 10.06 -1.93 19.10
CA THR A 793 10.73 -2.64 18.00
C THR A 793 11.23 -4.00 18.45
N ILE A 794 11.89 -4.08 19.62
CA ILE A 794 12.35 -5.35 20.19
C ILE A 794 11.17 -6.22 20.61
N ALA A 795 10.23 -5.66 21.40
CA ALA A 795 9.07 -6.40 21.90
C ALA A 795 8.24 -7.03 20.77
N ARG A 796 8.17 -6.39 19.59
CA ARG A 796 7.44 -6.92 18.44
C ARG A 796 8.11 -8.15 17.81
N ARG A 797 9.44 -8.17 17.70
CA ARG A 797 10.17 -9.34 17.15
C ARG A 797 10.22 -10.49 18.17
N GLU A 798 10.29 -10.15 19.45
CA GLU A 798 10.31 -11.10 20.56
C GLU A 798 8.93 -11.56 21.03
N LEU A 799 7.85 -11.02 20.45
CA LEU A 799 6.49 -11.28 20.89
C LEU A 799 6.14 -12.78 20.97
N PRO A 800 6.52 -13.64 20.00
CA PRO A 800 6.28 -15.08 20.11
C PRO A 800 6.95 -15.70 21.35
N ASN A 801 8.20 -15.29 21.65
CA ASN A 801 8.93 -15.78 22.81
C ASN A 801 8.37 -15.22 24.13
N LEU A 802 8.01 -13.93 24.17
CA LEU A 802 7.37 -13.29 25.34
C LEU A 802 6.05 -13.99 25.70
N LEU A 803 5.19 -14.25 24.72
CA LEU A 803 3.92 -14.95 24.94
C LEU A 803 4.13 -16.41 25.38
N TYR A 804 5.08 -17.12 24.77
CA TYR A 804 5.44 -18.48 25.18
C TYR A 804 5.93 -18.51 26.64
N ALA A 805 6.79 -17.57 27.01
CA ALA A 805 7.33 -17.45 28.36
C ALA A 805 6.25 -17.09 29.41
N VAL A 806 5.39 -16.11 29.14
CA VAL A 806 4.30 -15.70 30.05
C VAL A 806 3.33 -16.85 30.31
N ARG A 807 2.88 -17.55 29.25
CA ARG A 807 1.98 -18.70 29.40
C ARG A 807 2.62 -19.81 30.24
N GLY A 808 3.91 -20.09 30.00
CA GLY A 808 4.64 -21.06 30.79
C GLY A 808 4.76 -20.66 32.27
N ALA A 809 4.98 -19.37 32.56
CA ALA A 809 5.11 -18.87 33.93
C ALA A 809 3.78 -18.98 34.70
N LEU A 810 2.66 -18.64 34.05
CA LEU A 810 1.31 -18.81 34.59
C LEU A 810 0.99 -20.29 34.85
N GLN A 811 1.30 -21.19 33.90
CA GLN A 811 1.06 -22.63 34.07
C GLN A 811 1.89 -23.25 35.19
N ALA A 812 3.13 -22.78 35.37
CA ALA A 812 4.01 -23.22 36.45
C ALA A 812 3.66 -22.60 37.82
N GLY A 813 2.75 -21.62 37.88
CA GLY A 813 2.38 -20.92 39.11
C GLY A 813 3.55 -20.13 39.73
N GLU A 814 4.40 -19.53 38.88
CA GLU A 814 5.59 -18.81 39.35
C GLU A 814 5.20 -17.51 40.09
N PRO A 815 5.87 -17.14 41.20
CA PRO A 815 5.52 -15.95 41.99
C PRO A 815 5.54 -14.65 41.19
N GLN A 816 6.46 -14.52 40.23
CA GLN A 816 6.61 -13.37 39.36
C GLN A 816 5.63 -13.33 38.16
N ALA A 817 4.78 -14.35 37.98
CA ALA A 817 3.95 -14.47 36.77
C ALA A 817 3.00 -13.29 36.58
N VAL A 818 2.42 -12.76 37.67
CA VAL A 818 1.51 -11.61 37.63
C VAL A 818 2.23 -10.33 37.16
N GLU A 819 3.46 -10.11 37.65
CA GLU A 819 4.29 -8.98 37.20
C GLU A 819 4.74 -9.16 35.74
N PHE A 820 5.06 -10.39 35.34
CA PHE A 820 5.42 -10.67 33.95
C PHE A 820 4.25 -10.35 33.00
N VAL A 821 3.03 -10.74 33.36
CA VAL A 821 1.80 -10.39 32.62
C VAL A 821 1.66 -8.87 32.52
N HIS A 822 1.92 -8.13 33.61
CA HIS A 822 1.87 -6.66 33.62
C HIS A 822 2.76 -6.04 32.54
N SER A 823 4.03 -6.45 32.51
CA SER A 823 5.00 -5.89 31.58
C SER A 823 4.68 -6.23 30.12
N VAL A 824 4.20 -7.45 29.84
CA VAL A 824 3.81 -7.85 28.47
C VAL A 824 2.51 -7.21 28.02
N ASN A 825 1.55 -7.01 28.93
CA ASN A 825 0.26 -6.39 28.62
C ASN A 825 0.39 -4.94 28.12
N LEU A 826 1.44 -4.21 28.55
CA LEU A 826 1.78 -2.89 27.98
C LEU A 826 1.95 -2.98 26.47
N PHE A 827 2.76 -3.93 25.99
CA PHE A 827 3.04 -4.10 24.57
C PHE A 827 1.85 -4.67 23.80
N LEU A 828 1.10 -5.60 24.40
CA LEU A 828 -0.14 -6.12 23.79
C LEU A 828 -1.14 -4.98 23.53
N LYS A 829 -1.27 -4.04 24.46
CA LYS A 829 -2.07 -2.82 24.29
C LYS A 829 -1.57 -1.97 23.13
N HIS A 830 -0.26 -1.69 23.07
CA HIS A 830 0.34 -0.91 21.97
C HIS A 830 0.20 -1.60 20.60
N PHE A 831 0.15 -2.93 20.58
CA PHE A 831 0.02 -3.71 19.35
C PHE A 831 -1.44 -4.05 18.99
N GLY A 832 -2.42 -3.59 19.79
CA GLY A 832 -3.84 -3.82 19.53
C GLY A 832 -4.35 -5.23 19.88
N LEU A 833 -3.56 -6.02 20.61
CA LEU A 833 -3.85 -7.42 20.98
C LEU A 833 -4.70 -7.51 22.26
N ARG A 834 -5.90 -6.88 22.23
CA ARG A 834 -6.76 -6.71 23.42
C ARG A 834 -7.27 -8.03 24.01
N ARG A 835 -7.46 -9.07 23.19
CA ARG A 835 -7.97 -10.37 23.67
C ARG A 835 -6.90 -11.12 24.44
N GLU A 836 -5.68 -11.14 23.93
CA GLU A 836 -4.51 -11.72 24.58
C GLU A 836 -4.19 -10.99 25.90
N GLN A 837 -4.36 -9.66 25.91
CA GLN A 837 -4.26 -8.84 27.11
C GLN A 837 -5.32 -9.22 28.15
N ALA A 838 -6.59 -9.31 27.75
CA ALA A 838 -7.69 -9.67 28.65
C ALA A 838 -7.58 -11.09 29.19
N GLU A 839 -7.16 -12.06 28.37
CA GLU A 839 -6.95 -13.46 28.79
C GLU A 839 -5.82 -13.56 29.82
N SER A 840 -4.67 -12.96 29.52
CA SER A 840 -3.52 -12.97 30.44
C SER A 840 -3.84 -12.24 31.74
N GLY A 841 -4.58 -11.12 31.66
CA GLY A 841 -5.07 -10.38 32.83
C GLY A 841 -6.02 -11.18 33.71
N SER A 842 -7.01 -11.86 33.12
CA SER A 842 -7.94 -12.72 33.87
C SER A 842 -7.24 -13.88 34.56
N LEU A 843 -6.24 -14.50 33.91
CA LEU A 843 -5.43 -15.55 34.53
C LEU A 843 -4.55 -15.00 35.66
N ALA A 844 -3.98 -13.80 35.50
CA ALA A 844 -3.22 -13.14 36.56
C ALA A 844 -4.09 -12.81 37.78
N GLU A 845 -5.35 -12.41 37.58
CA GLU A 845 -6.30 -12.19 38.69
C GLU A 845 -6.59 -13.48 39.47
N GLN A 846 -6.74 -14.61 38.79
CA GLN A 846 -6.99 -15.91 39.45
C GLN A 846 -5.81 -16.38 40.31
N GLN A 847 -4.60 -15.92 39.98
CA GLN A 847 -3.35 -16.26 40.69
C GLN A 847 -2.88 -15.16 41.64
N ALA A 848 -3.65 -14.07 41.78
CA ALA A 848 -3.30 -12.98 42.67
C ALA A 848 -3.21 -13.45 44.15
N GLY A 849 -2.21 -12.93 44.87
CA GLY A 849 -2.01 -13.23 46.28
C GLY A 849 -3.06 -12.61 47.20
N ALA A 850 -2.79 -12.63 48.51
CA ALA A 850 -3.69 -12.03 49.50
C ALA A 850 -3.86 -10.50 49.31
N VAL A 851 -5.00 -9.96 49.77
CA VAL A 851 -5.27 -8.51 49.78
C VAL A 851 -4.12 -7.77 50.46
N GLY A 852 -3.60 -6.73 49.82
CA GLY A 852 -2.45 -5.95 50.27
C GLY A 852 -1.08 -6.49 49.84
N SER A 853 -0.99 -7.62 49.14
CA SER A 853 0.26 -8.09 48.52
C SER A 853 0.55 -7.39 47.19
N ASP A 854 1.81 -7.39 46.75
CA ASP A 854 2.22 -6.75 45.48
C ASP A 854 1.53 -7.38 44.24
N SER A 855 1.42 -8.71 44.22
CA SER A 855 0.71 -9.42 43.13
C SER A 855 -0.79 -9.08 43.09
N TRP A 856 -1.42 -8.94 44.25
CA TRP A 856 -2.80 -8.46 44.35
C TRP A 856 -2.94 -7.02 43.86
N TYR A 857 -2.04 -6.14 44.30
CA TYR A 857 -2.02 -4.73 43.89
C TYR A 857 -1.89 -4.57 42.38
N LEU A 858 -0.96 -5.30 41.75
CA LEU A 858 -0.75 -5.26 40.29
C LEU A 858 -1.96 -5.78 39.52
N ALA A 859 -2.53 -6.91 39.94
CA ALA A 859 -3.71 -7.47 39.29
C ALA A 859 -4.94 -6.53 39.39
N GLN A 860 -5.19 -5.94 40.57
CA GLN A 860 -6.29 -5.00 40.75
C GLN A 860 -6.04 -3.66 40.03
N THR A 861 -4.80 -3.18 39.99
CA THR A 861 -4.45 -1.97 39.24
C THR A 861 -4.68 -2.18 37.75
N GLN A 862 -4.24 -3.30 37.17
CA GLN A 862 -4.53 -3.65 35.77
C GLN A 862 -6.02 -3.66 35.46
N ARG A 863 -6.82 -4.29 36.33
CA ARG A 863 -8.27 -4.30 36.20
C ARG A 863 -8.86 -2.90 36.24
N GLY A 864 -8.43 -2.07 37.19
CA GLY A 864 -8.88 -0.69 37.32
C GLY A 864 -8.53 0.15 36.10
N GLU A 865 -7.32 0.02 35.57
CA GLU A 865 -6.88 0.68 34.34
C GLU A 865 -7.66 0.22 33.11
N GLN A 866 -7.97 -1.08 33.01
CA GLN A 866 -8.80 -1.62 31.94
C GLN A 866 -10.23 -1.07 32.00
N LEU A 867 -10.88 -1.11 33.17
CA LEU A 867 -12.21 -0.52 33.38
C LEU A 867 -12.24 0.97 33.06
N PHE A 868 -11.18 1.70 33.40
CA PHE A 868 -11.02 3.10 33.04
C PHE A 868 -10.92 3.29 31.52
N ALA A 869 -10.10 2.48 30.83
CA ALA A 869 -9.95 2.51 29.38
C ALA A 869 -11.23 2.12 28.63
N ASP A 870 -12.02 1.22 29.19
CA ASP A 870 -13.33 0.78 28.68
C ASP A 870 -14.45 1.80 28.99
N GLY A 871 -14.13 2.91 29.67
CA GLY A 871 -15.08 3.98 30.01
C GLY A 871 -15.99 3.67 31.20
N GLN A 872 -15.78 2.55 31.89
CA GLN A 872 -16.52 2.15 33.10
C GLN A 872 -15.97 2.88 34.34
N ILE A 873 -16.00 4.21 34.31
CA ILE A 873 -15.35 5.07 35.32
C ILE A 873 -15.85 4.78 36.75
N GLY A 874 -17.14 4.50 36.93
CA GLY A 874 -17.70 4.17 38.25
C GLY A 874 -17.15 2.86 38.85
N GLU A 875 -16.94 1.84 38.01
CA GLU A 875 -16.35 0.57 38.43
C GLU A 875 -14.85 0.74 38.71
N ALA A 876 -14.14 1.49 37.87
CA ALA A 876 -12.74 1.84 38.10
C ALA A 876 -12.55 2.57 39.45
N ILE A 877 -13.40 3.57 39.76
CA ILE A 877 -13.41 4.26 41.06
C ILE A 877 -13.60 3.27 42.20
N THR A 878 -14.49 2.29 42.03
CA THR A 878 -14.76 1.27 43.05
C THR A 878 -13.52 0.41 43.30
N VAL A 879 -12.86 -0.05 42.24
CA VAL A 879 -11.61 -0.83 42.33
C VAL A 879 -10.52 -0.01 43.00
N PHE A 880 -10.27 1.23 42.56
CA PHE A 880 -9.21 2.07 43.15
C PHE A 880 -9.51 2.49 44.60
N LYS A 881 -10.78 2.65 45.00
CA LYS A 881 -11.16 2.84 46.42
C LYS A 881 -10.87 1.59 47.27
N GLN A 882 -11.16 0.41 46.74
CA GLN A 882 -10.84 -0.86 47.42
C GLN A 882 -9.32 -1.07 47.55
N LEU A 883 -8.56 -0.76 46.49
CA LEU A 883 -7.10 -0.71 46.51
C LEU A 883 -6.59 0.22 47.60
N LEU A 884 -7.11 1.46 47.64
CA LEU A 884 -6.70 2.46 48.63
C LEU A 884 -6.99 2.01 50.07
N ALA A 885 -8.12 1.34 50.30
CA ALA A 885 -8.47 0.78 51.61
C ALA A 885 -7.56 -0.40 51.99
N GLY A 886 -7.24 -1.29 51.04
CA GLY A 886 -6.38 -2.45 51.24
C GLY A 886 -4.92 -2.10 51.53
N LEU A 887 -4.44 -0.94 51.03
CA LEU A 887 -3.08 -0.44 51.29
C LEU A 887 -2.92 0.21 52.68
N GLY A 888 -4.02 0.54 53.37
CA GLY A 888 -4.01 1.24 54.66
C GLY A 888 -3.44 2.66 54.60
N ASP A 889 -3.28 3.31 55.75
CA ASP A 889 -2.93 4.74 55.85
C ASP A 889 -1.43 5.06 55.84
N SER A 890 -0.56 4.06 55.77
CA SER A 890 0.89 4.28 55.67
C SER A 890 1.25 4.99 54.36
N ALA A 891 2.09 6.01 54.42
CA ALA A 891 2.66 6.66 53.24
C ALA A 891 3.55 5.66 52.48
N ASN A 892 3.16 5.31 51.25
CA ASN A 892 3.91 4.46 50.36
C ASN A 892 3.61 4.81 48.89
N TYR A 893 4.45 4.31 47.98
CA TYR A 893 4.36 4.63 46.55
C TYR A 893 3.05 4.14 45.91
N GLN A 894 2.60 2.92 46.24
CA GLN A 894 1.36 2.33 45.73
C GLN A 894 0.13 3.17 46.13
N ARG A 895 0.13 3.72 47.35
CA ARG A 895 -0.93 4.62 47.85
C ARG A 895 -0.96 5.91 47.05
N ALA A 896 0.18 6.55 46.83
CA ALA A 896 0.26 7.76 45.99
C ALA A 896 -0.23 7.50 44.56
N GLN A 897 0.18 6.38 43.95
CA GLN A 897 -0.26 5.99 42.61
C GLN A 897 -1.78 5.73 42.55
N THR A 898 -2.33 5.07 43.57
CA THR A 898 -3.78 4.79 43.67
C THR A 898 -4.59 6.08 43.83
N LEU A 899 -4.10 7.03 44.63
CA LEU A 899 -4.71 8.37 44.75
C LEU A 899 -4.68 9.13 43.42
N GLY A 900 -3.56 9.04 42.68
CA GLY A 900 -3.46 9.62 41.34
C GLY A 900 -4.46 9.00 40.35
N TRP A 901 -4.62 7.67 40.37
CA TRP A 901 -5.63 6.99 39.56
C TRP A 901 -7.05 7.40 39.93
N LEU A 902 -7.37 7.53 41.22
CA LEU A 902 -8.66 8.10 41.67
C LEU A 902 -8.85 9.54 41.16
N GLY A 903 -7.80 10.37 41.22
CA GLY A 903 -7.82 11.72 40.65
C GLY A 903 -8.22 11.71 39.17
N ARG A 904 -7.58 10.87 38.36
CA ARG A 904 -7.92 10.70 36.93
C ARG A 904 -9.32 10.19 36.69
N CYS A 905 -9.79 9.26 37.52
CA CYS A 905 -11.17 8.77 37.44
C CYS A 905 -12.18 9.88 37.76
N PHE A 906 -11.94 10.70 38.77
CA PHE A 906 -12.82 11.84 39.09
C PHE A 906 -12.79 12.92 38.02
N GLN A 907 -11.62 13.18 37.44
CA GLN A 907 -11.48 14.10 36.30
C GLN A 907 -12.37 13.66 35.13
N ASN A 908 -12.26 12.39 34.72
CA ASN A 908 -13.06 11.82 33.63
C ASN A 908 -14.55 11.66 34.02
N GLY A 909 -14.85 11.54 35.30
CA GLY A 909 -16.21 11.56 35.84
C GLY A 909 -16.83 12.94 35.97
N GLY A 910 -16.17 14.01 35.50
CA GLY A 910 -16.70 15.38 35.53
C GLY A 910 -16.66 16.05 36.92
N ARG A 911 -15.76 15.60 37.80
CA ARG A 911 -15.59 16.12 39.16
C ARG A 911 -14.15 16.63 39.37
N PRO A 912 -13.78 17.74 38.71
CA PRO A 912 -12.42 18.29 38.78
C PRO A 912 -12.07 18.82 40.19
N ASP A 913 -13.08 19.12 41.00
CA ASP A 913 -12.93 19.41 42.44
C ASP A 913 -12.31 18.23 43.20
N LEU A 914 -12.93 17.05 43.08
CA LEU A 914 -12.42 15.83 43.72
C LEU A 914 -11.10 15.36 43.10
N ALA A 915 -10.92 15.57 41.79
CA ALA A 915 -9.67 15.25 41.11
C ALA A 915 -8.50 16.03 41.72
N ALA A 916 -8.65 17.35 41.86
CA ALA A 916 -7.63 18.22 42.47
C ALA A 916 -7.30 17.79 43.91
N ASP A 917 -8.30 17.45 44.72
CA ASP A 917 -8.11 17.00 46.10
C ASP A 917 -7.28 15.71 46.18
N HIS A 918 -7.63 14.69 45.39
CA HIS A 918 -6.90 13.41 45.39
C HIS A 918 -5.48 13.59 44.87
N GLN A 919 -5.27 14.52 43.94
CA GLN A 919 -3.97 14.83 43.40
C GLN A 919 -3.06 15.54 44.39
N GLN A 920 -3.61 16.48 45.16
CA GLN A 920 -2.90 17.12 46.26
C GLN A 920 -2.54 16.11 47.35
N GLN A 921 -3.45 15.19 47.69
CA GLN A 921 -3.15 14.10 48.62
C GLN A 921 -2.03 13.19 48.11
N ALA A 922 -2.04 12.83 46.83
CA ALA A 922 -0.96 12.05 46.22
C ALA A 922 0.39 12.79 46.31
N LEU A 923 0.42 14.09 46.01
CA LEU A 923 1.61 14.93 46.15
C LEU A 923 2.11 15.02 47.59
N SER A 924 1.20 15.11 48.58
CA SER A 924 1.56 15.07 50.00
C SER A 924 2.20 13.73 50.38
N VAL A 925 1.64 12.60 49.95
CA VAL A 925 2.23 11.28 50.20
C VAL A 925 3.61 11.17 49.57
N LEU A 926 3.78 11.61 48.31
CA LEU A 926 5.07 11.56 47.60
C LEU A 926 6.15 12.42 48.28
N ALA A 927 5.77 13.53 48.90
CA ALA A 927 6.70 14.40 49.63
C ALA A 927 7.26 13.75 50.91
N GLU A 928 6.58 12.75 51.48
CA GLU A 928 7.03 11.98 52.65
C GLU A 928 7.95 10.81 52.27
N LEU A 929 8.01 10.44 50.99
CA LEU A 929 8.82 9.30 50.52
C LEU A 929 10.29 9.69 50.28
N PRO A 930 11.23 8.75 50.44
CA PRO A 930 12.62 8.97 50.06
C PRO A 930 12.75 9.37 48.58
N PRO A 931 13.61 10.36 48.26
CA PRO A 931 13.78 10.82 46.90
C PRO A 931 14.35 9.68 46.03
N SER A 932 13.65 9.40 44.94
CA SER A 932 14.07 8.46 43.89
C SER A 932 13.52 8.93 42.55
N ASP A 933 14.07 8.45 41.43
CA ASP A 933 13.58 8.81 40.11
C ASP A 933 12.11 8.39 39.89
N SER A 934 11.68 7.26 40.47
CA SER A 934 10.28 6.83 40.43
C SER A 934 9.36 7.78 41.20
N VAL A 935 9.77 8.21 42.41
CA VAL A 935 9.02 9.21 43.19
C VAL A 935 8.97 10.55 42.45
N LYS A 936 10.09 11.01 41.86
CA LYS A 936 10.12 12.22 41.04
C LYS A 936 9.17 12.12 39.85
N ARG A 937 9.24 11.01 39.09
CA ARG A 937 8.38 10.81 37.91
C ARG A 937 6.90 10.86 38.31
N GLN A 938 6.53 10.15 39.38
CA GLN A 938 5.16 10.15 39.88
C GLN A 938 4.74 11.54 40.36
N THR A 939 5.63 12.30 41.01
CA THR A 939 5.38 13.71 41.38
C THR A 939 5.15 14.59 40.16
N GLY A 940 5.96 14.43 39.10
CA GLY A 940 5.80 15.14 37.83
C GLY A 940 4.45 14.85 37.18
N VAL A 941 4.11 13.57 37.02
CA VAL A 941 2.78 13.12 36.58
C VAL A 941 1.70 13.75 37.47
N CYS A 942 1.95 13.81 38.78
CA CYS A 942 0.95 14.30 39.69
C CYS A 942 0.65 15.79 39.51
N TRP A 943 1.67 16.60 39.25
CA TRP A 943 1.52 18.01 38.92
C TRP A 943 0.75 18.24 37.61
N ILE A 944 0.97 17.39 36.61
CA ILE A 944 0.27 17.49 35.31
C ILE A 944 -1.24 17.26 35.49
N ASP A 945 -1.62 16.16 36.14
CA ASP A 945 -3.05 15.86 36.34
C ASP A 945 -3.72 16.90 37.28
N LEU A 946 -2.97 17.49 38.24
CA LEU A 946 -3.48 18.59 39.06
C LEU A 946 -3.73 19.83 38.20
N ALA A 947 -2.84 20.12 37.25
CA ALA A 947 -2.98 21.22 36.32
C ALA A 947 -4.20 21.04 35.41
N ASP A 948 -4.47 19.82 34.94
CA ASP A 948 -5.69 19.48 34.20
C ASP A 948 -6.95 19.76 35.04
N ALA A 949 -6.97 19.34 36.31
CA ALA A 949 -8.08 19.62 37.22
C ALA A 949 -8.28 21.12 37.47
N LEU A 950 -7.20 21.87 37.69
CA LEU A 950 -7.24 23.32 37.89
C LEU A 950 -7.71 24.08 36.65
N ARG A 951 -7.30 23.64 35.45
CA ARG A 951 -7.78 24.21 34.18
C ARG A 951 -9.29 24.02 34.05
N ASP A 952 -9.80 22.83 34.34
CA ASP A 952 -11.22 22.51 34.22
C ASP A 952 -12.07 23.24 35.29
N LEU A 953 -11.45 23.68 36.39
CA LEU A 953 -12.02 24.61 37.37
C LEU A 953 -11.94 26.11 36.96
N GLY A 954 -11.33 26.43 35.81
CA GLY A 954 -11.12 27.81 35.35
C GLY A 954 -9.97 28.55 36.04
N ARG A 955 -9.12 27.86 36.82
CA ARG A 955 -7.98 28.43 37.56
C ARG A 955 -6.72 28.42 36.71
N TYR A 956 -6.74 29.12 35.58
CA TYR A 956 -5.71 29.04 34.54
C TYR A 956 -4.29 29.41 34.98
N ALA A 957 -4.14 30.43 35.83
CA ALA A 957 -2.82 30.85 36.33
C ALA A 957 -2.16 29.75 37.19
N GLU A 958 -2.95 29.08 38.03
CA GLU A 958 -2.46 28.00 38.90
C GLU A 958 -2.19 26.73 38.09
N ALA A 959 -3.05 26.42 37.11
CA ALA A 959 -2.81 25.35 36.16
C ALA A 959 -1.47 25.55 35.41
N ARG A 960 -1.18 26.77 34.96
CA ARG A 960 0.10 27.10 34.30
C ARG A 960 1.30 26.77 35.19
N LEU A 961 1.27 27.18 36.45
CA LEU A 961 2.35 26.91 37.41
C LEU A 961 2.53 25.41 37.66
N ALA A 962 1.43 24.67 37.80
CA ALA A 962 1.46 23.22 37.98
C ALA A 962 2.01 22.49 36.73
N TYR A 963 1.61 22.89 35.51
CA TYR A 963 2.21 22.36 34.28
C TYR A 963 3.71 22.62 34.20
N LEU A 964 4.16 23.84 34.51
CA LEU A 964 5.59 24.17 34.50
C LEU A 964 6.40 23.36 35.54
N ALA A 965 5.81 23.08 36.71
CA ALA A 965 6.41 22.21 37.70
C ALA A 965 6.56 20.76 37.20
N GLY A 966 5.51 20.23 36.54
CA GLY A 966 5.54 18.91 35.90
C GLY A 966 6.55 18.83 34.75
N LEU A 967 6.59 19.85 33.88
CA LEU A 967 7.53 19.93 32.75
C LEU A 967 8.98 19.90 33.23
N LYS A 968 9.32 20.69 34.25
CA LYS A 968 10.68 20.73 34.81
C LYS A 968 11.13 19.35 35.27
N ILE A 969 10.25 18.59 35.93
CA ILE A 969 10.57 17.22 36.36
C ILE A 969 10.75 16.30 35.14
N ALA A 970 9.90 16.42 34.11
CA ALA A 970 10.02 15.64 32.89
C ALA A 970 11.33 15.96 32.11
N GLU A 971 11.80 17.20 32.13
CA GLU A 971 13.09 17.61 31.58
C GLU A 971 14.27 17.03 32.38
N GLU A 972 14.23 17.13 33.72
CA GLU A 972 15.24 16.55 34.61
C GLU A 972 15.39 15.04 34.43
N LEU A 973 14.28 14.34 34.16
CA LEU A 973 14.24 12.89 33.97
C LEU A 973 14.42 12.44 32.51
N GLN A 974 14.54 13.38 31.57
CA GLN A 974 14.54 13.11 30.12
C GLN A 974 13.31 12.30 29.66
N ASP A 975 12.17 12.52 30.29
CA ASP A 975 10.88 11.89 29.95
C ASP A 975 10.23 12.66 28.79
N LEU A 976 10.69 12.35 27.58
CA LEU A 976 10.27 13.03 26.34
C LEU A 976 8.76 12.96 26.13
N ARG A 977 8.13 11.84 26.52
CA ARG A 977 6.68 11.65 26.38
C ARG A 977 5.92 12.64 27.26
N ASN A 978 6.26 12.74 28.54
CA ASN A 978 5.59 13.70 29.43
C ASN A 978 5.94 15.16 29.08
N GLN A 979 7.13 15.44 28.54
CA GLN A 979 7.44 16.77 27.98
C GLN A 979 6.44 17.13 26.86
N ALA A 980 6.22 16.23 25.90
CA ALA A 980 5.29 16.43 24.80
C ALA A 980 3.84 16.61 25.28
N VAL A 981 3.38 15.79 26.24
CA VAL A 981 2.06 15.93 26.86
C VAL A 981 1.90 17.33 27.46
N VAL A 982 2.86 17.78 28.28
CA VAL A 982 2.76 19.09 28.93
C VAL A 982 2.83 20.23 27.94
N MET A 983 3.65 20.14 26.88
CA MET A 983 3.67 21.12 25.80
C MET A 983 2.30 21.25 25.13
N GLY A 984 1.65 20.13 24.80
CA GLY A 984 0.29 20.14 24.26
C GLY A 984 -0.74 20.75 25.22
N GLN A 985 -0.64 20.48 26.52
CA GLN A 985 -1.55 21.07 27.50
C GLN A 985 -1.30 22.57 27.72
N LEU A 986 -0.05 23.02 27.72
CA LEU A 986 0.30 24.45 27.72
C LEU A 986 -0.21 25.15 26.46
N GLY A 987 -0.17 24.49 25.30
CA GLY A 987 -0.80 24.98 24.07
C GLY A 987 -2.32 25.10 24.19
N THR A 988 -2.97 24.18 24.91
CA THR A 988 -4.41 24.27 25.21
C THR A 988 -4.73 25.47 26.10
N LEU A 989 -3.88 25.75 27.09
CA LEU A 989 -4.01 26.93 27.95
C LEU A 989 -3.79 28.23 27.17
N ALA A 990 -2.78 28.27 26.30
CA ALA A 990 -2.54 29.41 25.40
C ALA A 990 -3.73 29.68 24.45
N MET A 991 -4.39 28.62 23.96
CA MET A 991 -5.64 28.75 23.19
C MET A 991 -6.77 29.37 24.00
N GLN A 992 -6.89 29.04 25.29
CA GLN A 992 -7.91 29.63 26.18
C GLN A 992 -7.62 31.10 26.49
N ASP A 993 -6.34 31.47 26.60
CA ASP A 993 -5.87 32.85 26.78
C ASP A 993 -5.85 33.69 25.48
N GLY A 994 -6.25 33.11 24.34
CA GLY A 994 -6.27 33.78 23.03
C GLY A 994 -4.88 33.98 22.38
N GLN A 995 -3.84 33.35 22.92
CA GLN A 995 -2.46 33.41 22.44
C GLN A 995 -2.21 32.36 21.34
N HIS A 996 -2.79 32.57 20.15
CA HIS A 996 -2.77 31.58 19.07
C HIS A 996 -1.37 31.20 18.58
N ASP A 997 -0.40 32.14 18.56
CA ASP A 997 0.96 31.87 18.09
C ASP A 997 1.75 30.98 19.09
N ASP A 998 1.65 31.24 20.39
CA ASP A 998 2.24 30.37 21.43
C ASP A 998 1.59 28.99 21.39
N ALA A 999 0.26 28.92 21.24
CA ALA A 999 -0.43 27.65 21.08
C ALA A 999 0.08 26.84 19.88
N LEU A 1000 0.23 27.49 18.72
CA LEU A 1000 0.72 26.85 17.50
C LEU A 1000 2.13 26.29 17.70
N GLN A 1001 3.03 27.08 18.28
CA GLN A 1001 4.40 26.64 18.57
C GLN A 1001 4.41 25.44 19.52
N ARG A 1002 3.67 25.52 20.63
CA ARG A 1002 3.57 24.47 21.64
C ARG A 1002 3.04 23.15 21.08
N TYR A 1003 2.05 23.21 20.20
CA TYR A 1003 1.51 22.01 19.54
C TYR A 1003 2.47 21.42 18.50
N TRP A 1004 3.21 22.25 17.76
CA TRP A 1004 4.26 21.77 16.86
C TRP A 1004 5.41 21.09 17.61
N ASP A 1005 5.85 21.67 18.73
CA ASP A 1005 6.89 21.08 19.59
C ASP A 1005 6.40 19.72 20.14
N ALA A 1006 5.16 19.65 20.64
CA ALA A 1006 4.55 18.40 21.10
C ALA A 1006 4.43 17.37 19.97
N LEU A 1007 3.99 17.79 18.78
CA LEU A 1007 3.84 16.93 17.61
C LEU A 1007 5.20 16.35 17.17
N SER A 1008 6.25 17.18 17.09
CA SER A 1008 7.60 16.73 16.73
C SER A 1008 8.10 15.67 17.70
N LEU A 1009 7.83 15.82 18.99
CA LEU A 1009 8.19 14.81 19.99
C LEU A 1009 7.35 13.54 19.82
N PHE A 1010 6.03 13.62 19.66
CA PHE A 1010 5.18 12.45 19.44
C PHE A 1010 5.53 11.68 18.17
N GLN A 1011 5.93 12.37 17.10
CA GLN A 1011 6.43 11.75 15.87
C GLN A 1011 7.77 11.04 16.10
N SER A 1012 8.68 11.65 16.86
CA SER A 1012 9.95 11.00 17.22
C SER A 1012 9.78 9.76 18.11
N LEU A 1013 8.67 9.70 18.85
CA LEU A 1013 8.31 8.60 19.74
C LEU A 1013 7.41 7.54 19.05
N GLU A 1014 7.04 7.77 17.78
CA GLU A 1014 6.09 6.95 17.01
C GLU A 1014 4.80 6.65 17.79
N GLU A 1015 4.20 7.68 18.41
CA GLU A 1015 2.93 7.58 19.11
C GLU A 1015 1.78 8.15 18.27
N PRO A 1016 1.23 7.40 17.30
CA PRO A 1016 0.23 7.92 16.36
C PRO A 1016 -1.05 8.40 17.07
N ALA A 1017 -1.43 7.81 18.20
CA ALA A 1017 -2.64 8.22 18.92
C ALA A 1017 -2.54 9.66 19.45
N THR A 1018 -1.39 10.03 20.01
CA THR A 1018 -1.13 11.40 20.51
C THR A 1018 -0.76 12.34 19.37
N GLU A 1019 -0.13 11.84 18.29
CA GLU A 1019 0.06 12.58 17.04
C GLU A 1019 -1.28 13.07 16.49
N ALA A 1020 -2.28 12.20 16.43
CA ALA A 1020 -3.62 12.54 15.96
C ALA A 1020 -4.26 13.64 16.81
N ILE A 1021 -4.09 13.58 18.13
CA ILE A 1021 -4.56 14.63 19.04
C ILE A 1021 -3.85 15.96 18.75
N ALA A 1022 -2.53 15.96 18.58
CA ALA A 1022 -1.77 17.17 18.28
C ALA A 1022 -2.18 17.78 16.93
N TRP A 1023 -2.33 16.97 15.88
CA TRP A 1023 -2.87 17.40 14.59
C TRP A 1023 -4.27 17.98 14.71
N HIS A 1024 -5.15 17.38 15.52
CA HIS A 1024 -6.48 17.92 15.77
C HIS A 1024 -6.41 19.31 16.41
N GLN A 1025 -5.53 19.49 17.40
CA GLN A 1025 -5.39 20.79 18.07
C GLN A 1025 -4.79 21.86 17.14
N LEU A 1026 -3.79 21.52 16.31
CA LEU A 1026 -3.28 22.41 15.26
C LEU A 1026 -4.39 22.83 14.29
N GLY A 1027 -5.23 21.88 13.88
CA GLY A 1027 -6.42 22.16 13.07
C GLY A 1027 -7.36 23.16 13.72
N ARG A 1028 -7.55 23.08 15.05
CA ARG A 1028 -8.35 24.06 15.81
C ARG A 1028 -7.73 25.44 15.84
N VAL A 1029 -6.41 25.55 15.97
CA VAL A 1029 -5.69 26.85 15.92
C VAL A 1029 -5.87 27.51 14.56
N HIS A 1030 -5.61 26.76 13.47
CA HIS A 1030 -5.79 27.26 12.10
C HIS A 1030 -7.26 27.62 11.80
N GLN A 1031 -8.21 26.84 12.31
CA GLN A 1031 -9.64 27.15 12.20
C GLN A 1031 -10.00 28.47 12.90
N LYS A 1032 -9.46 28.72 14.10
CA LYS A 1032 -9.70 29.96 14.86
C LYS A 1032 -9.07 31.19 14.21
N THR A 1033 -7.98 31.01 13.49
CA THR A 1033 -7.29 32.07 12.73
C THR A 1033 -7.75 32.17 11.27
N HIS A 1034 -8.83 31.46 10.90
CA HIS A 1034 -9.43 31.44 9.56
C HIS A 1034 -8.49 30.95 8.43
N GLN A 1035 -7.47 30.16 8.77
CA GLN A 1035 -6.57 29.49 7.83
C GLN A 1035 -7.16 28.14 7.41
N TRP A 1036 -8.20 28.19 6.57
CA TRP A 1036 -9.03 27.03 6.28
C TRP A 1036 -8.31 25.85 5.60
N PRO A 1037 -7.41 26.06 4.62
CA PRO A 1037 -6.67 24.95 4.00
C PRO A 1037 -5.79 24.21 5.01
N ASP A 1038 -5.03 24.94 5.83
CA ASP A 1038 -4.15 24.36 6.85
C ASP A 1038 -4.95 23.61 7.93
N ALA A 1039 -6.13 24.15 8.30
CA ALA A 1039 -7.05 23.48 9.21
C ALA A 1039 -7.58 22.16 8.62
N GLU A 1040 -7.95 22.15 7.33
CA GLU A 1040 -8.41 20.94 6.65
C GLU A 1040 -7.32 19.87 6.60
N ASP A 1041 -6.09 20.25 6.25
CA ASP A 1041 -4.96 19.32 6.17
C ASP A 1041 -4.62 18.72 7.54
N CYS A 1042 -4.56 19.54 8.59
CA CYS A 1042 -4.32 19.08 9.95
C CYS A 1042 -5.42 18.12 10.43
N TYR A 1043 -6.69 18.46 10.22
CA TYR A 1043 -7.78 17.58 10.61
C TYR A 1043 -7.83 16.29 9.77
N ARG A 1044 -7.46 16.31 8.48
CA ARG A 1044 -7.35 15.09 7.67
C ARG A 1044 -6.30 14.15 8.24
N LYS A 1045 -5.10 14.64 8.56
CA LYS A 1045 -4.05 13.84 9.20
C LYS A 1045 -4.52 13.22 10.52
N SER A 1046 -5.16 14.01 11.39
CA SER A 1046 -5.75 13.49 12.63
C SER A 1046 -6.79 12.39 12.37
N ALA A 1047 -7.68 12.61 11.40
CA ALA A 1047 -8.70 11.63 11.06
C ALA A 1047 -8.07 10.34 10.51
N GLU A 1048 -7.15 10.45 9.55
CA GLU A 1048 -6.43 9.31 8.95
C GLU A 1048 -5.72 8.46 10.01
N ILE A 1049 -5.02 9.11 10.94
CA ILE A 1049 -4.33 8.40 12.02
C ILE A 1049 -5.31 7.74 12.99
N ASN A 1050 -6.36 8.45 13.44
CA ASN A 1050 -7.39 7.86 14.30
C ASN A 1050 -8.12 6.69 13.61
N GLU A 1051 -8.35 6.78 12.30
CA GLU A 1051 -8.94 5.71 11.49
C GLU A 1051 -8.02 4.49 11.41
N ALA A 1052 -6.72 4.69 11.14
CA ALA A 1052 -5.71 3.62 11.10
C ALA A 1052 -5.56 2.91 12.45
N LEU A 1053 -5.78 3.61 13.56
CA LEU A 1053 -5.74 3.06 14.93
C LEU A 1053 -7.05 2.41 15.38
N GLY A 1054 -8.11 2.45 14.55
CA GLY A 1054 -9.44 1.99 14.95
C GLY A 1054 -10.12 2.86 16.02
N ASN A 1055 -9.60 4.07 16.31
CA ASN A 1055 -10.20 5.02 17.23
C ASN A 1055 -11.35 5.79 16.55
N LYS A 1056 -12.47 5.10 16.32
CA LYS A 1056 -13.61 5.64 15.59
C LYS A 1056 -14.24 6.87 16.25
N SER A 1057 -14.32 6.90 17.58
CA SER A 1057 -14.90 8.01 18.33
C SER A 1057 -14.04 9.28 18.19
N GLY A 1058 -12.70 9.14 18.23
CA GLY A 1058 -11.76 10.24 17.96
C GLY A 1058 -11.82 10.72 16.50
N ALA A 1059 -11.95 9.79 15.55
CA ALA A 1059 -12.14 10.11 14.15
C ALA A 1059 -13.46 10.88 13.91
N ALA A 1060 -14.57 10.45 14.52
CA ALA A 1060 -15.87 11.11 14.42
C ALA A 1060 -15.87 12.56 14.95
N SER A 1061 -15.15 12.81 16.04
CA SER A 1061 -14.91 14.17 16.53
C SER A 1061 -14.20 15.03 15.49
N THR A 1062 -13.18 14.46 14.84
CA THR A 1062 -12.40 15.14 13.80
C THR A 1062 -13.20 15.32 12.50
N TRP A 1063 -14.00 14.33 12.07
CA TRP A 1063 -14.87 14.45 10.90
C TRP A 1063 -15.92 15.56 11.07
N ASN A 1064 -16.51 15.70 12.26
CA ASN A 1064 -17.42 16.80 12.52
C ASN A 1064 -16.72 18.18 12.42
N GLN A 1065 -15.44 18.29 12.79
CA GLN A 1065 -14.68 19.52 12.56
C GLN A 1065 -14.30 19.73 11.09
N LEU A 1066 -13.89 18.66 10.37
CA LEU A 1066 -13.67 18.70 8.92
C LEU A 1066 -14.90 19.18 8.18
N ALA A 1067 -16.08 18.73 8.59
CA ALA A 1067 -17.33 19.16 8.01
C ALA A 1067 -17.54 20.67 8.16
N ARG A 1068 -17.34 21.21 9.37
CA ARG A 1068 -17.42 22.65 9.65
C ARG A 1068 -16.40 23.48 8.88
N VAL A 1069 -15.18 22.97 8.72
CA VAL A 1069 -14.14 23.64 7.91
C VAL A 1069 -14.52 23.63 6.43
N ASN A 1070 -14.98 22.50 5.89
CA ASN A 1070 -15.44 22.41 4.50
C ASN A 1070 -16.64 23.31 4.22
N GLU A 1071 -17.58 23.41 5.17
CA GLU A 1071 -18.70 24.35 5.11
C GLU A 1071 -18.21 25.80 5.03
N SER A 1072 -17.28 26.18 5.91
CA SER A 1072 -16.68 27.53 5.94
C SER A 1072 -15.90 27.86 4.66
N GLN A 1073 -15.38 26.85 3.96
CA GLN A 1073 -14.72 26.99 2.66
C GLN A 1073 -15.69 27.02 1.46
N GLY A 1074 -17.01 26.88 1.67
CA GLY A 1074 -17.98 26.80 0.59
C GLY A 1074 -17.99 25.46 -0.15
N LYS A 1075 -17.60 24.36 0.52
CA LYS A 1075 -17.62 22.97 0.00
C LYS A 1075 -18.75 22.14 0.65
N PRO A 1076 -20.03 22.45 0.40
CA PRO A 1076 -21.16 21.85 1.14
C PRO A 1076 -21.31 20.33 0.93
N VAL A 1077 -20.99 19.80 -0.25
CA VAL A 1077 -21.08 18.36 -0.54
C VAL A 1077 -20.05 17.56 0.30
N ALA A 1078 -18.84 18.10 0.42
CA ALA A 1078 -17.81 17.50 1.26
C ALA A 1078 -18.18 17.60 2.75
N ALA A 1079 -18.70 18.75 3.18
CA ALA A 1079 -19.16 18.95 4.55
C ALA A 1079 -20.27 17.97 4.95
N GLU A 1080 -21.27 17.78 4.08
CA GLU A 1080 -22.34 16.82 4.30
C GLU A 1080 -21.82 15.39 4.45
N THR A 1081 -20.89 14.99 3.59
CA THR A 1081 -20.27 13.65 3.62
C THR A 1081 -19.63 13.40 4.99
N TRP A 1082 -18.86 14.37 5.49
CA TRP A 1082 -18.21 14.28 6.80
C TRP A 1082 -19.20 14.28 7.96
N TYR A 1083 -20.22 15.15 7.95
CA TYR A 1083 -21.25 15.17 8.99
C TYR A 1083 -22.01 13.84 9.05
N ARG A 1084 -22.40 13.26 7.90
CA ARG A 1084 -23.08 11.96 7.88
C ARG A 1084 -22.21 10.83 8.42
N LYS A 1085 -20.90 10.84 8.08
CA LYS A 1085 -19.93 9.90 8.61
C LYS A 1085 -19.85 9.99 10.14
N ALA A 1086 -19.78 11.21 10.70
CA ALA A 1086 -19.76 11.45 12.14
C ALA A 1086 -21.07 11.06 12.84
N VAL A 1087 -22.24 11.42 12.28
CA VAL A 1087 -23.56 11.04 12.80
C VAL A 1087 -23.72 9.53 12.90
N ALA A 1088 -23.29 8.78 11.86
CA ALA A 1088 -23.36 7.33 11.87
C ALA A 1088 -22.56 6.73 13.04
N GLN A 1089 -21.35 7.24 13.29
CA GLN A 1089 -20.52 6.77 14.39
C GLN A 1089 -21.09 7.15 15.76
N TYR A 1090 -21.52 8.40 15.98
CA TYR A 1090 -22.09 8.79 17.27
C TYR A 1090 -23.38 8.02 17.60
N ARG A 1091 -24.16 7.63 16.57
CA ARG A 1091 -25.32 6.76 16.76
C ARG A 1091 -24.91 5.34 17.17
N GLN A 1092 -23.82 4.80 16.63
CA GLN A 1092 -23.26 3.51 17.06
C GLN A 1092 -22.72 3.57 18.50
N ASP A 1093 -22.03 4.65 18.85
CA ASP A 1093 -21.48 4.88 20.19
C ASP A 1093 -22.58 5.16 21.25
N ASN A 1094 -23.83 5.40 20.81
CA ASN A 1094 -24.93 5.88 21.63
C ASN A 1094 -24.59 7.18 22.41
N ASP A 1095 -23.67 7.99 21.86
CA ASP A 1095 -23.27 9.28 22.42
C ASP A 1095 -24.29 10.35 22.03
N LYS A 1096 -25.36 10.45 22.83
CA LYS A 1096 -26.48 11.35 22.58
C LYS A 1096 -26.07 12.82 22.48
N LEU A 1097 -25.05 13.24 23.23
CA LEU A 1097 -24.59 14.62 23.28
C LEU A 1097 -23.88 15.01 21.98
N ARG A 1098 -22.92 14.18 21.53
CA ARG A 1098 -22.20 14.45 20.27
C ARG A 1098 -23.10 14.22 19.06
N LEU A 1099 -24.01 13.24 19.14
CA LEU A 1099 -24.98 12.97 18.09
C LEU A 1099 -25.91 14.17 17.88
N SER A 1100 -26.51 14.73 18.95
CA SER A 1100 -27.43 15.86 18.81
C SER A 1100 -26.74 17.11 18.24
N ALA A 1101 -25.51 17.39 18.69
CA ALA A 1101 -24.72 18.49 18.15
C ALA A 1101 -24.38 18.30 16.66
N CYS A 1102 -23.98 17.09 16.26
CA CYS A 1102 -23.64 16.78 14.87
C CYS A 1102 -24.87 16.80 13.94
N LEU A 1103 -26.02 16.31 14.42
CA LEU A 1103 -27.30 16.39 13.70
C LEU A 1103 -27.72 17.85 13.50
N GLY A 1104 -27.57 18.69 14.53
CA GLY A 1104 -27.83 20.13 14.44
C GLY A 1104 -26.94 20.82 13.39
N ASN A 1105 -25.65 20.49 13.36
CA ASN A 1105 -24.73 21.04 12.35
C ASN A 1105 -25.11 20.60 10.92
N LEU A 1106 -25.47 19.33 10.72
CA LEU A 1106 -25.91 18.82 9.42
C LEU A 1106 -27.22 19.48 8.98
N ALA A 1107 -28.18 19.65 9.89
CA ALA A 1107 -29.42 20.36 9.61
C ALA A 1107 -29.16 21.82 9.21
N GLY A 1108 -28.25 22.52 9.89
CA GLY A 1108 -27.80 23.86 9.52
C GLY A 1108 -27.22 23.94 8.11
N LEU A 1109 -26.36 22.99 7.74
CA LEU A 1109 -25.80 22.90 6.38
C LEU A 1109 -26.90 22.70 5.33
N LEU A 1110 -27.88 21.82 5.60
CA LEU A 1110 -28.97 21.51 4.68
C LEU A 1110 -30.02 22.63 4.59
N GLN A 1111 -30.18 23.48 5.60
CA GLN A 1111 -31.13 24.60 5.53
C GLN A 1111 -30.80 25.57 4.40
N ASN A 1112 -29.51 25.65 4.02
CA ASN A 1112 -29.05 26.49 2.92
C ASN A 1112 -29.39 25.90 1.52
N GLN A 1113 -30.03 24.73 1.46
CA GLN A 1113 -30.45 24.06 0.23
C GLN A 1113 -31.99 23.99 0.18
N SER A 1114 -32.61 24.85 -0.63
CA SER A 1114 -34.08 25.03 -0.66
C SER A 1114 -34.87 23.76 -0.99
N ASN A 1115 -34.30 22.83 -1.75
CA ASN A 1115 -34.91 21.54 -2.10
C ASN A 1115 -34.81 20.48 -0.98
N ARG A 1116 -34.19 20.78 0.16
CA ARG A 1116 -33.90 19.83 1.24
C ARG A 1116 -34.29 20.32 2.63
N LEU A 1117 -35.11 21.37 2.70
CA LEU A 1117 -35.60 21.93 3.97
C LEU A 1117 -36.36 20.91 4.82
N ASP A 1118 -37.11 19.98 4.20
CA ASP A 1118 -37.81 18.91 4.92
C ASP A 1118 -36.83 17.95 5.63
N GLU A 1119 -35.72 17.62 4.98
CA GLU A 1119 -34.69 16.78 5.58
C GLU A 1119 -33.97 17.51 6.71
N ALA A 1120 -33.64 18.79 6.50
CA ALA A 1120 -33.05 19.64 7.54
C ALA A 1120 -33.95 19.69 8.79
N ARG A 1121 -35.27 19.84 8.60
CA ARG A 1121 -36.25 19.85 9.69
C ARG A 1121 -36.23 18.53 10.47
N VAL A 1122 -36.28 17.38 9.79
CA VAL A 1122 -36.29 16.05 10.44
C VAL A 1122 -35.02 15.85 11.29
N LEU A 1123 -33.86 16.24 10.77
CA LEU A 1123 -32.59 16.15 11.51
C LEU A 1123 -32.55 17.08 12.72
N ALA A 1124 -33.09 18.30 12.60
CA ALA A 1124 -33.19 19.24 13.71
C ALA A 1124 -34.20 18.79 14.78
N GLU A 1125 -35.31 18.15 14.39
CA GLU A 1125 -36.28 17.52 15.30
C GLU A 1125 -35.66 16.34 16.05
N GLU A 1126 -34.86 15.51 15.38
CA GLU A 1126 -34.11 14.42 16.00
C GLU A 1126 -33.10 14.96 17.02
N ALA A 1127 -32.32 15.99 16.65
CA ALA A 1127 -31.39 16.67 17.55
C ALA A 1127 -32.10 17.22 18.80
N LEU A 1128 -33.27 17.85 18.61
CA LEU A 1128 -34.10 18.36 19.70
C LEU A 1128 -34.59 17.23 20.62
N ALA A 1129 -35.06 16.12 20.05
CA ALA A 1129 -35.54 14.97 20.82
C ALA A 1129 -34.43 14.39 21.69
N LEU A 1130 -33.20 14.26 21.16
CA LEU A 1130 -32.03 13.84 21.92
C LEU A 1130 -31.69 14.83 23.03
N ASN A 1131 -31.62 16.12 22.71
CA ASN A 1131 -31.31 17.18 23.68
C ASN A 1131 -32.30 17.22 24.86
N LYS A 1132 -33.59 16.90 24.64
CA LYS A 1132 -34.59 16.78 25.72
C LYS A 1132 -34.34 15.62 26.69
N THR A 1133 -33.51 14.64 26.32
CA THR A 1133 -33.14 13.51 27.18
C THR A 1133 -31.83 13.72 27.96
N LEU A 1134 -31.14 14.84 27.70
CA LEU A 1134 -29.88 15.21 28.33
C LEU A 1134 -30.13 16.11 29.54
N GLU A 1135 -29.15 16.18 30.45
CA GLU A 1135 -29.18 17.11 31.59
C GLU A 1135 -29.29 18.57 31.09
N PRO A 1136 -30.14 19.43 31.71
CA PRO A 1136 -30.37 20.80 31.26
C PRO A 1136 -29.11 21.68 31.18
N SER A 1137 -28.08 21.37 31.97
CA SER A 1137 -26.78 22.06 31.96
C SER A 1137 -25.87 21.65 30.80
N ALA A 1138 -26.12 20.50 30.18
CA ALA A 1138 -25.36 19.99 29.03
C ALA A 1138 -26.10 20.22 27.70
N ALA A 1139 -27.43 20.35 27.75
CA ALA A 1139 -28.29 20.41 26.58
C ALA A 1139 -28.52 21.86 26.13
N GLU A 1140 -27.92 22.26 25.02
CA GLU A 1140 -28.16 23.58 24.41
C GLU A 1140 -29.47 23.60 23.58
N ILE A 1141 -30.58 23.21 24.22
CA ILE A 1141 -31.89 22.95 23.57
C ILE A 1141 -32.36 24.14 22.71
N TRP A 1142 -32.06 25.38 23.12
CA TRP A 1142 -32.45 26.58 22.39
C TRP A 1142 -31.85 26.65 20.98
N LYS A 1143 -30.67 26.08 20.75
CA LYS A 1143 -30.04 26.06 19.42
C LYS A 1143 -30.86 25.21 18.44
N SER A 1144 -31.39 24.06 18.90
CA SER A 1144 -32.27 23.21 18.09
C SER A 1144 -33.60 23.90 17.76
N TYR A 1145 -34.21 24.60 18.73
CA TYR A 1145 -35.43 25.37 18.46
C TYR A 1145 -35.18 26.56 17.54
N GLY A 1146 -34.07 27.28 17.70
CA GLY A 1146 -33.68 28.36 16.79
C GLY A 1146 -33.53 27.88 15.36
N LEU A 1147 -32.82 26.76 15.18
CA LEU A 1147 -32.64 26.15 13.85
C LEU A 1147 -33.97 25.72 13.22
N LEU A 1148 -34.88 25.12 14.00
CA LEU A 1148 -36.22 24.77 13.52
C LEU A 1148 -37.05 25.99 13.12
N ALA A 1149 -36.90 27.11 13.84
CA ALA A 1149 -37.56 28.36 13.48
C ALA A 1149 -37.06 28.91 12.13
N ASP A 1150 -35.76 28.85 11.89
CA ASP A 1150 -35.14 29.33 10.65
C ASP A 1150 -35.56 28.46 9.46
N ILE A 1151 -35.54 27.12 9.62
CA ILE A 1151 -36.02 26.18 8.59
C ILE A 1151 -37.50 26.43 8.27
N ALA A 1152 -38.36 26.57 9.29
CA ALA A 1152 -39.78 26.82 9.09
C ALA A 1152 -40.02 28.15 8.35
N ALA A 1153 -39.26 29.20 8.66
CA ALA A 1153 -39.34 30.48 7.97
C ALA A 1153 -38.90 30.37 6.48
N LEU A 1154 -37.86 29.60 6.19
CA LEU A 1154 -37.40 29.34 4.81
C LEU A 1154 -38.44 28.53 4.01
N GLN A 1155 -39.14 27.59 4.64
CA GLN A 1155 -40.19 26.78 3.99
C GLN A 1155 -41.41 27.59 3.57
N VAL A 1156 -41.67 28.75 4.20
CA VAL A 1156 -42.78 29.66 3.82
C VAL A 1156 -42.68 30.07 2.35
N ALA A 1157 -41.47 30.31 1.86
CA ALA A 1157 -41.23 30.73 0.48
C ALA A 1157 -41.58 29.66 -0.57
N THR A 1158 -41.67 28.40 -0.16
CA THR A 1158 -41.87 27.23 -1.03
C THR A 1158 -43.17 26.47 -0.77
N SER A 1159 -43.99 26.91 0.19
CA SER A 1159 -45.17 26.17 0.67
C SER A 1159 -46.48 26.69 0.08
N ASN A 1160 -47.43 25.77 -0.12
CA ASN A 1160 -48.82 26.08 -0.45
C ASN A 1160 -49.66 26.51 0.78
N ASP A 1161 -49.12 26.36 1.99
CA ASP A 1161 -49.72 26.81 3.25
C ASP A 1161 -48.72 27.63 4.09
N PRO A 1162 -48.55 28.93 3.77
CA PRO A 1162 -47.56 29.79 4.43
C PRO A 1162 -47.97 30.23 5.84
N VAL A 1163 -49.26 30.19 6.18
CA VAL A 1163 -49.77 30.72 7.46
C VAL A 1163 -49.41 29.79 8.62
N ASP A 1164 -49.54 28.48 8.43
CA ASP A 1164 -49.21 27.51 9.47
C ASP A 1164 -47.69 27.44 9.72
N LEU A 1165 -46.86 27.56 8.68
CA LEU A 1165 -45.40 27.60 8.82
C LEU A 1165 -44.91 28.87 9.53
N LEU A 1166 -45.51 30.02 9.27
CA LEU A 1166 -45.19 31.25 10.00
C LEU A 1166 -45.54 31.12 11.49
N ARG A 1167 -46.68 30.50 11.81
CA ARG A 1167 -47.07 30.22 13.20
C ARG A 1167 -46.11 29.24 13.89
N GLN A 1168 -45.65 28.21 13.18
CA GLN A 1168 -44.64 27.27 13.69
C GLN A 1168 -43.29 27.95 13.93
N ALA A 1169 -42.81 28.77 13.00
CA ALA A 1169 -41.56 29.51 13.16
C ALA A 1169 -41.60 30.42 14.40
N GLN A 1170 -42.71 31.16 14.59
CA GLN A 1170 -42.90 31.99 15.79
C GLN A 1170 -42.91 31.16 17.08
N ALA A 1171 -43.61 30.03 17.09
CA ALA A 1171 -43.64 29.13 18.25
C ALA A 1171 -42.25 28.59 18.61
N TYR A 1172 -41.45 28.21 17.60
CA TYR A 1172 -40.07 27.75 17.82
C TYR A 1172 -39.15 28.86 18.35
N ARG A 1173 -39.25 30.10 17.83
CA ARG A 1173 -38.47 31.24 18.37
C ARG A 1173 -38.78 31.51 19.83
N ARG A 1174 -40.06 31.46 20.19
CA ARG A 1174 -40.50 31.60 21.59
C ARG A 1174 -39.90 30.50 22.47
N GLN A 1175 -40.00 29.24 22.07
CA GLN A 1175 -39.42 28.11 22.82
C GLN A 1175 -37.90 28.20 22.95
N ALA A 1176 -37.22 28.68 21.91
CA ALA A 1176 -35.78 28.91 21.95
C ALA A 1176 -35.42 29.97 23.01
N ARG A 1177 -36.14 31.10 23.06
CA ARG A 1177 -35.94 32.15 24.07
C ARG A 1177 -36.20 31.65 25.50
N GLU A 1178 -37.29 30.91 25.70
CA GLU A 1178 -37.64 30.33 27.01
C GLU A 1178 -36.57 29.35 27.51
N THR A 1179 -36.08 28.46 26.63
CA THR A 1179 -35.05 27.47 26.98
C THR A 1179 -33.66 28.09 27.13
N TYR A 1180 -33.31 29.11 26.35
CA TYR A 1180 -32.08 29.90 26.54
C TYR A 1180 -32.09 30.56 27.92
N ARG A 1181 -33.20 31.18 28.31
CA ARG A 1181 -33.34 31.80 29.63
C ARG A 1181 -33.24 30.81 30.79
N ALA A 1182 -33.80 29.61 30.61
CA ALA A 1182 -33.76 28.55 31.64
C ALA A 1182 -32.39 27.86 31.76
N TYR A 1183 -31.46 28.10 30.83
CA TYR A 1183 -30.13 27.49 30.87
C TYR A 1183 -29.32 28.00 32.07
N PRO A 1184 -28.78 27.11 32.93
CA PRO A 1184 -28.12 27.51 34.18
C PRO A 1184 -27.00 28.54 34.01
N GLY A 1185 -26.20 28.43 32.94
CA GLY A 1185 -25.09 29.37 32.68
C GLY A 1185 -25.53 30.81 32.40
N ASN A 1186 -26.78 31.01 31.95
CA ASN A 1186 -27.29 32.33 31.58
C ASN A 1186 -27.80 33.13 32.78
N GLN A 1187 -27.92 32.54 33.97
CA GLN A 1187 -28.21 33.29 35.20
C GLN A 1187 -27.05 34.22 35.58
N VAL A 1188 -25.81 33.78 35.38
CA VAL A 1188 -24.61 34.61 35.59
C VAL A 1188 -24.59 35.78 34.60
N LEU A 1189 -24.91 35.50 33.33
CA LEU A 1189 -25.01 36.53 32.28
C LEU A 1189 -26.10 37.57 32.64
N LEU A 1190 -27.28 37.12 33.10
CA LEU A 1190 -28.36 38.01 33.50
C LEU A 1190 -27.96 38.93 34.67
N GLY A 1191 -27.17 38.42 35.63
CA GLY A 1191 -26.61 39.20 36.73
C GLY A 1191 -25.68 40.34 36.27
N GLN A 1192 -24.95 40.16 35.17
CA GLN A 1192 -24.09 41.22 34.59
C GLN A 1192 -24.91 42.41 34.05
N TRP A 1193 -26.19 42.20 33.74
CA TRP A 1193 -27.11 43.22 33.23
C TRP A 1193 -28.11 43.73 34.27
N ALA A 1194 -27.95 43.35 35.55
CA ALA A 1194 -28.88 43.67 36.62
C ALA A 1194 -29.14 45.18 36.73
N SER A 1195 -28.09 46.00 36.64
CA SER A 1195 -28.18 47.47 36.73
C SER A 1195 -29.07 48.07 35.64
N VAL A 1196 -28.91 47.63 34.39
CA VAL A 1196 -29.71 48.10 33.23
C VAL A 1196 -31.18 47.66 33.36
N ILE A 1197 -31.41 46.41 33.76
CA ILE A 1197 -32.76 45.83 33.93
C ILE A 1197 -33.51 46.57 35.05
N LEU A 1198 -32.88 46.73 36.22
CA LEU A 1198 -33.46 47.41 37.37
C LEU A 1198 -33.69 48.91 37.10
N ALA A 1199 -32.72 49.59 36.48
CA ALA A 1199 -32.87 51.00 36.11
C ALA A 1199 -34.06 51.23 35.16
N TRP A 1200 -34.35 50.29 34.26
CA TRP A 1200 -35.52 50.39 33.39
C TRP A 1200 -36.84 50.16 34.14
N CYS A 1201 -36.92 49.08 34.93
CA CYS A 1201 -38.14 48.67 35.63
C CYS A 1201 -38.53 49.64 36.76
N ASP A 1202 -37.56 50.02 37.60
CA ASP A 1202 -37.78 50.82 38.81
C ASP A 1202 -37.56 52.34 38.59
N GLY A 1203 -36.89 52.72 37.49
CA GLY A 1203 -36.57 54.11 37.17
C GLY A 1203 -37.73 54.94 36.61
N ASP A 1204 -37.63 56.26 36.80
CA ASP A 1204 -38.57 57.24 36.23
C ASP A 1204 -38.26 57.53 34.74
N VAL A 1205 -39.00 58.50 34.17
CA VAL A 1205 -38.85 58.85 32.74
C VAL A 1205 -37.44 59.34 32.39
N ALA A 1206 -36.74 60.01 33.32
CA ALA A 1206 -35.39 60.50 33.09
C ALA A 1206 -34.38 59.34 33.09
N VAL A 1207 -34.47 58.44 34.08
CA VAL A 1207 -33.60 57.26 34.17
C VAL A 1207 -33.74 56.35 32.94
N ARG A 1208 -34.96 56.16 32.43
CA ARG A 1208 -35.19 55.37 31.20
C ARG A 1208 -34.58 56.02 29.96
N ALA A 1209 -34.59 57.36 29.86
CA ALA A 1209 -33.95 58.07 28.77
C ALA A 1209 -32.40 57.93 28.81
N ASP A 1210 -31.82 57.92 30.01
CA ASP A 1210 -30.39 57.67 30.20
C ASP A 1210 -30.01 56.23 29.79
N VAL A 1211 -30.82 55.24 30.15
CA VAL A 1211 -30.64 53.84 29.71
C VAL A 1211 -30.67 53.73 28.18
N LEU A 1212 -31.64 54.35 27.50
CA LEU A 1212 -31.68 54.35 26.02
C LEU A 1212 -30.43 54.97 25.40
N THR A 1213 -29.96 56.08 25.96
CA THR A 1213 -28.76 56.78 25.49
C THR A 1213 -27.52 55.90 25.68
N TRP A 1214 -27.38 55.27 26.85
CA TRP A 1214 -26.27 54.39 27.17
C TRP A 1214 -26.26 53.15 26.27
N LEU A 1215 -27.40 52.52 26.04
CA LEU A 1215 -27.51 51.38 25.12
C LEU A 1215 -27.08 51.75 23.70
N GLY A 1216 -27.46 52.92 23.21
CA GLY A 1216 -27.03 53.42 21.90
C GLY A 1216 -25.52 53.69 21.81
N GLN A 1217 -24.88 54.12 22.91
CA GLN A 1217 -23.43 54.34 22.96
C GLN A 1217 -22.62 53.02 23.04
N ASN A 1218 -23.23 51.93 23.49
CA ASN A 1218 -22.62 50.62 23.67
C ASN A 1218 -23.01 49.61 22.58
N ASP A 1219 -23.46 50.10 21.41
CA ASP A 1219 -23.81 49.29 20.23
C ASP A 1219 -24.96 48.28 20.45
N LEU A 1220 -25.85 48.56 21.41
CA LEU A 1220 -27.07 47.77 21.70
C LEU A 1220 -28.32 48.46 21.12
N ILE A 1221 -28.21 48.83 19.84
CA ILE A 1221 -29.19 49.67 19.15
C ILE A 1221 -30.57 48.98 19.07
N ALA A 1222 -30.59 47.68 18.75
CA ALA A 1222 -31.83 46.92 18.62
C ALA A 1222 -32.59 46.85 19.94
N LEU A 1223 -31.88 46.64 21.05
CA LEU A 1223 -32.46 46.65 22.40
C LEU A 1223 -33.00 48.04 22.77
N ALA A 1224 -32.26 49.11 22.44
CA ALA A 1224 -32.72 50.49 22.67
C ALA A 1224 -34.01 50.80 21.87
N GLU A 1225 -34.08 50.39 20.61
CA GLU A 1225 -35.28 50.56 19.78
C GLU A 1225 -36.48 49.81 20.33
N ALA A 1226 -36.30 48.56 20.76
CA ALA A 1226 -37.36 47.76 21.37
C ALA A 1226 -37.87 48.39 22.68
N LEU A 1227 -36.96 48.87 23.52
CA LEU A 1227 -37.30 49.56 24.76
C LEU A 1227 -38.00 50.91 24.51
N SER A 1228 -37.61 51.64 23.46
CA SER A 1228 -38.32 52.85 23.02
C SER A 1228 -39.74 52.54 22.57
N ARG A 1229 -39.96 51.46 21.79
CA ARG A 1229 -41.29 51.02 21.38
C ARG A 1229 -42.16 50.62 22.58
N LEU A 1230 -41.58 49.91 23.54
CA LEU A 1230 -42.21 49.57 24.81
C LEU A 1230 -42.61 50.84 25.59
N GLN A 1231 -41.74 51.86 25.61
CA GLN A 1231 -42.04 53.15 26.25
C GLN A 1231 -43.19 53.90 25.55
N THR A 1232 -43.30 53.83 24.22
CA THR A 1232 -44.38 54.46 23.44
C THR A 1232 -45.72 53.72 23.44
N GLY A 1233 -45.80 52.56 24.11
CA GLY A 1233 -47.08 51.85 24.32
C GLY A 1233 -47.21 50.49 23.67
N GLU A 1234 -46.19 49.99 22.97
CA GLU A 1234 -46.17 48.60 22.46
C GLU A 1234 -46.21 47.63 23.66
N ARG A 1235 -47.13 46.66 23.64
CA ARG A 1235 -47.30 45.68 24.73
C ARG A 1235 -47.26 44.24 24.24
N ASP A 1236 -47.20 44.03 22.93
CA ASP A 1236 -46.98 42.70 22.36
C ASP A 1236 -45.52 42.31 22.59
N ALA A 1237 -45.30 41.42 23.55
CA ALA A 1237 -43.97 40.92 23.91
C ALA A 1237 -43.27 40.25 22.72
N GLU A 1238 -44.00 39.54 21.86
CA GLU A 1238 -43.41 38.88 20.69
C GLU A 1238 -42.95 39.93 19.67
N ALA A 1239 -43.77 40.96 19.41
CA ALA A 1239 -43.41 42.05 18.48
C ALA A 1239 -42.21 42.90 18.95
N LEU A 1240 -41.95 42.92 20.27
CA LEU A 1240 -40.81 43.58 20.88
C LEU A 1240 -39.53 42.73 20.85
N LEU A 1241 -39.68 41.41 20.94
CA LEU A 1241 -38.56 40.45 20.98
C LEU A 1241 -38.14 39.94 19.59
N ASP A 1242 -38.98 40.08 18.55
CA ASP A 1242 -38.74 39.45 17.24
C ASP A 1242 -37.45 39.92 16.54
N ALA A 1243 -37.04 41.18 16.75
CA ALA A 1243 -35.86 41.77 16.13
C ALA A 1243 -34.56 41.60 16.95
N LEU A 1244 -34.62 40.97 18.13
CA LEU A 1244 -33.50 40.93 19.08
C LEU A 1244 -32.69 39.63 19.02
N GLY A 1245 -31.37 39.75 19.25
CA GLY A 1245 -30.51 38.58 19.46
C GLY A 1245 -30.78 37.86 20.79
N TRP A 1246 -30.09 36.74 21.06
CA TRP A 1246 -30.31 35.93 22.27
C TRP A 1246 -30.06 36.70 23.58
N GLY A 1247 -28.96 37.47 23.65
CA GLY A 1247 -28.59 38.25 24.84
C GLY A 1247 -29.55 39.42 25.09
N GLU A 1248 -29.88 40.18 24.05
CA GLU A 1248 -30.82 41.29 24.14
C GLU A 1248 -32.24 40.81 24.47
N SER A 1249 -32.67 39.70 23.86
CA SER A 1249 -33.94 39.04 24.18
C SER A 1249 -34.00 38.60 25.64
N LEU A 1250 -32.90 38.09 26.20
CA LEU A 1250 -32.81 37.71 27.61
C LEU A 1250 -33.02 38.93 28.53
N ILE A 1251 -32.37 40.05 28.21
CA ILE A 1251 -32.48 41.32 28.96
C ILE A 1251 -33.92 41.87 28.86
N LEU A 1252 -34.45 42.02 27.65
CA LEU A 1252 -35.81 42.55 27.45
C LEU A 1252 -36.89 41.64 28.05
N SER A 1253 -36.72 40.32 27.99
CA SER A 1253 -37.66 39.39 28.64
C SER A 1253 -37.68 39.55 30.15
N ALA A 1254 -36.52 39.79 30.77
CA ALA A 1254 -36.43 40.09 32.20
C ALA A 1254 -37.09 41.42 32.54
N ILE A 1255 -36.91 42.45 31.70
CA ILE A 1255 -37.59 43.75 31.85
C ILE A 1255 -39.11 43.61 31.75
N LEU A 1256 -39.61 42.92 30.71
CA LEU A 1256 -41.05 42.71 30.51
C LEU A 1256 -41.68 41.94 31.67
N GLN A 1257 -41.00 40.92 32.19
CA GLN A 1257 -41.47 40.20 33.37
C GLN A 1257 -41.40 41.06 34.63
N GLY A 1258 -40.34 41.83 34.82
CA GLY A 1258 -40.19 42.74 35.97
C GLY A 1258 -41.27 43.83 36.01
N LEU A 1259 -41.71 44.33 34.84
CA LEU A 1259 -42.81 45.27 34.73
C LEU A 1259 -44.19 44.64 35.03
N ALA A 1260 -44.37 43.35 34.72
CA ALA A 1260 -45.61 42.61 34.99
C ALA A 1260 -45.68 42.09 36.43
N GLU A 1261 -44.55 41.61 36.95
CA GLU A 1261 -44.37 40.98 38.26
C GLU A 1261 -43.09 41.51 38.92
N PRO A 1262 -43.16 42.63 39.67
CA PRO A 1262 -41.97 43.27 40.26
C PRO A 1262 -41.14 42.38 41.20
N ALA A 1263 -41.75 41.35 41.80
CA ALA A 1263 -41.06 40.37 42.66
C ALA A 1263 -40.15 39.41 41.88
N SER A 1264 -40.33 39.29 40.56
CA SER A 1264 -39.45 38.46 39.70
C SER A 1264 -38.01 38.98 39.62
N LEU A 1265 -37.77 40.23 40.05
CA LEU A 1265 -36.46 40.89 40.07
C LEU A 1265 -35.73 40.78 41.42
N ASP A 1266 -36.33 40.17 42.45
CA ASP A 1266 -35.75 40.15 43.80
C ASP A 1266 -34.38 39.47 43.85
N GLY A 1267 -34.19 38.39 43.08
CA GLY A 1267 -32.88 37.74 42.93
C GLY A 1267 -31.81 38.59 42.24
N LEU A 1268 -32.20 39.59 41.44
CA LEU A 1268 -31.27 40.58 40.86
C LEU A 1268 -30.99 41.74 41.83
N ARG A 1269 -31.92 42.04 42.75
CA ARG A 1269 -31.75 43.05 43.82
C ARG A 1269 -30.85 42.57 44.96
N GLU A 1270 -30.78 41.26 45.17
CA GLU A 1270 -29.94 40.63 46.20
C GLU A 1270 -28.49 40.39 45.74
N LEU A 1271 -28.19 40.61 44.46
CA LEU A 1271 -26.80 40.62 43.98
C LEU A 1271 -26.10 41.84 44.59
N PRO A 1272 -24.98 41.66 45.33
CA PRO A 1272 -24.26 42.79 45.89
C PRO A 1272 -23.81 43.72 44.76
N ASP A 1273 -23.90 45.04 44.98
CA ASP A 1273 -23.27 46.07 44.15
C ASP A 1273 -21.75 45.82 44.09
N GLY A 1274 -21.35 44.88 43.24
CA GLY A 1274 -20.00 44.39 43.07
C GLY A 1274 -19.29 45.17 41.98
N GLY A 1275 -18.75 46.33 42.34
CA GLY A 1275 -17.44 46.82 41.86
C GLY A 1275 -17.25 47.07 40.36
N SER A 1276 -17.35 48.35 39.99
CA SER A 1276 -16.62 49.04 38.92
C SER A 1276 -16.60 48.40 37.52
N ALA A 1277 -17.64 48.65 36.74
CA ALA A 1277 -17.50 49.00 35.32
C ALA A 1277 -17.86 50.48 35.14
N GLY A 1278 -17.10 51.33 35.83
CA GLY A 1278 -17.13 52.78 35.67
C GLY A 1278 -15.72 53.21 35.32
N GLU A 1279 -15.42 53.23 34.02
CA GLU A 1279 -14.47 54.06 33.27
C GLU A 1279 -14.22 53.38 31.92
N GLY A 1280 -14.77 53.96 30.86
CA GLY A 1280 -14.72 53.48 29.47
C GLY A 1280 -15.92 53.93 28.69
#